data_AF-A0A812THK5-F1
#
_entry.id   AF-A0A812THK5-F1
#
_cell.length_a   1.000
_cell.length_b   1.000
_cell.length_c   1.000
_cell.angle_alpha   90.00
_cell.angle_beta   90.00
_cell.angle_gamma   90.00
#
_symmetry.space_group_name_H-M   'P 1'
#
loop_
_entity.id
_entity.type
_entity.pdbx_description
1 polymer ?
#
loop_
_entity_poly.entity_id
_entity_poly.type
_entity_poly.pdbx_seq_one_letter_code
_entity_poly.pdbx_strand_id
1 'polypeptide(L)'
;MWEVTMRVDRNSRMDMEALHLRADEFARYYAAAQASGDVVMKLARLNILDTSNIDFFIFRRSHDEEIKLVSKLDTKPREMSWQSKLMYKWLMPIMKEVRYAIEKNSGTALDWGNETERNHMLHESAVPISQLYEPLFQMDDTFLLQEYFCPRSQFESWISRTRHIYETLAATTEVVLLNTTIRFVEKDVDAFLHYAKHEGGMFAFVLYYRLPRTASADAKMQEFHHMFVKETLALKGSFYLPYRCHYSHEQLEDAYPQIEAFFAKKETYDPLGLFDNLWFRHYGSKYLSAQYRTSLLSPPIATGSIPAARTPGILVSEVPSRRANAFRELLSSPSLRRNFKDGFLTQIFNVMDNEQLFRMMLKAARDPDNRDDIEIYRALQRQLNESGGPVAAARKMWKQLNQVSAQKAELTREVCSIVSHLGKFGQLHDLLSIGDPGRTVLSLRKALHMKGQCWVAHDTFSDDLPAVIERGSLDPVGAQVHWQLMDAGPFQGVPDDSTDLVTMMQGLHHIPQQLLPQFLAEVVRVLRPGGLFIVREHDASPSLMPMLDLAHSVFNAVMGVTDKEEERELRAFRPVSEWRKILESTGLQDSMLFEMEPYDPTVDEMMCFYKPPLYPEVKPSKPAQPVVDPPATELIHLPDAAASFMEAAPKVLLQGIFDAIDGLLDTLPAAVAIFKERNLRPYVEHVDLAGPADSGLHSLIPPEVSLVVPALMRKVQTGQASPNEMFAAAVIKDILDTLQGNKEDVQQKTQEDYYAVLTQPVPAGTTIRFQLGVASPPLAEKVMNWYFRTWRVNPLVDEDGAVVDASMPIYPWLGRTITATGTSDGAFSGFLLVGQVPFTVTPSLQTPGAEIKLTINFGVADGVEADESVRMEVTAPDGFVFADSCRYGGSPIFSKCTGFLNQATLVTARPRLRGSDITVDLRVSNPGLTPSPNYFYVALFQDESTQYVRWSQALSYEIMGMGVVYKGNNQLGEAASGFFTFTPVRPSPSPVVHIVVTPPPDAGFRVLCTGISPLGFVFMPNCESGAVNDPLTLRFSNASLEAGKAYTVGVRVLNPGGRPPEATNYWGISLQDHNRDTFDANLRIPGLDLKSIPIRCNGIGWTNADPRVLAYVLIQIRVLHEIPAGTLQRFTVRAPEGIMFNEDPAKVTVLPKPLPLRLAIPTQVAGDLLSLYLDEMALVEVGTYNIRFEVSNPTVYPHDNTWSIFAMKDITVEFVHVETGYYEGQISPIEINIAQARTNAADHGAKCSLLLIVLIAMLSVGVSDVWTLKR
;
A
#
# COMPACT_ATOMS: atom_id res chain seq x y z
N MET A 1 -1.77 -47.02 -8.31
CA MET A 1 -0.73 -46.15 -7.76
C MET A 1 0.41 -46.18 -8.77
N TRP A 2 0.65 -45.07 -9.46
CA TRP A 2 1.77 -44.97 -10.38
C TRP A 2 2.95 -44.46 -9.57
N GLU A 3 4.00 -45.26 -9.45
CA GLU A 3 5.23 -44.85 -8.79
C GLU A 3 6.12 -44.17 -9.85
N VAL A 4 6.19 -42.85 -9.80
CA VAL A 4 6.99 -42.06 -10.73
C VAL A 4 8.35 -41.84 -10.10
N THR A 5 9.37 -42.53 -10.60
CA THR A 5 10.77 -42.26 -10.23
C THR A 5 11.30 -41.13 -11.10
N MET A 6 11.43 -39.93 -10.55
CA MET A 6 12.04 -38.81 -11.25
C MET A 6 13.56 -38.89 -11.15
N ARG A 7 14.26 -38.82 -12.29
CA ARG A 7 15.71 -38.63 -12.30
C ARG A 7 15.98 -37.13 -12.17
N VAL A 8 16.59 -36.73 -11.07
CA VAL A 8 16.98 -35.33 -10.83
C VAL A 8 18.47 -35.14 -11.06
N ASP A 9 18.85 -33.97 -11.59
CA ASP A 9 20.25 -33.61 -11.73
C ASP A 9 20.84 -33.16 -10.39
N ARG A 10 22.13 -33.44 -10.16
CA ARG A 10 22.83 -32.95 -8.97
C ARG A 10 22.95 -31.45 -8.99
N ASN A 11 22.82 -30.83 -7.82
CA ASN A 11 23.04 -29.41 -7.64
C ASN A 11 24.51 -29.05 -7.90
N SER A 12 24.76 -27.84 -8.38
CA SER A 12 26.09 -27.38 -8.76
C SER A 12 26.25 -25.88 -8.52
N ARG A 13 27.43 -25.50 -8.05
CA ARG A 13 27.89 -24.11 -8.11
C ARG A 13 28.21 -23.76 -9.56
N MET A 14 27.85 -22.55 -9.95
CA MET A 14 27.95 -22.05 -11.31
C MET A 14 28.60 -20.67 -11.31
N ASP A 15 29.43 -20.44 -12.31
CA ASP A 15 29.98 -19.14 -12.65
C ASP A 15 29.26 -18.63 -13.89
N MET A 16 28.81 -17.36 -13.85
CA MET A 16 28.11 -16.74 -14.96
C MET A 16 29.10 -16.00 -15.87
N GLU A 17 29.10 -16.33 -17.15
CA GLU A 17 29.75 -15.58 -18.22
C GLU A 17 28.69 -14.83 -19.02
N ALA A 18 28.96 -13.56 -19.35
CA ALA A 18 28.10 -12.75 -20.20
C ALA A 18 28.83 -12.37 -21.50
N LEU A 19 28.22 -12.67 -22.65
CA LEU A 19 28.73 -12.34 -23.98
C LEU A 19 27.77 -11.38 -24.68
N HIS A 20 28.30 -10.28 -25.23
CA HIS A 20 27.55 -9.38 -26.09
C HIS A 20 27.79 -9.76 -27.55
N LEU A 21 26.77 -10.29 -28.22
CA LEU A 21 26.89 -10.87 -29.57
C LEU A 21 26.01 -10.11 -30.56
N ARG A 22 26.45 -10.02 -31.81
CA ARG A 22 25.54 -9.62 -32.88
C ARG A 22 24.55 -10.74 -33.19
N ALA A 23 23.37 -10.38 -33.68
CA ALA A 23 22.32 -11.35 -33.98
C ALA A 23 22.74 -12.42 -35.01
N ASP A 24 23.58 -12.06 -35.99
CA ASP A 24 24.17 -12.97 -36.98
C ASP A 24 25.21 -13.95 -36.40
N GLU A 25 25.79 -13.62 -35.24
CA GLU A 25 26.78 -14.48 -34.58
C GLU A 25 26.14 -15.41 -33.56
N PHE A 26 25.02 -15.00 -32.94
CA PHE A 26 24.42 -15.65 -31.78
C PHE A 26 24.19 -17.15 -31.95
N ALA A 27 23.54 -17.57 -33.05
CA ALA A 27 23.20 -18.98 -33.25
C ALA A 27 24.42 -19.91 -33.25
N ARG A 28 25.58 -19.41 -33.74
CA ARG A 28 26.86 -20.15 -33.75
C ARG A 28 27.46 -20.25 -32.34
N TYR A 29 27.47 -19.16 -31.57
CA TYR A 29 27.96 -19.18 -30.18
C TYR A 29 27.08 -20.02 -29.27
N TYR A 30 25.75 -19.96 -29.46
CA TYR A 30 24.80 -20.80 -28.73
C TYR A 30 25.05 -22.28 -28.99
N ALA A 31 25.32 -22.65 -30.24
CA ALA A 31 25.69 -24.02 -30.62
C ALA A 31 26.92 -24.53 -29.86
N ALA A 32 27.97 -23.69 -29.80
CA ALA A 32 29.21 -24.03 -29.12
C ALA A 32 29.00 -24.20 -27.61
N ALA A 33 28.23 -23.30 -26.99
CA ALA A 33 27.88 -23.41 -25.58
C ALA A 33 27.02 -24.65 -25.29
N GLN A 34 26.09 -25.01 -26.18
CA GLN A 34 25.26 -26.22 -26.04
C GLN A 34 26.08 -27.51 -26.12
N ALA A 35 27.12 -27.55 -26.93
CA ALA A 35 28.01 -28.71 -27.05
C ALA A 35 28.98 -28.86 -25.86
N SER A 36 29.10 -27.82 -25.01
CA SER A 36 30.00 -27.77 -23.88
C SER A 36 29.41 -28.54 -22.69
N GLY A 37 30.09 -29.57 -22.21
CA GLY A 37 29.59 -30.45 -21.13
C GLY A 37 29.59 -29.84 -19.72
N ASP A 38 30.21 -28.67 -19.57
CA ASP A 38 30.29 -27.89 -18.33
C ASP A 38 29.20 -26.82 -18.22
N VAL A 39 28.43 -26.54 -19.28
CA VAL A 39 27.34 -25.55 -19.26
C VAL A 39 26.10 -26.16 -18.62
N VAL A 40 25.65 -25.55 -17.52
CA VAL A 40 24.49 -25.99 -16.73
C VAL A 40 23.22 -25.25 -17.16
N MET A 41 23.31 -23.95 -17.40
CA MET A 41 22.18 -23.11 -17.83
C MET A 41 22.64 -22.09 -18.86
N LYS A 42 21.74 -21.68 -19.75
CA LYS A 42 22.01 -20.71 -20.80
C LYS A 42 20.74 -19.93 -21.13
N LEU A 43 20.87 -18.61 -21.17
CA LEU A 43 19.76 -17.69 -21.37
C LEU A 43 20.27 -16.53 -22.22
N ALA A 44 19.44 -15.98 -23.10
CA ALA A 44 19.84 -14.80 -23.86
C ALA A 44 18.75 -13.75 -23.89
N ARG A 45 19.12 -12.48 -24.07
CA ARG A 45 18.22 -11.34 -24.18
C ARG A 45 18.45 -10.62 -25.49
N LEU A 46 17.38 -10.43 -26.25
CA LEU A 46 17.41 -9.63 -27.46
C LEU A 46 17.33 -8.15 -27.10
N ASN A 47 18.16 -7.31 -27.72
CA ASN A 47 17.96 -5.88 -27.68
C ASN A 47 16.66 -5.52 -28.41
N ILE A 48 15.60 -5.20 -27.66
CA ILE A 48 14.27 -4.91 -28.22
C ILE A 48 14.18 -3.56 -28.95
N LEU A 49 15.23 -2.72 -28.88
CA LEU A 49 15.27 -1.41 -29.54
C LEU A 49 15.71 -1.52 -31.01
N ASP A 50 16.72 -2.34 -31.30
CA ASP A 50 17.31 -2.44 -32.63
C ASP A 50 17.43 -3.87 -33.16
N THR A 51 17.14 -4.89 -32.33
CA THR A 51 17.21 -6.34 -32.63
C THR A 51 18.56 -6.83 -33.18
N SER A 52 19.60 -5.99 -33.12
CA SER A 52 20.91 -6.24 -33.74
C SER A 52 21.88 -6.94 -32.80
N ASN A 53 21.68 -6.77 -31.49
CA ASN A 53 22.54 -7.31 -30.45
C ASN A 53 21.76 -8.24 -29.50
N ILE A 54 22.46 -9.24 -28.99
CA ILE A 54 21.95 -10.24 -28.06
C ILE A 54 22.95 -10.41 -26.93
N ASP A 55 22.47 -10.25 -25.70
CA ASP A 55 23.23 -10.56 -24.50
C ASP A 55 23.05 -12.05 -24.18
N PHE A 56 24.13 -12.81 -24.18
CA PHE A 56 24.13 -14.25 -23.97
C PHE A 56 24.80 -14.61 -22.65
N PHE A 57 24.00 -15.12 -21.71
CA PHE A 57 24.41 -15.53 -20.37
C PHE A 57 24.62 -17.04 -20.34
N ILE A 58 25.82 -17.46 -19.96
CA ILE A 58 26.24 -18.87 -19.89
C ILE A 58 26.63 -19.17 -18.44
N PHE A 59 25.98 -20.15 -17.84
CA PHE A 59 26.28 -20.60 -16.48
C PHE A 59 27.06 -21.91 -16.56
N ARG A 60 28.36 -21.84 -16.26
CA ARG A 60 29.26 -23.00 -16.28
C ARG A 60 29.40 -23.58 -14.89
N ARG A 61 29.53 -24.90 -14.77
CA ARG A 61 29.84 -25.56 -13.51
C ARG A 61 31.20 -25.07 -13.02
N SER A 62 31.24 -24.61 -11.77
CA SER A 62 32.49 -24.20 -11.13
C SER A 62 33.38 -25.43 -10.90
N HIS A 63 34.70 -25.28 -11.05
CA HIS A 63 35.66 -26.39 -11.05
C HIS A 63 35.91 -27.01 -9.65
N ASP A 64 35.32 -26.46 -8.59
CA ASP A 64 35.33 -27.04 -7.23
C ASP A 64 34.34 -28.23 -7.12
N GLU A 65 34.61 -29.32 -7.85
CA GLU A 65 33.71 -30.47 -7.98
C GLU A 65 33.61 -31.38 -6.72
N GLU A 66 34.42 -31.15 -5.67
CA GLU A 66 34.41 -32.01 -4.47
C GLU A 66 33.40 -31.61 -3.38
N ILE A 67 32.77 -30.44 -3.46
CA ILE A 67 31.83 -30.01 -2.42
C ILE A 67 30.45 -30.61 -2.70
N LYS A 68 29.99 -31.53 -1.83
CA LYS A 68 28.57 -31.93 -1.78
C LYS A 68 27.73 -30.72 -1.36
N LEU A 69 27.20 -30.03 -2.36
CA LEU A 69 26.35 -28.86 -2.16
C LEU A 69 24.93 -29.29 -1.76
N VAL A 70 24.54 -28.92 -0.55
CA VAL A 70 23.17 -29.02 -0.05
C VAL A 70 22.66 -27.60 0.16
N SER A 71 21.81 -27.13 -0.75
CA SER A 71 21.18 -25.81 -0.60
C SER A 71 20.33 -25.78 0.67
N LYS A 72 20.56 -24.77 1.49
CA LYS A 72 19.61 -24.37 2.52
C LYS A 72 18.55 -23.50 1.84
N LEU A 73 17.58 -24.15 1.20
CA LEU A 73 16.41 -23.49 0.65
C LEU A 73 15.39 -23.28 1.77
N ASP A 74 14.83 -22.08 1.82
CA ASP A 74 13.70 -21.79 2.70
C ASP A 74 12.43 -22.49 2.20
N THR A 75 11.42 -22.61 3.06
CA THR A 75 10.11 -23.19 2.69
C THR A 75 9.36 -22.34 1.67
N LYS A 76 9.58 -21.02 1.69
CA LYS A 76 9.01 -20.06 0.74
C LYS A 76 10.02 -19.74 -0.38
N PRO A 77 9.62 -19.81 -1.68
CA PRO A 77 10.46 -19.36 -2.79
C PRO A 77 10.80 -17.87 -2.71
N ARG A 78 11.96 -17.49 -3.23
CA ARG A 78 12.44 -16.10 -3.19
C ARG A 78 11.54 -15.20 -4.04
N GLU A 79 11.14 -14.06 -3.50
CA GLU A 79 10.43 -13.04 -4.25
C GLU A 79 11.33 -11.84 -4.53
N MET A 80 11.10 -11.15 -5.65
CA MET A 80 11.74 -9.85 -5.91
C MET A 80 11.45 -8.88 -4.76
N SER A 81 12.47 -8.16 -4.29
CA SER A 81 12.24 -7.09 -3.31
C SER A 81 11.30 -6.05 -3.89
N TRP A 82 10.59 -5.33 -3.02
CA TRP A 82 9.70 -4.26 -3.46
C TRP A 82 10.43 -3.22 -4.33
N GLN A 83 11.72 -3.00 -4.07
CA GLN A 83 12.57 -2.11 -4.86
C GLN A 83 12.72 -2.68 -6.26
N SER A 84 13.23 -3.91 -6.38
CA SER A 84 13.40 -4.55 -7.69
C SER A 84 12.07 -4.59 -8.48
N LYS A 85 10.93 -4.79 -7.79
CA LYS A 85 9.58 -4.68 -8.39
C LYS A 85 9.32 -3.26 -8.93
N LEU A 86 9.56 -2.22 -8.15
CA LEU A 86 9.41 -0.82 -8.57
C LEU A 86 10.27 -0.49 -9.80
N MET A 87 11.57 -0.79 -9.78
CA MET A 87 12.42 -0.53 -10.96
C MET A 87 11.92 -1.28 -12.16
N TYR A 88 11.90 -2.61 -12.07
CA TYR A 88 11.82 -3.46 -13.23
C TYR A 88 10.43 -3.42 -13.89
N LYS A 89 9.37 -3.32 -13.08
CA LYS A 89 7.98 -3.38 -13.58
C LYS A 89 7.38 -2.02 -13.88
N TRP A 90 7.84 -0.95 -13.22
CA TRP A 90 7.28 0.38 -13.40
C TRP A 90 8.20 1.27 -14.16
N LEU A 91 9.42 1.42 -13.67
CA LEU A 91 10.27 2.49 -14.11
C LEU A 91 11.03 2.14 -15.40
N MET A 92 11.78 1.03 -15.41
CA MET A 92 12.58 0.55 -16.55
C MET A 92 11.81 0.32 -17.87
N PRO A 93 10.53 -0.09 -17.90
CA PRO A 93 9.72 -0.18 -19.12
C PRO A 93 9.57 1.13 -19.90
N ILE A 94 9.65 2.26 -19.21
CA ILE A 94 9.51 3.61 -19.77
C ILE A 94 10.89 4.18 -20.20
N MET A 95 11.97 3.54 -19.74
CA MET A 95 13.37 3.91 -19.99
C MET A 95 14.14 2.73 -20.60
N LYS A 96 13.63 2.18 -21.70
CA LYS A 96 14.16 0.96 -22.32
C LYS A 96 15.64 1.10 -22.70
N GLU A 97 16.05 2.30 -23.11
CA GLU A 97 17.40 2.69 -23.48
C GLU A 97 18.34 2.76 -22.27
N VAL A 98 17.87 3.30 -21.14
CA VAL A 98 18.62 3.36 -19.88
C VAL A 98 18.74 1.98 -19.25
N ARG A 99 17.68 1.17 -19.31
CA ARG A 99 17.72 -0.24 -18.91
C ARG A 99 18.80 -1.00 -19.65
N TYR A 100 18.77 -0.90 -20.98
CA TYR A 100 19.75 -1.58 -21.82
C TYR A 100 21.17 -1.09 -21.52
N ALA A 101 21.38 0.21 -21.33
CA ALA A 101 22.69 0.75 -20.96
C ALA A 101 23.20 0.20 -19.62
N ILE A 102 22.33 0.07 -18.62
CA ILE A 102 22.69 -0.49 -17.31
C ILE A 102 22.96 -1.99 -17.40
N GLU A 103 22.10 -2.78 -18.04
CA GLU A 103 22.29 -4.23 -18.21
C GLU A 103 23.58 -4.54 -19.01
N LYS A 104 23.84 -3.76 -20.07
CA LYS A 104 25.07 -3.86 -20.86
C LYS A 104 26.32 -3.52 -20.05
N ASN A 105 26.27 -2.48 -19.22
CA ASN A 105 27.44 -2.04 -18.44
C ASN A 105 27.70 -2.91 -17.20
N SER A 106 26.65 -3.48 -16.60
CA SER A 106 26.75 -4.37 -15.44
C SER A 106 27.02 -5.83 -15.82
N GLY A 107 26.86 -6.20 -17.09
CA GLY A 107 26.99 -7.59 -17.57
C GLY A 107 25.97 -8.55 -16.96
N THR A 108 24.94 -8.03 -16.29
CA THR A 108 23.91 -8.78 -15.56
C THR A 108 22.53 -8.19 -15.84
N ALA A 109 21.52 -9.05 -15.87
CA ALA A 109 20.13 -8.64 -15.98
C ALA A 109 19.66 -7.97 -14.66
N LEU A 110 18.96 -6.84 -14.75
CA LEU A 110 18.51 -6.05 -13.59
C LEU A 110 17.51 -6.76 -12.65
N ASP A 111 16.87 -7.82 -13.14
CA ASP A 111 15.93 -8.68 -12.43
C ASP A 111 16.57 -9.94 -11.85
N TRP A 112 17.88 -10.15 -11.99
CA TRP A 112 18.58 -11.34 -11.49
C TRP A 112 19.35 -11.05 -10.20
N GLY A 113 19.43 -12.04 -9.31
CA GLY A 113 20.27 -11.96 -8.10
C GLY A 113 21.65 -12.57 -8.29
N ASN A 114 22.55 -12.34 -7.33
CA ASN A 114 23.94 -12.83 -7.34
C ASN A 114 24.07 -14.32 -6.95
N GLU A 115 23.08 -15.15 -7.30
CA GLU A 115 23.07 -16.57 -6.90
C GLU A 115 24.06 -17.37 -7.75
N THR A 116 24.92 -18.13 -7.07
CA THR A 116 25.94 -18.96 -7.72
C THR A 116 25.61 -20.45 -7.62
N GLU A 117 24.47 -20.85 -7.04
CA GLU A 117 24.06 -22.24 -6.91
C GLU A 117 22.76 -22.50 -7.70
N ARG A 118 22.72 -23.58 -8.50
CA ARG A 118 21.61 -23.86 -9.41
C ARG A 118 20.27 -23.92 -8.69
N ASN A 119 20.20 -24.62 -7.57
CA ASN A 119 18.95 -24.77 -6.83
C ASN A 119 18.48 -23.43 -6.21
N HIS A 120 19.35 -22.56 -5.71
CA HIS A 120 18.97 -21.22 -5.25
C HIS A 120 18.44 -20.34 -6.38
N MET A 121 19.09 -20.38 -7.55
CA MET A 121 18.66 -19.64 -8.74
C MET A 121 17.29 -20.09 -9.27
N LEU A 122 16.97 -21.39 -9.16
CA LEU A 122 15.67 -21.93 -9.56
C LEU A 122 14.60 -21.79 -8.47
N HIS A 123 14.97 -21.45 -7.23
CA HIS A 123 14.06 -21.32 -6.09
C HIS A 123 13.48 -19.89 -6.00
N GLU A 124 12.92 -19.41 -7.10
CA GLU A 124 12.27 -18.10 -7.21
C GLU A 124 10.76 -18.25 -7.43
N SER A 125 9.99 -17.34 -6.85
CA SER A 125 8.54 -17.27 -6.97
C SER A 125 8.12 -16.60 -8.27
N ALA A 126 7.10 -17.16 -8.93
CA ALA A 126 6.42 -16.50 -10.05
C ALA A 126 5.40 -15.44 -9.58
N VAL A 127 5.10 -15.34 -8.28
CA VAL A 127 4.11 -14.41 -7.73
C VAL A 127 4.43 -12.95 -8.10
N PRO A 128 5.67 -12.44 -7.85
CA PRO A 128 6.09 -11.12 -8.30
C PRO A 128 5.87 -10.87 -9.77
N ILE A 129 5.96 -11.88 -10.65
CA ILE A 129 5.79 -11.77 -12.09
C ILE A 129 4.30 -11.70 -12.46
N SER A 130 3.47 -12.54 -11.82
CA SER A 130 2.04 -12.68 -12.09
C SER A 130 1.11 -11.63 -11.46
N GLN A 131 1.55 -10.95 -10.40
CA GLN A 131 0.74 -9.94 -9.71
C GLN A 131 1.07 -8.50 -10.13
N LEU A 132 0.05 -7.65 -10.05
CA LEU A 132 0.18 -6.19 -10.15
C LEU A 132 0.81 -5.66 -8.87
N TYR A 133 1.75 -4.76 -9.03
CA TYR A 133 2.40 -4.06 -7.94
C TYR A 133 2.05 -2.59 -8.11
N GLU A 134 1.38 -1.94 -7.17
CA GLU A 134 0.93 -0.54 -7.30
C GLU A 134 1.64 0.32 -6.24
N PRO A 135 2.77 0.97 -6.58
CA PRO A 135 3.62 1.60 -5.57
C PRO A 135 3.12 2.96 -5.07
N LEU A 136 2.42 3.75 -5.90
CA LEU A 136 2.13 5.18 -5.63
C LEU A 136 0.79 5.70 -6.19
N PHE A 137 0.16 4.97 -7.12
CA PHE A 137 -1.13 5.32 -7.75
C PHE A 137 -1.90 4.04 -8.09
N GLN A 138 -3.23 4.07 -7.99
CA GLN A 138 -4.08 2.96 -8.44
C GLN A 138 -4.19 3.01 -9.97
N MET A 139 -3.53 2.09 -10.66
CA MET A 139 -3.54 1.96 -12.13
C MET A 139 -3.91 0.53 -12.50
N ASP A 140 -5.04 0.35 -13.20
CA ASP A 140 -5.55 -0.96 -13.59
C ASP A 140 -4.81 -1.56 -14.81
N ASP A 141 -3.52 -1.83 -14.63
CA ASP A 141 -2.64 -2.45 -15.63
C ASP A 141 -2.64 -3.99 -15.53
N THR A 142 -1.98 -4.68 -16.45
CA THR A 142 -1.68 -6.11 -16.36
C THR A 142 -0.38 -6.46 -17.08
N PHE A 143 0.17 -7.64 -16.80
CA PHE A 143 1.36 -8.17 -17.46
C PHE A 143 1.00 -9.40 -18.29
N LEU A 144 1.54 -9.50 -19.51
CA LEU A 144 1.26 -10.59 -20.42
C LEU A 144 2.54 -11.18 -21.00
N LEU A 145 2.59 -12.49 -21.15
CA LEU A 145 3.64 -13.18 -21.91
C LEU A 145 3.10 -13.63 -23.27
N GLN A 146 3.97 -13.64 -24.26
CA GLN A 146 3.77 -14.34 -25.53
C GLN A 146 5.07 -15.06 -25.89
N GLU A 147 4.97 -16.24 -26.50
CA GLU A 147 6.16 -17.01 -26.85
C GLU A 147 6.03 -17.57 -28.27
N TYR A 148 7.06 -17.30 -29.09
CA TYR A 148 7.13 -17.69 -30.50
C TYR A 148 8.32 -18.61 -30.74
N PHE A 149 8.11 -19.72 -31.42
CA PHE A 149 9.13 -20.73 -31.67
C PHE A 149 9.55 -20.72 -33.14
N CYS A 150 10.84 -20.58 -33.40
CA CYS A 150 11.42 -20.55 -34.73
C CYS A 150 12.43 -21.70 -34.91
N PRO A 151 12.42 -22.44 -36.04
CA PRO A 151 13.46 -23.43 -36.33
C PRO A 151 14.86 -22.84 -36.24
N ARG A 152 15.81 -23.60 -35.69
CA ARG A 152 17.20 -23.17 -35.53
C ARG A 152 17.83 -22.56 -36.79
N SER A 153 17.57 -23.16 -37.95
CA SER A 153 18.10 -22.71 -39.25
C SER A 153 17.50 -21.39 -39.74
N GLN A 154 16.38 -20.96 -39.15
CA GLN A 154 15.64 -19.77 -39.55
C GLN A 154 15.81 -18.61 -38.56
N PHE A 155 16.70 -18.73 -37.59
CA PHE A 155 16.92 -17.72 -36.55
C PHE A 155 17.15 -16.31 -37.13
N GLU A 156 18.13 -16.17 -38.02
CA GLU A 156 18.45 -14.88 -38.66
C GLU A 156 17.28 -14.34 -39.50
N SER A 157 16.60 -15.23 -40.22
CA SER A 157 15.42 -14.87 -41.02
C SER A 157 14.28 -14.36 -40.13
N TRP A 158 14.08 -14.96 -38.96
CA TRP A 158 13.06 -14.52 -38.01
C TRP A 158 13.37 -13.13 -37.49
N ILE A 159 14.59 -12.90 -36.99
CA ILE A 159 15.03 -11.58 -36.50
C ILE A 159 14.87 -10.50 -37.57
N SER A 160 15.26 -10.81 -38.81
CA SER A 160 15.10 -9.88 -39.94
C SER A 160 13.64 -9.56 -40.22
N ARG A 161 12.77 -10.58 -40.26
CA ARG A 161 11.35 -10.41 -40.60
C ARG A 161 10.54 -9.73 -39.49
N THR A 162 10.87 -9.97 -38.22
CA THR A 162 10.12 -9.37 -37.09
C THR A 162 10.61 -7.99 -36.69
N ARG A 163 11.74 -7.51 -37.21
CA ARG A 163 12.33 -6.20 -36.89
C ARG A 163 11.33 -5.04 -36.99
N HIS A 164 10.56 -4.98 -38.08
CA HIS A 164 9.54 -3.94 -38.27
C HIS A 164 8.42 -3.97 -37.21
N ILE A 165 8.14 -5.15 -36.64
CA ILE A 165 7.14 -5.32 -35.57
C ILE A 165 7.69 -4.72 -34.27
N TYR A 166 8.97 -4.97 -33.96
CA TYR A 166 9.66 -4.35 -32.81
C TYR A 166 9.71 -2.83 -32.93
N GLU A 167 10.00 -2.29 -34.13
CA GLU A 167 9.98 -0.85 -34.41
C GLU A 167 8.58 -0.25 -34.18
N THR A 168 7.53 -0.94 -34.63
CA THR A 168 6.13 -0.52 -34.42
C THR A 168 5.75 -0.58 -32.94
N LEU A 169 6.16 -1.63 -32.22
CA LEU A 169 5.97 -1.77 -30.77
C LEU A 169 6.68 -0.68 -29.98
N ALA A 170 7.86 -0.23 -30.42
CA ALA A 170 8.60 0.84 -29.77
C ALA A 170 7.90 2.20 -29.91
N ALA A 171 7.07 2.39 -30.94
CA ALA A 171 6.38 3.64 -31.23
C ALA A 171 5.06 3.84 -30.46
N THR A 172 4.55 2.83 -29.76
CA THR A 172 3.28 2.90 -29.00
C THR A 172 3.51 2.91 -27.48
N THR A 173 2.60 3.56 -26.76
CA THR A 173 2.57 3.61 -25.29
C THR A 173 1.41 2.79 -24.69
N GLU A 174 0.51 2.25 -25.52
CA GLU A 174 -0.62 1.41 -25.07
C GLU A 174 -0.19 -0.02 -24.71
N VAL A 175 0.81 -0.55 -25.42
CA VAL A 175 1.37 -1.89 -25.18
C VAL A 175 2.88 -1.75 -25.05
N VAL A 176 3.40 -1.94 -23.83
CA VAL A 176 4.81 -1.73 -23.52
C VAL A 176 5.52 -3.08 -23.43
N LEU A 177 6.32 -3.41 -24.45
CA LEU A 177 7.23 -4.57 -24.38
C LEU A 177 8.37 -4.28 -23.38
N LEU A 178 8.53 -5.16 -22.39
CA LEU A 178 9.52 -5.09 -21.33
C LEU A 178 10.82 -5.77 -21.72
N ASN A 179 10.76 -7.02 -22.20
CA ASN A 179 11.95 -7.75 -22.66
C ASN A 179 11.57 -8.81 -23.70
N THR A 180 12.59 -9.32 -24.41
CA THR A 180 12.50 -10.56 -25.18
C THR A 180 13.62 -11.49 -24.74
N THR A 181 13.25 -12.60 -24.10
CA THR A 181 14.20 -13.65 -23.71
C THR A 181 14.26 -14.72 -24.80
N ILE A 182 15.46 -15.09 -25.22
CA ILE A 182 15.69 -16.16 -26.18
C ILE A 182 16.11 -17.43 -25.43
N ARG A 183 15.40 -18.51 -25.68
CA ARG A 183 15.71 -19.86 -25.18
C ARG A 183 15.82 -20.82 -26.36
N PHE A 184 16.27 -22.05 -26.10
CA PHE A 184 16.28 -23.12 -27.08
C PHE A 184 15.57 -24.33 -26.50
N VAL A 185 14.75 -24.95 -27.32
CA VAL A 185 14.02 -26.17 -27.00
C VAL A 185 14.36 -27.21 -28.06
N GLU A 186 14.68 -28.41 -27.59
CA GLU A 186 14.84 -29.56 -28.46
C GLU A 186 13.47 -30.00 -29.00
N LYS A 187 13.47 -30.88 -29.99
CA LYS A 187 12.23 -31.42 -30.54
C LYS A 187 11.47 -32.13 -29.42
N ASP A 188 10.23 -31.72 -29.22
CA ASP A 188 9.31 -32.35 -28.28
C ASP A 188 8.59 -33.49 -29.00
N VAL A 189 8.66 -34.68 -28.40
CA VAL A 189 8.04 -35.92 -28.88
C VAL A 189 7.02 -36.48 -27.88
N ASP A 190 6.91 -35.86 -26.70
CA ASP A 190 6.09 -36.34 -25.60
C ASP A 190 4.73 -35.67 -25.61
N ALA A 191 4.67 -34.36 -25.85
CA ALA A 191 3.40 -33.62 -25.85
C ALA A 191 2.61 -33.82 -27.14
N PHE A 192 1.29 -34.03 -27.01
CA PHE A 192 0.41 -34.16 -28.16
C PHE A 192 0.36 -32.85 -28.98
N LEU A 193 0.23 -31.70 -28.29
CA LEU A 193 0.33 -30.36 -28.88
C LEU A 193 1.74 -29.77 -28.67
N HIS A 194 2.76 -30.46 -29.19
CA HIS A 194 4.15 -30.02 -29.11
C HIS A 194 4.36 -28.73 -29.93
N TYR A 195 4.88 -27.69 -29.28
CA TYR A 195 5.28 -26.44 -29.93
C TYR A 195 6.65 -26.58 -30.62
N ALA A 196 7.56 -27.40 -30.07
CA ALA A 196 8.90 -27.61 -30.61
C ALA A 196 8.93 -28.78 -31.62
N LYS A 197 8.72 -28.49 -32.90
CA LYS A 197 8.45 -29.53 -33.93
C LYS A 197 9.68 -29.96 -34.73
N HIS A 198 10.70 -29.11 -34.79
CA HIS A 198 11.78 -29.27 -35.75
C HIS A 198 12.92 -30.15 -35.20
N GLU A 199 13.44 -31.09 -36.01
CA GLU A 199 14.52 -32.03 -35.61
C GLU A 199 15.78 -31.33 -35.09
N GLY A 200 16.16 -30.21 -35.72
CA GLY A 200 17.31 -29.40 -35.29
C GLY A 200 17.07 -28.53 -34.06
N GLY A 201 15.93 -28.71 -33.37
CA GLY A 201 15.43 -27.84 -32.30
C GLY A 201 14.96 -26.48 -32.79
N MET A 202 14.42 -25.70 -31.85
CA MET A 202 13.82 -24.39 -32.11
C MET A 202 14.27 -23.37 -31.08
N PHE A 203 14.48 -22.13 -31.52
CA PHE A 203 14.62 -20.99 -30.61
C PHE A 203 13.25 -20.49 -30.20
N ALA A 204 13.08 -20.25 -28.90
CA ALA A 204 11.88 -19.66 -28.33
C ALA A 204 12.14 -18.19 -28.00
N PHE A 205 11.31 -17.30 -28.52
CA PHE A 205 11.30 -15.87 -28.24
C PHE A 205 10.17 -15.57 -27.27
N VAL A 206 10.52 -15.35 -26.00
CA VAL A 206 9.58 -15.06 -24.91
C VAL A 206 9.47 -13.55 -24.75
N LEU A 207 8.36 -12.96 -25.15
CA LEU A 207 8.08 -11.54 -25.08
C LEU A 207 7.21 -11.24 -23.86
N TYR A 208 7.66 -10.28 -23.04
CA TYR A 208 6.99 -9.90 -21.80
C TYR A 208 6.46 -8.47 -21.90
N TYR A 209 5.15 -8.28 -21.76
CA TYR A 209 4.43 -7.02 -21.99
C TYR A 209 3.80 -6.47 -20.71
N ARG A 210 3.59 -5.16 -20.70
CA ARG A 210 2.71 -4.42 -19.79
C ARG A 210 1.67 -3.64 -20.60
N LEU A 211 0.41 -3.66 -20.17
CA LEU A 211 -0.70 -2.95 -20.82
C LEU A 211 -1.84 -2.63 -19.82
N PRO A 212 -2.63 -1.57 -20.00
CA PRO A 212 -3.83 -1.31 -19.21
C PRO A 212 -4.92 -2.36 -19.50
N ARG A 213 -5.81 -2.66 -18.53
CA ARG A 213 -6.96 -3.57 -18.72
C ARG A 213 -8.12 -2.91 -19.49
N THR A 214 -7.82 -2.29 -20.62
CA THR A 214 -8.81 -1.67 -21.50
C THR A 214 -9.03 -2.48 -22.77
N ALA A 215 -10.22 -2.37 -23.37
CA ALA A 215 -10.52 -3.03 -24.63
C ALA A 215 -9.61 -2.54 -25.79
N SER A 216 -9.19 -1.27 -25.77
CA SER A 216 -8.27 -0.71 -26.77
C SER A 216 -6.90 -1.40 -26.71
N ALA A 217 -6.32 -1.50 -25.51
CA ALA A 217 -5.00 -2.09 -25.34
C ALA A 217 -5.00 -3.60 -25.62
N ASP A 218 -6.06 -4.34 -25.25
CA ASP A 218 -6.18 -5.77 -25.59
C ASP A 218 -6.29 -5.97 -27.12
N ALA A 219 -7.07 -5.13 -27.83
CA ALA A 219 -7.15 -5.16 -29.29
C ALA A 219 -5.81 -4.81 -29.96
N LYS A 220 -5.05 -3.87 -29.40
CA LYS A 220 -3.72 -3.52 -29.90
C LYS A 220 -2.72 -4.67 -29.69
N MET A 221 -2.77 -5.32 -28.54
CA MET A 221 -1.97 -6.52 -28.26
C MET A 221 -2.33 -7.67 -29.21
N GLN A 222 -3.60 -7.83 -29.55
CA GLN A 222 -4.06 -8.80 -30.54
C GLN A 222 -3.45 -8.54 -31.93
N GLU A 223 -3.39 -7.29 -32.37
CA GLU A 223 -2.75 -6.91 -33.64
C GLU A 223 -1.29 -7.37 -33.68
N PHE A 224 -0.50 -7.03 -32.65
CA PHE A 224 0.89 -7.45 -32.55
C PHE A 224 1.04 -8.96 -32.49
N HIS A 225 0.17 -9.66 -31.76
CA HIS A 225 0.16 -11.12 -31.71
C HIS A 225 0.02 -11.71 -33.12
N HIS A 226 -0.97 -11.25 -33.89
CA HIS A 226 -1.17 -11.73 -35.26
C HIS A 226 0.02 -11.45 -36.17
N MET A 227 0.68 -10.30 -36.04
CA MET A 227 1.88 -9.97 -36.83
C MET A 227 3.02 -10.94 -36.54
N PHE A 228 3.34 -11.20 -35.27
CA PHE A 228 4.39 -12.13 -34.89
C PHE A 228 4.06 -13.57 -35.29
N VAL A 229 2.81 -14.02 -35.08
CA VAL A 229 2.36 -15.35 -35.50
C VAL A 229 2.52 -15.52 -37.01
N LYS A 230 2.08 -14.53 -37.81
CA LYS A 230 2.19 -14.58 -39.27
C LYS A 230 3.65 -14.77 -39.74
N GLU A 231 4.58 -13.97 -39.23
CA GLU A 231 6.00 -14.09 -39.62
C GLU A 231 6.62 -15.40 -39.13
N THR A 232 6.23 -15.86 -37.94
CA THR A 232 6.70 -17.13 -37.36
C THR A 232 6.21 -18.34 -38.15
N LEU A 233 4.92 -18.39 -38.50
CA LEU A 233 4.35 -19.48 -39.31
C LEU A 233 4.92 -19.53 -40.71
N ALA A 234 5.21 -18.37 -41.31
CA ALA A 234 5.85 -18.29 -42.62
C ALA A 234 7.29 -18.87 -42.63
N LEU A 235 7.91 -19.07 -41.46
CA LEU A 235 9.19 -19.76 -41.28
C LEU A 235 9.04 -21.20 -40.76
N LYS A 236 7.82 -21.76 -40.81
CA LYS A 236 7.46 -23.07 -40.26
C LYS A 236 7.70 -23.16 -38.74
N GLY A 237 7.52 -22.04 -38.05
CA GLY A 237 7.53 -21.94 -36.60
C GLY A 237 6.19 -22.28 -35.96
N SER A 238 6.06 -22.01 -34.67
CA SER A 238 4.83 -22.15 -33.87
C SER A 238 4.78 -21.11 -32.75
N PHE A 239 3.77 -21.13 -31.88
CA PHE A 239 3.63 -20.21 -30.75
C PHE A 239 2.95 -20.88 -29.57
N TYR A 240 3.16 -20.38 -28.34
CA TYR A 240 2.63 -20.99 -27.12
C TYR A 240 1.13 -20.69 -26.94
N LEU A 241 0.32 -21.73 -26.69
CA LEU A 241 -1.15 -21.65 -26.67
C LEU A 241 -1.77 -21.00 -25.42
N PRO A 242 -1.32 -21.29 -24.18
CA PRO A 242 -2.03 -20.92 -22.94
C PRO A 242 -2.09 -19.42 -22.58
N TYR A 243 -1.41 -18.56 -23.32
CA TYR A 243 -1.46 -17.11 -23.08
C TYR A 243 -2.76 -16.49 -23.64
N ARG A 244 -2.79 -15.18 -23.85
CA ARG A 244 -3.99 -14.47 -24.32
C ARG A 244 -4.47 -15.06 -25.66
N CYS A 245 -5.77 -15.35 -25.77
CA CYS A 245 -6.38 -16.03 -26.92
C CYS A 245 -6.57 -15.07 -28.11
N HIS A 246 -5.47 -14.55 -28.65
CA HIS A 246 -5.46 -13.53 -29.70
C HIS A 246 -5.33 -14.08 -31.12
N TYR A 247 -4.91 -15.34 -31.29
CA TYR A 247 -4.72 -15.96 -32.60
C TYR A 247 -6.03 -16.45 -33.23
N SER A 248 -6.05 -16.57 -34.56
CA SER A 248 -7.23 -17.09 -35.26
C SER A 248 -7.28 -18.63 -35.24
N HIS A 249 -8.44 -19.20 -35.58
CA HIS A 249 -8.57 -20.65 -35.76
C HIS A 249 -7.65 -21.17 -36.88
N GLU A 250 -7.50 -20.40 -37.97
CA GLU A 250 -6.60 -20.74 -39.08
C GLU A 250 -5.13 -20.74 -38.63
N GLN A 251 -4.71 -19.72 -37.88
CA GLN A 251 -3.37 -19.68 -37.29
C GLN A 251 -3.12 -20.83 -36.32
N LEU A 252 -4.13 -21.24 -35.55
CA LEU A 252 -4.06 -22.41 -34.68
C LEU A 252 -3.90 -23.71 -35.48
N GLU A 253 -4.64 -23.88 -36.58
CA GLU A 253 -4.56 -25.06 -37.45
C GLU A 253 -3.20 -25.14 -38.17
N ASP A 254 -2.71 -24.01 -38.68
CA ASP A 254 -1.38 -23.91 -39.30
C ASP A 254 -0.28 -24.22 -38.29
N ALA A 255 -0.37 -23.64 -37.10
CA ALA A 255 0.57 -23.87 -36.02
C ALA A 255 0.47 -25.28 -35.44
N TYR A 256 -0.70 -25.91 -35.44
CA TYR A 256 -1.00 -27.21 -34.84
C TYR A 256 -1.97 -28.02 -35.70
N PRO A 257 -1.48 -28.67 -36.77
CA PRO A 257 -2.33 -29.46 -37.66
C PRO A 257 -3.08 -30.61 -36.96
N GLN A 258 -2.61 -31.03 -35.78
CA GLN A 258 -3.23 -32.07 -34.97
C GLN A 258 -4.37 -31.59 -34.04
N ILE A 259 -4.75 -30.31 -34.10
CA ILE A 259 -5.68 -29.70 -33.15
C ILE A 259 -7.06 -30.38 -33.13
N GLU A 260 -7.58 -30.80 -34.29
CA GLU A 260 -8.84 -31.53 -34.40
C GLU A 260 -8.77 -32.87 -33.65
N ALA A 261 -7.69 -33.63 -33.88
CA ALA A 261 -7.47 -34.92 -33.20
C ALA A 261 -7.28 -34.75 -31.68
N PHE A 262 -6.73 -33.61 -31.24
CA PHE A 262 -6.61 -33.29 -29.82
C PHE A 262 -8.00 -33.13 -29.17
N PHE A 263 -8.90 -32.35 -29.78
CA PHE A 263 -10.27 -32.18 -29.25
C PHE A 263 -11.07 -33.48 -29.31
N ALA A 264 -10.89 -34.32 -30.32
CA ALA A 264 -11.49 -35.66 -30.35
C ALA A 264 -11.03 -36.56 -29.19
N LYS A 265 -9.73 -36.53 -28.86
CA LYS A 265 -9.19 -37.24 -27.68
C LYS A 265 -9.70 -36.64 -26.37
N LYS A 266 -9.89 -35.33 -26.30
CA LYS A 266 -10.44 -34.64 -25.14
C LYS A 266 -11.86 -35.14 -24.82
N GLU A 267 -12.73 -35.31 -25.81
CA GLU A 267 -14.05 -35.92 -25.61
C GLU A 267 -13.96 -37.36 -25.07
N THR A 268 -12.92 -38.10 -25.44
CA THR A 268 -12.71 -39.48 -25.00
C THR A 268 -12.21 -39.55 -23.55
N TYR A 269 -11.24 -38.71 -23.19
CA TYR A 269 -10.59 -38.76 -21.87
C TYR A 269 -11.27 -37.89 -20.81
N ASP A 270 -12.06 -36.90 -21.23
CA ASP A 270 -12.88 -36.07 -20.35
C ASP A 270 -14.32 -35.99 -20.86
N PRO A 271 -15.07 -37.11 -20.83
CA PRO A 271 -16.43 -37.18 -21.36
C PRO A 271 -17.42 -36.29 -20.59
N LEU A 272 -17.06 -35.83 -19.39
CA LEU A 272 -17.88 -34.97 -18.53
C LEU A 272 -17.49 -33.50 -18.60
N GLY A 273 -16.43 -33.15 -19.32
CA GLY A 273 -15.98 -31.76 -19.47
C GLY A 273 -15.46 -31.14 -18.17
N LEU A 274 -14.89 -31.93 -17.27
CA LEU A 274 -14.38 -31.47 -15.97
C LEU A 274 -13.20 -30.50 -16.13
N PHE A 275 -12.32 -30.73 -17.10
CA PHE A 275 -11.17 -29.86 -17.34
C PHE A 275 -11.51 -28.82 -18.41
N ASP A 276 -12.31 -27.84 -18.02
CA ASP A 276 -12.76 -26.72 -18.83
C ASP A 276 -11.95 -25.44 -18.52
N ASN A 277 -11.70 -24.61 -19.54
CA ASN A 277 -11.06 -23.30 -19.38
C ASN A 277 -11.43 -22.35 -20.55
N LEU A 278 -11.07 -21.06 -20.42
CA LEU A 278 -11.40 -20.05 -21.43
C LEU A 278 -10.86 -20.37 -22.84
N TRP A 279 -9.65 -20.93 -22.93
CA TRP A 279 -9.05 -21.31 -24.22
C TRP A 279 -9.84 -22.43 -24.90
N PHE A 280 -10.19 -23.46 -24.13
CA PHE A 280 -10.98 -24.60 -24.58
C PHE A 280 -12.37 -24.15 -25.04
N ARG A 281 -13.05 -23.27 -24.28
CA ARG A 281 -14.36 -22.72 -24.68
C ARG A 281 -14.27 -21.92 -25.98
N HIS A 282 -13.20 -21.15 -26.14
CA HIS A 282 -13.02 -20.28 -27.31
C HIS A 282 -12.74 -21.08 -28.59
N TYR A 283 -11.74 -21.97 -28.58
CA TYR A 283 -11.30 -22.69 -29.80
C TYR A 283 -11.95 -24.06 -29.99
N GLY A 284 -12.38 -24.72 -28.90
CA GLY A 284 -12.93 -26.07 -28.95
C GLY A 284 -14.28 -26.16 -29.64
N SER A 285 -15.07 -25.08 -29.60
CA SER A 285 -16.43 -25.05 -30.16
C SER A 285 -16.51 -25.46 -31.64
N LYS A 286 -15.44 -25.23 -32.42
CA LYS A 286 -15.31 -25.63 -33.83
C LYS A 286 -15.12 -27.14 -34.01
N TYR A 287 -14.39 -27.80 -33.12
CA TYR A 287 -13.94 -29.19 -33.27
C TYR A 287 -14.80 -30.19 -32.49
N LEU A 288 -15.53 -29.74 -31.48
CA LEU A 288 -16.32 -30.61 -30.61
C LEU A 288 -17.63 -31.06 -31.26
N SER A 289 -18.02 -32.31 -30.98
CA SER A 289 -19.29 -32.88 -31.40
C SER A 289 -20.47 -32.08 -30.83
N ALA A 290 -21.60 -32.06 -31.55
CA ALA A 290 -22.80 -31.37 -31.07
C ALA A 290 -23.32 -31.97 -29.75
N GLN A 291 -23.15 -33.28 -29.57
CA GLN A 291 -23.53 -34.00 -28.35
C GLN A 291 -22.70 -33.53 -27.16
N TYR A 292 -21.38 -33.46 -27.31
CA TYR A 292 -20.49 -33.02 -26.24
C TYR A 292 -20.66 -31.53 -25.90
N ARG A 293 -20.90 -30.66 -26.91
CA ARG A 293 -21.24 -29.25 -26.66
C ARG A 293 -22.53 -29.08 -25.87
N THR A 294 -23.51 -29.96 -26.08
CA THR A 294 -24.77 -29.95 -25.32
C THR A 294 -24.55 -30.41 -23.87
N SER A 295 -23.66 -31.39 -23.65
CA SER A 295 -23.29 -31.83 -22.30
C SER A 295 -22.43 -30.83 -21.53
N LEU A 296 -21.70 -29.92 -22.20
CA LEU A 296 -20.97 -28.82 -21.57
C LEU A 296 -21.87 -27.66 -21.11
N LEU A 297 -22.99 -27.42 -21.81
CA LEU A 297 -23.98 -26.38 -21.46
C LEU A 297 -24.99 -26.86 -20.40
N SER A 298 -25.07 -28.17 -20.21
CA SER A 298 -25.76 -28.76 -19.08
C SER A 298 -24.74 -28.82 -17.94
N PRO A 299 -25.07 -28.40 -16.70
CA PRO A 299 -24.20 -28.68 -15.56
C PRO A 299 -23.89 -30.18 -15.56
N PRO A 300 -22.67 -30.62 -15.18
CA PRO A 300 -22.28 -32.01 -15.28
C PRO A 300 -23.32 -32.83 -14.54
N ILE A 301 -24.23 -33.48 -15.27
CA ILE A 301 -25.07 -34.49 -14.68
C ILE A 301 -24.07 -35.60 -14.45
N ALA A 302 -23.62 -35.74 -13.21
CA ALA A 302 -22.97 -36.93 -12.71
C ALA A 302 -23.96 -38.10 -12.85
N THR A 303 -24.14 -38.55 -14.09
CA THR A 303 -24.78 -39.81 -14.47
C THR A 303 -23.74 -40.92 -14.55
N GLY A 304 -22.57 -40.71 -13.93
CA GLY A 304 -21.91 -41.81 -13.24
C GLY A 304 -22.81 -42.22 -12.09
N SER A 305 -23.82 -43.04 -12.37
CA SER A 305 -24.50 -43.82 -11.36
C SER A 305 -23.45 -44.68 -10.68
N ILE A 306 -22.85 -44.16 -9.61
CA ILE A 306 -22.34 -45.03 -8.55
C ILE A 306 -23.58 -45.85 -8.17
N PRO A 307 -23.52 -47.20 -8.23
CA PRO A 307 -24.67 -48.03 -7.93
C PRO A 307 -25.20 -47.54 -6.59
N ALA A 308 -26.47 -47.17 -6.55
CA ALA A 308 -27.13 -46.74 -5.32
C ALA A 308 -26.74 -47.73 -4.24
N ALA A 309 -25.79 -47.29 -3.39
CA ALA A 309 -25.39 -48.06 -2.24
C ALA A 309 -26.66 -48.08 -1.42
N ARG A 310 -27.30 -49.25 -1.46
CA ARG A 310 -28.33 -49.66 -0.51
C ARG A 310 -27.94 -49.10 0.84
N THR A 311 -28.90 -48.59 1.59
CA THR A 311 -28.71 -48.30 3.02
C THR A 311 -28.16 -49.57 3.69
N PRO A 312 -27.00 -49.51 4.34
CA PRO A 312 -26.96 -49.93 5.73
C PRO A 312 -26.25 -48.87 6.58
N GLY A 313 -26.60 -48.83 7.87
CA GLY A 313 -26.16 -47.83 8.84
C GLY A 313 -24.70 -47.39 8.67
N ILE A 314 -24.51 -46.07 8.63
CA ILE A 314 -23.21 -45.40 8.52
C ILE A 314 -22.30 -45.96 9.62
N LEU A 315 -21.32 -46.77 9.25
CA LEU A 315 -20.31 -47.30 10.15
C LEU A 315 -19.03 -46.50 9.88
N VAL A 316 -18.88 -45.38 10.59
CA VAL A 316 -17.63 -44.62 10.62
C VAL A 316 -16.59 -45.50 11.29
N SER A 317 -15.53 -45.88 10.58
CA SER A 317 -14.41 -46.66 11.13
C SER A 317 -13.82 -45.93 12.33
N GLU A 318 -13.67 -46.58 13.48
CA GLU A 318 -12.99 -45.95 14.60
C GLU A 318 -11.49 -45.79 14.30
N VAL A 319 -10.97 -44.57 14.47
CA VAL A 319 -9.54 -44.24 14.40
C VAL A 319 -9.04 -43.76 15.77
N PRO A 320 -7.73 -43.87 16.07
CA PRO A 320 -7.18 -43.36 17.31
C PRO A 320 -7.39 -41.83 17.43
N SER A 321 -8.01 -41.38 18.51
CA SER A 321 -8.21 -39.96 18.82
C SER A 321 -7.04 -39.34 19.59
N ARG A 322 -6.10 -40.17 20.08
CA ARG A 322 -4.93 -39.77 20.86
C ARG A 322 -3.72 -40.65 20.55
N ARG A 323 -2.56 -40.00 20.55
CA ARG A 323 -1.23 -40.59 20.44
C ARG A 323 -0.37 -40.02 21.57
N ALA A 324 0.50 -40.84 22.16
CA ALA A 324 1.18 -40.52 23.42
C ALA A 324 2.67 -40.14 23.27
N ASN A 325 3.18 -40.10 22.03
CA ASN A 325 4.60 -39.91 21.74
C ASN A 325 4.86 -38.97 20.53
N ALA A 326 3.87 -38.16 20.14
CA ALA A 326 3.94 -37.28 18.99
C ALA A 326 5.09 -36.26 19.08
N PHE A 327 5.37 -35.71 20.27
CA PHE A 327 6.48 -34.76 20.46
C PHE A 327 7.82 -35.39 20.05
N ARG A 328 8.08 -36.62 20.50
CA ARG A 328 9.36 -37.28 20.24
C ARG A 328 9.45 -37.83 18.82
N GLU A 329 8.35 -38.34 18.28
CA GLU A 329 8.29 -38.81 16.90
C GLU A 329 8.59 -37.68 15.92
N LEU A 330 7.94 -36.53 16.07
CA LEU A 330 8.21 -35.36 15.23
C LEU A 330 9.66 -34.90 15.36
N LEU A 331 10.16 -34.75 16.59
CA LEU A 331 11.52 -34.26 16.85
C LEU A 331 12.64 -35.24 16.42
N SER A 332 12.31 -36.52 16.26
CA SER A 332 13.23 -37.54 15.76
C SER A 332 13.40 -37.49 14.24
N SER A 333 12.36 -37.03 13.52
CA SER A 333 12.37 -36.91 12.06
C SER A 333 12.99 -35.58 11.61
N PRO A 334 14.11 -35.58 10.86
CA PRO A 334 14.73 -34.33 10.41
C PRO A 334 13.80 -33.47 9.53
N SER A 335 12.94 -34.10 8.72
CA SER A 335 11.99 -33.41 7.84
C SER A 335 10.84 -32.80 8.62
N LEU A 336 10.14 -33.59 9.46
CA LEU A 336 9.02 -33.08 10.27
C LEU A 336 9.48 -32.00 11.24
N ARG A 337 10.65 -32.18 11.85
CA ARG A 337 11.26 -31.17 12.72
C ARG A 337 11.53 -29.85 12.00
N ARG A 338 12.03 -29.90 10.76
CA ARG A 338 12.27 -28.72 9.93
C ARG A 338 10.95 -28.06 9.53
N ASN A 339 10.00 -28.84 9.02
CA ASN A 339 8.69 -28.35 8.59
C ASN A 339 7.91 -27.72 9.76
N PHE A 340 8.01 -28.27 10.97
CA PHE A 340 7.36 -27.72 12.14
C PHE A 340 7.99 -26.38 12.55
N LYS A 341 9.32 -26.32 12.59
CA LYS A 341 10.05 -25.11 13.00
C LYS A 341 9.99 -23.99 11.95
N ASP A 342 10.36 -24.30 10.72
CA ASP A 342 10.55 -23.33 9.63
C ASP A 342 9.27 -23.13 8.81
N GLY A 343 8.32 -24.07 8.88
CA GLY A 343 6.96 -23.96 8.32
C GLY A 343 5.96 -23.52 9.39
N PHE A 344 5.50 -24.43 10.25
CA PHE A 344 4.36 -24.18 11.15
C PHE A 344 4.60 -22.99 12.10
N LEU A 345 5.67 -22.99 12.90
CA LEU A 345 5.92 -21.90 13.86
C LEU A 345 6.24 -20.55 13.19
N THR A 346 6.66 -20.55 11.93
CA THR A 346 7.09 -19.33 11.24
C THR A 346 6.01 -18.74 10.34
N GLN A 347 5.26 -19.59 9.64
CA GLN A 347 4.23 -19.20 8.68
C GLN A 347 2.82 -19.25 9.29
N ILE A 348 2.51 -20.29 10.07
CA ILE A 348 1.15 -20.58 10.53
C ILE A 348 0.90 -20.14 11.97
N PHE A 349 1.90 -20.22 12.86
CA PHE A 349 1.74 -19.93 14.29
C PHE A 349 2.91 -19.11 14.86
N ASN A 350 3.01 -17.84 14.44
CA ASN A 350 4.13 -16.94 14.79
C ASN A 350 3.79 -16.01 15.96
N VAL A 351 3.41 -16.60 17.10
CA VAL A 351 2.93 -15.84 18.27
C VAL A 351 4.03 -15.46 19.27
N MET A 352 5.21 -16.07 19.19
CA MET A 352 6.36 -15.75 20.06
C MET A 352 7.70 -15.93 19.33
N ASP A 353 8.83 -15.92 20.03
CA ASP A 353 10.13 -16.22 19.41
C ASP A 353 10.22 -17.71 19.09
N ASN A 354 10.31 -18.04 17.80
CA ASN A 354 10.23 -19.42 17.32
C ASN A 354 11.40 -20.27 17.82
N GLU A 355 12.59 -19.69 17.90
CA GLU A 355 13.77 -20.41 18.41
C GLU A 355 13.69 -20.67 19.91
N GLN A 356 13.14 -19.72 20.69
CA GLN A 356 12.91 -19.88 22.11
C GLN A 356 11.84 -20.95 22.38
N LEU A 357 10.69 -20.86 21.72
CA LEU A 357 9.60 -21.84 21.86
C LEU A 357 10.08 -23.23 21.45
N PHE A 358 10.77 -23.33 20.32
CA PHE A 358 11.31 -24.59 19.84
C PHE A 358 12.37 -25.17 20.81
N ARG A 359 13.20 -24.33 21.43
CA ARG A 359 14.13 -24.75 22.50
C ARG A 359 13.42 -25.22 23.76
N MET A 360 12.35 -24.55 24.20
CA MET A 360 11.54 -24.98 25.35
C MET A 360 10.89 -26.34 25.09
N MET A 361 10.34 -26.53 23.89
CA MET A 361 9.77 -27.80 23.45
C MET A 361 10.84 -28.90 23.39
N LEU A 362 12.02 -28.63 22.83
CA LEU A 362 13.14 -29.56 22.84
C LEU A 362 13.56 -29.93 24.27
N LYS A 363 13.67 -28.95 25.17
CA LYS A 363 14.01 -29.20 26.57
C LYS A 363 12.96 -30.08 27.24
N ALA A 364 11.68 -29.75 27.11
CA ALA A 364 10.58 -30.53 27.68
C ALA A 364 10.54 -31.97 27.16
N ALA A 365 10.68 -32.16 25.83
CA ALA A 365 10.60 -33.47 25.19
C ALA A 365 11.84 -34.36 25.42
N ARG A 366 13.01 -33.75 25.68
CA ARG A 366 14.29 -34.44 25.94
C ARG A 366 14.57 -34.65 27.43
N ASP A 367 13.77 -34.06 28.30
CA ASP A 367 13.85 -34.30 29.74
C ASP A 367 13.46 -35.76 30.05
N PRO A 368 14.37 -36.57 30.63
CA PRO A 368 14.07 -37.97 30.96
C PRO A 368 13.01 -38.13 32.04
N ASP A 369 12.71 -37.07 32.82
CA ASP A 369 11.71 -37.11 33.88
C ASP A 369 10.27 -37.00 33.34
N ASN A 370 10.08 -36.51 32.12
CA ASN A 370 8.77 -36.48 31.44
C ASN A 370 8.59 -37.77 30.65
N ARG A 371 7.57 -38.57 30.93
CA ARG A 371 7.39 -39.93 30.37
C ARG A 371 6.61 -39.93 29.06
N ASP A 372 5.55 -39.14 28.97
CA ASP A 372 4.61 -39.09 27.84
C ASP A 372 4.36 -37.64 27.37
N ASP A 373 3.57 -37.49 26.30
CA ASP A 373 3.26 -36.17 25.73
C ASP A 373 2.55 -35.22 26.71
N ILE A 374 1.75 -35.73 27.66
CA ILE A 374 1.05 -34.85 28.63
C ILE A 374 2.01 -34.34 29.71
N GLU A 375 2.98 -35.14 30.16
CA GLU A 375 4.06 -34.66 31.04
C GLU A 375 4.98 -33.66 30.33
N ILE A 376 5.27 -33.88 29.03
CA ILE A 376 5.99 -32.91 28.19
C ILE A 376 5.19 -31.60 28.08
N TYR A 377 3.89 -31.68 27.83
CA TYR A 377 2.99 -30.52 27.74
C TYR A 377 2.99 -29.72 29.05
N ARG A 378 2.86 -30.38 30.22
CA ARG A 378 2.95 -29.73 31.54
C ARG A 378 4.30 -29.05 31.76
N ALA A 379 5.39 -29.70 31.35
CA ALA A 379 6.73 -29.12 31.46
C ALA A 379 6.91 -27.91 30.53
N LEU A 380 6.34 -27.95 29.33
CA LEU A 380 6.32 -26.83 28.40
C LEU A 380 5.50 -25.65 28.95
N GLN A 381 4.30 -25.91 29.48
CA GLN A 381 3.46 -24.87 30.11
C GLN A 381 4.14 -24.21 31.31
N ARG A 382 4.81 -24.99 32.19
CA ARG A 382 5.60 -24.42 33.29
C ARG A 382 6.68 -23.47 32.77
N GLN A 383 7.43 -23.88 31.75
CA GLN A 383 8.45 -23.03 31.13
C GLN A 383 7.86 -21.76 30.49
N LEU A 384 6.69 -21.86 29.84
CA LEU A 384 5.99 -20.71 29.25
C LEU A 384 5.52 -19.72 30.33
N ASN A 385 5.04 -20.22 31.47
CA ASN A 385 4.60 -19.40 32.59
C ASN A 385 5.78 -18.73 33.33
N GLU A 386 6.96 -19.36 33.35
CA GLU A 386 8.18 -18.84 33.99
C GLU A 386 8.94 -17.81 33.13
N SER A 387 8.64 -17.70 31.83
CA SER A 387 9.50 -17.01 30.86
C SER A 387 9.06 -15.59 30.47
N GLY A 388 8.12 -14.96 31.19
CA GLY A 388 7.55 -13.67 30.80
C GLY A 388 7.56 -12.59 31.88
N GLY A 389 8.20 -11.45 31.60
CA GLY A 389 7.89 -10.17 32.23
C GLY A 389 6.78 -9.42 31.49
N PRO A 390 6.28 -8.28 32.02
CA PRO A 390 5.13 -7.55 31.47
C PRO A 390 5.28 -7.14 29.99
N VAL A 391 6.50 -6.81 29.56
CA VAL A 391 6.82 -6.43 28.16
C VAL A 391 6.73 -7.62 27.19
N ALA A 392 7.11 -8.83 27.63
CA ALA A 392 7.00 -10.05 26.82
C ALA A 392 5.53 -10.46 26.63
N ALA A 393 4.69 -10.25 27.66
CA ALA A 393 3.26 -10.49 27.58
C ALA A 393 2.55 -9.54 26.58
N ALA A 394 2.88 -8.25 26.58
CA ALA A 394 2.36 -7.29 25.61
C ALA A 394 2.75 -7.65 24.16
N ARG A 395 4.02 -8.02 23.93
CA ARG A 395 4.50 -8.45 22.59
C ARG A 395 3.83 -9.75 22.12
N LYS A 396 3.60 -10.70 23.02
CA LYS A 396 2.87 -11.96 22.73
C LYS A 396 1.42 -11.67 22.31
N MET A 397 0.72 -10.81 23.05
CA MET A 397 -0.65 -10.40 22.71
C MET A 397 -0.71 -9.67 21.35
N TRP A 398 0.23 -8.77 21.05
CA TRP A 398 0.29 -8.11 19.75
C TRP A 398 0.45 -9.10 18.59
N LYS A 399 1.35 -10.08 18.73
CA LYS A 399 1.51 -11.13 17.72
C LYS A 399 0.26 -12.01 17.58
N GLN A 400 -0.43 -12.32 18.68
CA GLN A 400 -1.69 -13.07 18.65
C GLN A 400 -2.80 -12.33 17.89
N LEU A 401 -2.91 -11.00 18.06
CA LEU A 401 -3.89 -10.19 17.32
C LEU A 401 -3.60 -10.20 15.80
N ASN A 402 -2.33 -10.06 15.41
CA ASN A 402 -1.92 -10.18 14.00
C ASN A 402 -2.25 -11.57 13.43
N GLN A 403 -2.01 -12.61 14.23
CA GLN A 403 -2.29 -14.00 13.85
C GLN A 403 -3.78 -14.24 13.59
N VAL A 404 -4.66 -13.78 14.49
CA VAL A 404 -6.11 -13.93 14.34
C VAL A 404 -6.61 -13.18 13.10
N SER A 405 -6.13 -11.95 12.89
CA SER A 405 -6.53 -11.14 11.74
C SER A 405 -6.12 -11.80 10.41
N ALA A 406 -4.88 -12.29 10.33
CA ALA A 406 -4.38 -13.00 9.16
C ALA A 406 -5.18 -14.28 8.88
N GLN A 407 -5.46 -15.09 9.92
CA GLN A 407 -6.26 -16.31 9.78
C GLN A 407 -7.68 -16.02 9.28
N LYS A 408 -8.35 -14.97 9.78
CA LYS A 408 -9.68 -14.58 9.29
C LYS A 408 -9.66 -14.19 7.82
N ALA A 409 -8.66 -13.40 7.42
CA ALA A 409 -8.50 -12.98 6.03
C ALA A 409 -8.28 -14.20 5.11
N GLU A 410 -7.46 -15.16 5.53
CA GLU A 410 -7.18 -16.37 4.76
C GLU A 410 -8.40 -17.28 4.65
N LEU A 411 -9.08 -17.60 5.75
CA LEU A 411 -10.32 -18.41 5.72
C LEU A 411 -11.40 -17.76 4.84
N THR A 412 -11.50 -16.42 4.87
CA THR A 412 -12.43 -15.68 4.01
C THR A 412 -12.04 -15.79 2.53
N ARG A 413 -10.74 -15.71 2.22
CA ARG A 413 -10.20 -15.86 0.86
C ARG A 413 -10.51 -17.25 0.30
N GLU A 414 -10.25 -18.30 1.06
CA GLU A 414 -10.48 -19.70 0.67
C GLU A 414 -11.96 -19.93 0.32
N VAL A 415 -12.88 -19.53 1.21
CA VAL A 415 -14.33 -19.63 0.95
C VAL A 415 -14.73 -18.85 -0.30
N CYS A 416 -14.26 -17.60 -0.45
CA CYS A 416 -14.60 -16.77 -1.61
C CYS A 416 -14.08 -17.37 -2.92
N SER A 417 -12.89 -17.98 -2.92
CA SER A 417 -12.32 -18.67 -4.08
C SER A 417 -13.20 -19.84 -4.52
N ILE A 418 -13.59 -20.71 -3.58
CA ILE A 418 -14.50 -21.84 -3.85
C ILE A 418 -15.84 -21.35 -4.39
N VAL A 419 -16.46 -20.36 -3.74
CA VAL A 419 -17.77 -19.81 -4.15
C VAL A 419 -17.70 -19.15 -5.53
N SER A 420 -16.58 -18.50 -5.86
CA SER A 420 -16.32 -17.90 -7.16
C SER A 420 -16.18 -18.97 -8.26
N HIS A 421 -15.41 -20.04 -8.01
CA HIS A 421 -15.28 -21.17 -8.95
C HIS A 421 -16.61 -21.89 -9.21
N LEU A 422 -17.48 -21.97 -8.21
CA LEU A 422 -18.85 -22.49 -8.36
C LEU A 422 -19.81 -21.51 -9.06
N GLY A 423 -19.38 -20.28 -9.36
CA GLY A 423 -20.24 -19.25 -9.94
C GLY A 423 -21.41 -18.84 -9.04
N LYS A 424 -21.27 -18.98 -7.72
CA LYS A 424 -22.29 -18.66 -6.71
C LYS A 424 -22.06 -17.31 -6.01
N PHE A 425 -21.10 -16.51 -6.48
CA PHE A 425 -20.81 -15.19 -5.93
C PHE A 425 -22.06 -14.28 -5.99
N GLY A 426 -22.44 -13.69 -4.85
CA GLY A 426 -23.64 -12.86 -4.71
C GLY A 426 -24.98 -13.63 -4.70
N GLN A 427 -24.98 -14.96 -4.77
CA GLN A 427 -26.19 -15.80 -4.74
C GLN A 427 -26.48 -16.38 -3.34
N LEU A 428 -25.52 -16.33 -2.44
CA LEU A 428 -25.66 -16.84 -1.07
C LEU A 428 -26.17 -15.72 -0.16
N HIS A 429 -27.16 -16.01 0.69
CA HIS A 429 -27.80 -15.03 1.55
C HIS A 429 -27.77 -15.42 3.03
N ASP A 430 -28.06 -16.69 3.36
CA ASP A 430 -28.18 -17.18 4.74
C ASP A 430 -26.94 -18.01 5.18
N LEU A 431 -26.44 -17.79 6.40
CA LEU A 431 -25.21 -18.39 6.93
C LEU A 431 -25.45 -19.10 8.28
N LEU A 432 -24.87 -20.28 8.47
CA LEU A 432 -24.68 -20.91 9.78
C LEU A 432 -23.19 -21.20 10.01
N SER A 433 -22.60 -20.60 11.04
CA SER A 433 -21.24 -20.90 11.49
C SER A 433 -21.25 -21.88 12.66
N ILE A 434 -20.42 -22.91 12.63
CA ILE A 434 -20.39 -24.01 13.62
C ILE A 434 -18.99 -24.15 14.23
N GLY A 435 -18.92 -24.24 15.56
CA GLY A 435 -17.69 -24.61 16.28
C GLY A 435 -16.79 -23.45 16.67
N ASP A 436 -17.22 -22.21 16.42
CA ASP A 436 -16.49 -20.99 16.78
C ASP A 436 -17.47 -19.86 17.16
N PRO A 437 -17.03 -18.80 17.86
CA PRO A 437 -17.90 -17.71 18.30
C PRO A 437 -18.34 -16.74 17.17
N GLY A 438 -18.22 -17.14 15.90
CA GLY A 438 -18.59 -16.35 14.72
C GLY A 438 -17.39 -15.71 14.02
N ARG A 439 -16.23 -16.38 14.02
CA ARG A 439 -14.92 -15.87 13.60
C ARG A 439 -14.89 -15.29 12.18
N THR A 440 -15.58 -15.92 11.24
CA THR A 440 -15.59 -15.55 9.81
C THR A 440 -16.90 -14.90 9.36
N VAL A 441 -17.88 -14.75 10.26
CA VAL A 441 -19.24 -14.31 9.92
C VAL A 441 -19.23 -12.91 9.29
N LEU A 442 -18.58 -11.94 9.94
CA LEU A 442 -18.56 -10.55 9.47
C LEU A 442 -17.81 -10.41 8.14
N SER A 443 -16.67 -11.10 8.00
CA SER A 443 -15.84 -11.04 6.79
C SER A 443 -16.53 -11.71 5.60
N LEU A 444 -17.17 -12.87 5.79
CA LEU A 444 -17.92 -13.57 4.75
C LEU A 444 -19.18 -12.80 4.33
N ARG A 445 -19.96 -12.27 5.29
CA ARG A 445 -21.14 -11.46 4.97
C ARG A 445 -20.76 -10.24 4.13
N LYS A 446 -19.65 -9.58 4.46
CA LYS A 446 -19.12 -8.45 3.68
C LYS A 446 -18.64 -8.89 2.30
N ALA A 447 -17.80 -9.92 2.20
CA ALA A 447 -17.16 -10.35 0.96
C ALA A 447 -18.13 -10.97 -0.05
N LEU A 448 -19.13 -11.72 0.41
CA LEU A 448 -20.12 -12.39 -0.43
C LEU A 448 -21.44 -11.60 -0.57
N HIS A 449 -21.51 -10.41 0.04
CA HIS A 449 -22.70 -9.55 0.07
C HIS A 449 -23.96 -10.23 0.64
N MET A 450 -23.79 -11.05 1.68
CA MET A 450 -24.88 -11.80 2.30
C MET A 450 -25.75 -10.87 3.17
N LYS A 451 -27.07 -10.96 3.00
CA LYS A 451 -28.05 -10.13 3.73
C LYS A 451 -29.13 -10.94 4.44
N GLY A 452 -29.07 -12.27 4.34
CA GLY A 452 -30.02 -13.17 4.97
C GLY A 452 -29.70 -13.41 6.45
N GLN A 453 -30.35 -14.43 6.99
CA GLN A 453 -30.21 -14.92 8.34
C GLN A 453 -28.77 -15.33 8.67
N CYS A 454 -28.39 -15.16 9.93
CA CYS A 454 -27.13 -15.67 10.44
C CYS A 454 -27.34 -16.40 11.76
N TRP A 455 -26.81 -17.61 11.87
CA TRP A 455 -26.77 -18.40 13.09
C TRP A 455 -25.33 -18.74 13.46
N VAL A 456 -25.05 -18.80 14.76
CA VAL A 456 -23.75 -19.25 15.30
C VAL A 456 -24.02 -20.38 16.27
N ALA A 457 -23.54 -21.58 15.95
CA ALA A 457 -23.68 -22.78 16.77
C ALA A 457 -22.38 -23.07 17.52
N HIS A 458 -22.40 -22.89 18.85
CA HIS A 458 -21.22 -23.05 19.69
C HIS A 458 -21.60 -23.54 21.10
N ASP A 459 -20.64 -24.14 21.81
CA ASP A 459 -20.84 -24.80 23.11
C ASP A 459 -20.97 -23.79 24.25
N THR A 460 -20.24 -22.69 24.15
CA THR A 460 -20.23 -21.58 25.11
C THR A 460 -20.25 -20.26 24.37
N PHE A 461 -20.99 -19.29 24.89
CA PHE A 461 -20.90 -17.91 24.44
C PHE A 461 -20.34 -17.10 25.59
N SER A 462 -19.05 -16.76 25.51
CA SER A 462 -18.37 -15.90 26.47
C SER A 462 -18.15 -14.50 25.88
N ASP A 463 -18.15 -13.51 26.78
CA ASP A 463 -17.72 -12.14 26.48
C ASP A 463 -16.30 -11.89 26.98
N ASP A 464 -15.51 -12.96 27.14
CA ASP A 464 -14.10 -12.82 27.48
C ASP A 464 -13.30 -12.31 26.27
N LEU A 465 -12.14 -11.73 26.56
CA LEU A 465 -11.32 -11.04 25.56
C LEU A 465 -10.98 -11.94 24.34
N PRO A 466 -10.61 -13.23 24.49
CA PRO A 466 -10.38 -14.12 23.36
C PRO A 466 -11.59 -14.27 22.44
N ALA A 467 -12.80 -14.51 22.99
CA ALA A 467 -14.01 -14.69 22.18
C ALA A 467 -14.43 -13.41 21.43
N VAL A 468 -14.24 -12.23 22.04
CA VAL A 468 -14.49 -10.93 21.39
C VAL A 468 -13.52 -10.70 20.22
N ILE A 469 -12.23 -10.97 20.42
CA ILE A 469 -11.20 -10.84 19.38
C ILE A 469 -11.50 -11.81 18.23
N GLU A 470 -11.80 -13.07 18.53
CA GLU A 470 -12.12 -14.08 17.53
C GLU A 470 -13.36 -13.72 16.72
N ARG A 471 -14.43 -13.27 17.35
CA ARG A 471 -15.64 -12.84 16.65
C ARG A 471 -15.46 -11.51 15.90
N GLY A 472 -14.50 -10.68 16.32
CA GLY A 472 -14.27 -9.35 15.76
C GLY A 472 -15.38 -8.34 16.11
N SER A 473 -16.13 -8.60 17.17
CA SER A 473 -17.25 -7.76 17.62
C SER A 473 -17.42 -7.90 19.13
N LEU A 474 -17.74 -6.81 19.83
CA LEU A 474 -18.16 -6.85 21.24
C LEU A 474 -19.50 -7.60 21.39
N ASP A 475 -20.29 -7.62 20.33
CA ASP A 475 -21.61 -8.23 20.25
C ASP A 475 -21.64 -9.54 19.53
N PRO A 476 -22.60 -10.44 19.86
CA PRO A 476 -22.88 -11.60 19.03
C PRO A 476 -23.04 -11.19 17.55
N VAL A 477 -22.70 -12.07 16.60
CA VAL A 477 -22.74 -11.77 15.15
C VAL A 477 -23.83 -12.55 14.41
N GLY A 478 -24.65 -13.29 15.14
CA GLY A 478 -25.80 -14.04 14.64
C GLY A 478 -26.63 -14.60 15.81
N ALA A 479 -27.76 -15.21 15.48
CA ALA A 479 -28.59 -15.90 16.47
C ALA A 479 -27.78 -17.03 17.14
N GLN A 480 -27.69 -16.99 18.46
CA GLN A 480 -26.92 -17.95 19.25
C GLN A 480 -27.66 -19.29 19.34
N VAL A 481 -27.03 -20.33 18.83
CA VAL A 481 -27.50 -21.71 18.90
C VAL A 481 -26.59 -22.45 19.89
N HIS A 482 -27.07 -22.69 21.10
CA HIS A 482 -26.32 -23.46 22.10
C HIS A 482 -26.19 -24.91 21.65
N TRP A 483 -25.02 -25.27 21.15
CA TRP A 483 -24.74 -26.57 20.57
C TRP A 483 -23.43 -27.13 21.12
N GLN A 484 -23.50 -28.27 21.79
CA GLN A 484 -22.33 -28.90 22.39
C GLN A 484 -21.69 -29.89 21.42
N LEU A 485 -20.40 -29.66 21.13
CA LEU A 485 -19.59 -30.49 20.25
C LEU A 485 -19.59 -31.98 20.66
N MET A 486 -19.55 -32.24 21.98
CA MET A 486 -19.46 -33.60 22.53
C MET A 486 -20.77 -34.38 22.51
N ASP A 487 -21.91 -33.69 22.33
CA ASP A 487 -23.24 -34.31 22.27
C ASP A 487 -23.80 -34.34 20.84
N ALA A 488 -23.27 -33.50 19.94
CA ALA A 488 -23.69 -33.33 18.55
C ALA A 488 -25.22 -33.30 18.37
N GLY A 489 -25.91 -32.65 19.30
CA GLY A 489 -27.37 -32.55 19.33
C GLY A 489 -27.94 -31.76 18.14
N PRO A 490 -29.27 -31.70 18.01
CA PRO A 490 -29.91 -30.94 16.94
C PRO A 490 -29.60 -29.43 17.03
N PHE A 491 -29.53 -28.74 15.88
CA PHE A 491 -29.37 -27.29 15.84
C PHE A 491 -30.69 -26.59 16.19
N GLN A 492 -30.98 -26.53 17.50
CA GLN A 492 -32.24 -25.99 18.00
C GLN A 492 -32.46 -24.55 17.53
N GLY A 493 -33.64 -24.28 16.97
CA GLY A 493 -34.00 -22.96 16.44
C GLY A 493 -33.57 -22.69 15.00
N VAL A 494 -32.85 -23.62 14.35
CA VAL A 494 -32.52 -23.53 12.91
C VAL A 494 -33.51 -24.38 12.09
N PRO A 495 -34.35 -23.78 11.23
CA PRO A 495 -35.33 -24.51 10.43
C PRO A 495 -34.71 -25.44 9.38
N ASP A 496 -35.52 -26.34 8.83
CA ASP A 496 -35.13 -27.18 7.68
C ASP A 496 -34.98 -26.32 6.42
N ASP A 497 -34.04 -26.68 5.54
CA ASP A 497 -33.78 -25.99 4.26
C ASP A 497 -33.63 -24.45 4.39
N SER A 498 -33.02 -23.98 5.48
CA SER A 498 -32.94 -22.57 5.85
C SER A 498 -31.59 -21.91 5.63
N THR A 499 -30.54 -22.64 5.24
CA THR A 499 -29.19 -22.08 5.05
C THR A 499 -28.67 -22.23 3.61
N ASP A 500 -28.00 -21.20 3.08
CA ASP A 500 -27.27 -21.26 1.81
C ASP A 500 -25.83 -21.73 2.00
N LEU A 501 -25.23 -21.35 3.12
CA LEU A 501 -23.85 -21.66 3.47
C LEU A 501 -23.79 -22.12 4.93
N VAL A 502 -23.19 -23.28 5.14
CA VAL A 502 -22.82 -23.81 6.47
C VAL A 502 -21.30 -23.93 6.52
N THR A 503 -20.68 -23.37 7.54
CA THR A 503 -19.22 -23.42 7.75
C THR A 503 -18.87 -24.12 9.05
N MET A 504 -17.88 -25.01 9.02
CA MET A 504 -17.25 -25.58 10.22
C MET A 504 -15.73 -25.53 10.08
N MET A 505 -15.12 -24.52 10.70
CA MET A 505 -13.68 -24.23 10.54
C MET A 505 -12.80 -24.93 11.58
N GLN A 506 -13.41 -25.41 12.68
CA GLN A 506 -12.71 -26.17 13.72
C GLN A 506 -12.29 -27.58 13.24
N GLY A 507 -13.02 -28.16 12.28
CA GLY A 507 -12.80 -29.52 11.78
C GLY A 507 -13.66 -30.59 12.48
N LEU A 508 -14.13 -31.56 11.69
CA LEU A 508 -14.92 -32.72 12.11
C LEU A 508 -14.13 -33.71 12.97
N HIS A 509 -12.80 -33.73 12.86
CA HIS A 509 -11.94 -34.61 13.66
C HIS A 509 -12.03 -34.37 15.18
N HIS A 510 -12.65 -33.26 15.62
CA HIS A 510 -12.96 -32.99 17.02
C HIS A 510 -14.33 -33.54 17.49
N ILE A 511 -15.20 -34.00 16.58
CA ILE A 511 -16.50 -34.58 16.91
C ILE A 511 -16.31 -36.05 17.37
N PRO A 512 -16.98 -36.49 18.45
CA PRO A 512 -17.02 -37.90 18.81
C PRO A 512 -17.45 -38.78 17.62
N GLN A 513 -16.62 -39.76 17.26
CA GLN A 513 -16.75 -40.50 16.01
C GLN A 513 -18.10 -41.20 15.86
N GLN A 514 -18.68 -41.70 16.96
CA GLN A 514 -20.01 -42.31 16.94
C GLN A 514 -21.18 -41.32 16.70
N LEU A 515 -20.95 -40.03 16.92
CA LEU A 515 -21.97 -38.97 16.76
C LEU A 515 -21.87 -38.23 15.43
N LEU A 516 -20.79 -38.45 14.67
CA LEU A 516 -20.58 -37.81 13.37
C LEU A 516 -21.75 -38.02 12.38
N PRO A 517 -22.38 -39.21 12.26
CA PRO A 517 -23.54 -39.37 11.38
C PRO A 517 -24.73 -38.51 11.79
N GLN A 518 -24.95 -38.33 13.09
CA GLN A 518 -26.02 -37.48 13.63
C GLN A 518 -25.75 -36.01 13.32
N PHE A 519 -24.53 -35.55 13.54
CA PHE A 519 -24.11 -34.19 13.18
C PHE A 519 -24.33 -33.88 11.69
N LEU A 520 -23.86 -34.77 10.81
CA LEU A 520 -23.98 -34.57 9.36
C LEU A 520 -25.44 -34.62 8.89
N ALA A 521 -26.29 -35.43 9.53
CA ALA A 521 -27.73 -35.43 9.26
C ALA A 521 -28.36 -34.06 9.57
N GLU A 522 -27.95 -33.41 10.65
CA GLU A 522 -28.41 -32.05 10.99
C GLU A 522 -27.90 -31.00 9.99
N VAL A 523 -26.65 -31.11 9.52
CA VAL A 523 -26.12 -30.24 8.46
C VAL A 523 -26.95 -30.37 7.17
N VAL A 524 -27.27 -31.61 6.76
CA VAL A 524 -28.11 -31.88 5.58
C VAL A 524 -29.54 -31.37 5.79
N ARG A 525 -30.09 -31.46 7.00
CA ARG A 525 -31.43 -30.97 7.33
C ARG A 525 -31.54 -29.45 7.14
N VAL A 526 -30.58 -28.68 7.65
CA VAL A 526 -30.63 -27.20 7.59
C VAL A 526 -30.24 -26.64 6.23
N LEU A 527 -29.39 -27.33 5.47
CA LEU A 527 -29.04 -26.90 4.11
C LEU A 527 -30.22 -27.03 3.17
N ARG A 528 -30.49 -25.98 2.38
CA ARG A 528 -31.43 -26.09 1.25
C ARG A 528 -30.80 -26.76 0.04
N PRO A 529 -31.59 -27.29 -0.92
CA PRO A 529 -31.04 -27.77 -2.19
C PRO A 529 -30.21 -26.69 -2.88
N GLY A 530 -28.99 -27.04 -3.31
CA GLY A 530 -28.00 -26.12 -3.86
C GLY A 530 -27.19 -25.33 -2.84
N GLY A 531 -27.48 -25.47 -1.54
CA GLY A 531 -26.70 -24.90 -0.44
C GLY A 531 -25.38 -25.64 -0.24
N LEU A 532 -24.39 -24.93 0.32
CA LEU A 532 -23.00 -25.36 0.44
C LEU A 532 -22.64 -25.66 1.90
N PHE A 533 -21.99 -26.80 2.12
CA PHE A 533 -21.27 -27.10 3.34
C PHE A 533 -19.77 -26.95 3.08
N ILE A 534 -19.11 -26.07 3.84
CA ILE A 534 -17.65 -25.89 3.77
C ILE A 534 -17.03 -26.29 5.09
N VAL A 535 -16.03 -27.16 5.00
CA VAL A 535 -15.38 -27.77 6.16
C VAL A 535 -13.89 -27.87 5.92
N ARG A 536 -13.08 -27.76 6.98
CA ARG A 536 -11.63 -27.88 6.94
C ARG A 536 -11.17 -29.17 7.60
N GLU A 537 -10.29 -29.90 6.92
CA GLU A 537 -9.72 -31.15 7.44
C GLU A 537 -8.28 -31.37 6.96
N HIS A 538 -7.46 -31.97 7.81
CA HIS A 538 -6.10 -32.36 7.44
C HIS A 538 -6.09 -33.63 6.58
N ASP A 539 -5.28 -33.68 5.51
CA ASP A 539 -5.00 -34.95 4.80
C ASP A 539 -4.04 -35.84 5.61
N ALA A 540 -4.62 -36.51 6.60
CA ALA A 540 -3.88 -37.18 7.65
C ALA A 540 -3.24 -38.50 7.17
N SER A 541 -2.11 -38.40 6.47
CA SER A 541 -1.25 -39.55 6.18
C SER A 541 -0.50 -40.02 7.44
N PRO A 542 -0.19 -41.32 7.61
CA PRO A 542 0.51 -41.82 8.80
C PRO A 542 1.81 -41.07 9.14
N SER A 543 2.53 -40.58 8.13
CA SER A 543 3.75 -39.78 8.30
C SER A 543 3.50 -38.36 8.80
N LEU A 544 2.31 -37.81 8.57
CA LEU A 544 1.93 -36.46 8.96
C LEU A 544 1.35 -36.39 10.38
N MET A 545 0.85 -37.51 10.90
CA MET A 545 0.17 -37.56 12.20
C MET A 545 0.89 -36.86 13.36
N PRO A 546 2.22 -37.06 13.57
CA PRO A 546 2.95 -36.36 14.62
C PRO A 546 2.98 -34.83 14.44
N MET A 547 2.92 -34.33 13.19
CA MET A 547 2.79 -32.89 12.89
C MET A 547 1.45 -32.36 13.39
N LEU A 548 0.36 -33.07 13.10
CA LEU A 548 -0.99 -32.62 13.44
C LEU A 548 -1.20 -32.57 14.95
N ASP A 549 -0.83 -33.64 15.67
CA ASP A 549 -0.95 -33.66 17.12
C ASP A 549 -0.10 -32.56 17.77
N LEU A 550 1.13 -32.38 17.31
CA LEU A 550 2.04 -31.40 17.90
C LEU A 550 1.62 -29.96 17.59
N ALA A 551 1.08 -29.69 16.40
CA ALA A 551 0.54 -28.38 16.05
C ALA A 551 -0.56 -27.96 17.03
N HIS A 552 -1.50 -28.86 17.31
CA HIS A 552 -2.58 -28.63 18.28
C HIS A 552 -2.06 -28.51 19.71
N SER A 553 -1.20 -29.44 20.16
CA SER A 553 -0.66 -29.39 21.52
C SER A 553 0.20 -28.15 21.77
N VAL A 554 1.00 -27.69 20.80
CA VAL A 554 1.80 -26.47 20.97
C VAL A 554 0.91 -25.23 20.91
N PHE A 555 -0.10 -25.21 20.05
CA PHE A 555 -1.11 -24.15 20.05
C PHE A 555 -1.77 -24.03 21.42
N ASN A 556 -2.32 -25.12 21.95
CA ASN A 556 -2.97 -25.18 23.25
C ASN A 556 -2.04 -24.77 24.40
N ALA A 557 -0.78 -25.25 24.38
CA ALA A 557 0.21 -24.90 25.40
C ALA A 557 0.48 -23.40 25.44
N VAL A 558 0.59 -22.77 24.27
CA VAL A 558 0.88 -21.33 24.15
C VAL A 558 -0.35 -20.48 24.47
N MET A 559 -1.56 -20.97 24.16
CA MET A 559 -2.83 -20.32 24.50
C MET A 559 -3.25 -20.52 25.96
N GLY A 560 -2.57 -21.42 26.69
CA GLY A 560 -2.78 -21.63 28.13
C GLY A 560 -3.90 -22.62 28.48
N VAL A 561 -4.31 -23.46 27.52
CA VAL A 561 -5.32 -24.52 27.73
C VAL A 561 -4.84 -25.47 28.81
N THR A 562 -5.68 -25.84 29.78
CA THR A 562 -5.23 -26.67 30.91
C THR A 562 -4.81 -28.06 30.45
N ASP A 563 -3.91 -28.71 31.18
CA ASP A 563 -3.50 -30.09 30.88
C ASP A 563 -4.69 -31.08 30.85
N LYS A 564 -5.71 -30.85 31.69
CA LYS A 564 -6.94 -31.64 31.69
C LYS A 564 -7.79 -31.45 30.44
N GLU A 565 -7.87 -30.23 29.91
CA GLU A 565 -8.57 -29.94 28.65
C GLU A 565 -7.77 -30.48 27.46
N GLU A 566 -6.45 -30.26 27.47
CA GLU A 566 -5.51 -30.84 26.51
C GLU A 566 -5.53 -32.36 26.51
N GLU A 567 -5.92 -33.05 27.59
CA GLU A 567 -6.07 -34.51 27.64
C GLU A 567 -7.46 -34.99 27.15
N ARG A 568 -8.47 -34.11 27.22
CA ARG A 568 -9.86 -34.41 26.84
C ARG A 568 -10.21 -34.10 25.39
N GLU A 569 -9.47 -33.19 24.75
CA GLU A 569 -9.66 -32.85 23.34
C GLU A 569 -9.62 -34.09 22.43
N LEU A 570 -10.51 -34.18 21.43
CA LEU A 570 -10.53 -35.30 20.49
C LEU A 570 -9.79 -34.92 19.21
N ARG A 571 -8.91 -35.79 18.71
CA ARG A 571 -8.15 -35.58 17.46
C ARG A 571 -8.21 -36.80 16.55
N ALA A 572 -9.40 -37.10 16.05
CA ALA A 572 -9.69 -38.25 15.19
C ALA A 572 -9.37 -37.98 13.71
N PHE A 573 -8.12 -37.62 13.41
CA PHE A 573 -7.66 -37.29 12.06
C PHE A 573 -7.81 -38.48 11.09
N ARG A 574 -8.17 -38.18 9.84
CA ARG A 574 -8.33 -39.16 8.74
C ARG A 574 -7.78 -38.58 7.43
N PRO A 575 -7.37 -39.41 6.47
CA PRO A 575 -7.10 -38.94 5.12
C PRO A 575 -8.33 -38.27 4.52
N VAL A 576 -8.14 -37.25 3.68
CA VAL A 576 -9.24 -36.51 3.02
C VAL A 576 -10.13 -37.45 2.18
N SER A 577 -9.53 -38.47 1.57
CA SER A 577 -10.29 -39.49 0.82
C SER A 577 -11.29 -40.30 1.66
N GLU A 578 -11.08 -40.39 2.98
CA GLU A 578 -12.02 -41.02 3.91
C GLU A 578 -13.08 -40.01 4.36
N TRP A 579 -12.70 -38.76 4.64
CA TRP A 579 -13.64 -37.68 4.92
C TRP A 579 -14.68 -37.54 3.80
N ARG A 580 -14.24 -37.45 2.54
CA ARG A 580 -15.14 -37.40 1.36
C ARG A 580 -16.19 -38.52 1.40
N LYS A 581 -15.78 -39.77 1.64
CA LYS A 581 -16.71 -40.91 1.72
C LYS A 581 -17.72 -40.79 2.86
N ILE A 582 -17.27 -40.30 4.02
CA ILE A 582 -18.15 -40.11 5.18
C ILE A 582 -19.20 -39.03 4.88
N LEU A 583 -18.78 -37.89 4.34
CA LEU A 583 -19.68 -36.80 3.96
C LEU A 583 -20.65 -37.20 2.83
N GLU A 584 -20.18 -37.89 1.80
CA GLU A 584 -21.04 -38.37 0.70
C GLU A 584 -22.07 -39.41 1.16
N SER A 585 -21.77 -40.18 2.23
CA SER A 585 -22.69 -41.19 2.77
C SER A 585 -24.00 -40.62 3.32
N THR A 586 -24.07 -39.31 3.57
CA THR A 586 -25.27 -38.64 4.10
C THR A 586 -26.15 -37.99 3.02
N GLY A 587 -25.76 -38.11 1.75
CA GLY A 587 -26.48 -37.54 0.62
C GLY A 587 -25.97 -36.17 0.16
N LEU A 588 -24.93 -35.63 0.80
CA LEU A 588 -24.12 -34.54 0.23
C LEU A 588 -23.33 -35.05 -0.99
N GLN A 589 -22.99 -34.14 -1.90
CA GLN A 589 -22.11 -34.41 -3.03
C GLN A 589 -20.85 -33.54 -2.94
N ASP A 590 -19.69 -34.13 -3.22
CA ASP A 590 -18.43 -33.39 -3.28
C ASP A 590 -18.42 -32.46 -4.51
N SER A 591 -18.05 -31.19 -4.31
CA SER A 591 -17.84 -30.26 -5.41
C SER A 591 -16.51 -30.52 -6.15
N MET A 592 -15.62 -31.30 -5.54
CA MET A 592 -14.23 -31.53 -5.93
C MET A 592 -13.35 -30.27 -5.89
N LEU A 593 -13.87 -29.16 -5.38
CA LEU A 593 -13.13 -27.94 -5.13
C LEU A 593 -12.58 -27.94 -3.71
N PHE A 594 -11.34 -27.54 -3.59
CA PHE A 594 -10.68 -27.33 -2.32
C PHE A 594 -9.72 -26.13 -2.40
N GLU A 595 -9.46 -25.54 -1.25
CA GLU A 595 -8.44 -24.52 -1.05
C GLU A 595 -7.55 -24.93 0.13
N MET A 596 -6.34 -24.37 0.18
CA MET A 596 -5.40 -24.56 1.28
C MET A 596 -4.65 -23.27 1.54
N GLU A 597 -4.25 -23.09 2.80
CA GLU A 597 -3.35 -22.01 3.20
C GLU A 597 -1.94 -22.31 2.63
N PRO A 598 -1.35 -21.39 1.85
CA PRO A 598 -0.04 -21.61 1.25
C PRO A 598 1.04 -21.89 2.31
N TYR A 599 1.86 -22.92 2.05
CA TYR A 599 2.99 -23.32 2.89
C TYR A 599 2.60 -23.88 4.28
N ASP A 600 1.33 -24.22 4.51
CA ASP A 600 0.91 -24.93 5.71
C ASP A 600 1.44 -26.39 5.70
N PRO A 601 2.35 -26.76 6.63
CA PRO A 601 2.87 -28.13 6.68
C PRO A 601 1.87 -29.12 7.29
N THR A 602 0.71 -28.68 7.79
CA THR A 602 -0.35 -29.55 8.32
C THR A 602 -1.34 -30.04 7.27
N VAL A 603 -1.25 -29.52 6.03
CA VAL A 603 -2.09 -29.93 4.89
C VAL A 603 -3.58 -29.81 5.24
N ASP A 604 -3.99 -28.66 5.76
CA ASP A 604 -5.39 -28.36 6.11
C ASP A 604 -6.19 -27.95 4.87
N GLU A 605 -6.99 -28.88 4.33
CA GLU A 605 -7.80 -28.70 3.12
C GLU A 605 -9.20 -28.17 3.46
N MET A 606 -9.53 -26.98 2.97
CA MET A 606 -10.90 -26.47 2.96
C MET A 606 -11.66 -27.10 1.79
N MET A 607 -12.59 -28.00 2.08
CA MET A 607 -13.40 -28.70 1.09
C MET A 607 -14.82 -28.16 1.05
N CYS A 608 -15.46 -28.26 -0.12
CA CYS A 608 -16.85 -27.88 -0.31
C CYS A 608 -17.72 -29.04 -0.79
N PHE A 609 -18.82 -29.25 -0.09
CA PHE A 609 -19.88 -30.19 -0.42
C PHE A 609 -21.19 -29.43 -0.64
N TYR A 610 -22.13 -30.02 -1.36
CA TYR A 610 -23.44 -29.39 -1.57
C TYR A 610 -24.59 -30.39 -1.42
N LYS A 611 -25.75 -29.87 -1.06
CA LYS A 611 -27.01 -30.64 -1.09
C LYS A 611 -27.55 -30.64 -2.53
N PRO A 612 -27.67 -31.79 -3.20
CA PRO A 612 -28.05 -31.81 -4.61
C PRO A 612 -29.52 -31.37 -4.85
N PRO A 613 -29.82 -30.79 -6.02
CA PRO A 613 -28.89 -30.43 -7.10
C PRO A 613 -28.11 -29.13 -6.82
N LEU A 614 -26.89 -28.99 -7.34
CA LEU A 614 -26.04 -27.79 -7.13
C LEU A 614 -26.69 -26.50 -7.64
N TYR A 615 -27.39 -26.58 -8.79
CA TYR A 615 -28.15 -25.51 -9.40
C TYR A 615 -29.62 -25.93 -9.52
N PRO A 616 -30.45 -25.74 -8.49
CA PRO A 616 -31.87 -26.07 -8.55
C PRO A 616 -32.60 -25.19 -9.57
N GLU A 617 -33.62 -25.73 -10.24
CA GLU A 617 -34.47 -24.95 -11.15
C GLU A 617 -35.11 -23.78 -10.41
N VAL A 618 -34.88 -22.56 -10.90
CA VAL A 618 -35.37 -21.33 -10.29
C VAL A 618 -36.91 -21.30 -10.39
N LYS A 619 -37.59 -21.66 -9.30
CA LYS A 619 -38.98 -21.25 -9.08
C LYS A 619 -38.99 -19.87 -8.41
N PRO A 620 -39.76 -18.90 -8.91
CA PRO A 620 -39.82 -17.58 -8.30
C PRO A 620 -40.48 -17.66 -6.93
N SER A 621 -39.69 -17.63 -5.86
CA SER A 621 -40.17 -17.54 -4.48
C SER A 621 -40.09 -16.10 -3.98
N LYS A 622 -41.11 -15.69 -3.22
CA LYS A 622 -41.23 -14.38 -2.58
C LYS A 622 -40.02 -14.05 -1.70
N PRO A 623 -39.62 -12.77 -1.60
CA PRO A 623 -38.54 -12.33 -0.75
C PRO A 623 -38.87 -12.60 0.73
N ALA A 624 -37.99 -13.33 1.41
CA ALA A 624 -38.05 -13.58 2.84
C ALA A 624 -37.80 -12.28 3.63
N GLN A 625 -38.42 -12.18 4.80
CA GLN A 625 -38.34 -11.01 5.68
C GLN A 625 -36.92 -10.83 6.26
N PRO A 626 -36.47 -9.59 6.50
CA PRO A 626 -35.19 -9.32 7.13
C PRO A 626 -35.25 -9.73 8.60
N VAL A 627 -34.23 -10.44 9.08
CA VAL A 627 -34.02 -10.62 10.53
C VAL A 627 -32.96 -9.65 11.03
N VAL A 628 -33.41 -9.00 12.08
CA VAL A 628 -32.75 -8.34 13.20
C VAL A 628 -31.28 -8.71 13.37
N ASP A 629 -30.43 -7.69 13.23
CA ASP A 629 -29.02 -7.71 13.64
C ASP A 629 -28.91 -7.96 15.16
N PRO A 630 -27.84 -8.61 15.64
CA PRO A 630 -27.64 -8.84 17.07
C PRO A 630 -27.50 -7.53 17.86
N PRO A 631 -27.84 -7.52 19.16
CA PRO A 631 -27.86 -6.30 19.99
C PRO A 631 -26.46 -5.73 20.15
N ALA A 632 -26.35 -4.39 20.17
CA ALA A 632 -25.14 -3.65 20.51
C ALA A 632 -24.86 -3.74 22.04
N THR A 633 -23.64 -4.03 22.47
CA THR A 633 -23.33 -4.29 23.88
C THR A 633 -22.90 -2.99 24.52
N GLU A 634 -23.64 -2.63 25.55
CA GLU A 634 -23.32 -1.57 26.49
C GLU A 634 -21.91 -1.78 27.09
N LEU A 635 -21.12 -0.70 27.12
CA LEU A 635 -19.97 -0.55 27.99
C LEU A 635 -20.48 -0.31 29.41
N ILE A 636 -20.23 -1.24 30.34
CA ILE A 636 -20.40 -1.02 31.78
C ILE A 636 -19.26 -0.06 32.25
N HIS A 637 -19.17 0.31 33.53
CA HIS A 637 -18.15 1.19 34.14
C HIS A 637 -17.43 0.51 35.31
N LEU A 638 -16.18 0.90 35.60
CA LEU A 638 -15.22 0.20 36.46
C LEU A 638 -14.95 0.91 37.78
N PRO A 639 -14.84 0.22 38.93
CA PRO A 639 -14.46 0.85 40.20
C PRO A 639 -12.96 1.14 40.36
N ASP A 640 -12.69 2.21 41.11
CA ASP A 640 -11.40 2.88 41.38
C ASP A 640 -10.37 2.10 42.22
N ALA A 641 -9.88 0.93 41.78
CA ALA A 641 -8.84 0.21 42.51
C ALA A 641 -7.74 -0.40 41.63
N ALA A 642 -7.07 0.43 40.80
CA ALA A 642 -5.82 0.05 40.12
C ALA A 642 -4.85 1.23 39.89
N ALA A 643 -4.95 2.30 40.69
CA ALA A 643 -4.18 3.53 40.51
C ALA A 643 -2.76 3.53 41.13
N SER A 644 -2.18 2.37 41.48
CA SER A 644 -0.89 2.34 42.20
C SER A 644 0.18 1.40 41.63
N PHE A 645 0.13 1.05 40.34
CA PHE A 645 1.17 0.22 39.71
C PHE A 645 1.75 0.74 38.37
N MET A 646 1.41 1.97 37.97
CA MET A 646 1.77 2.56 36.66
C MET A 646 3.02 3.46 36.68
N GLU A 647 4.08 3.07 37.38
CA GLU A 647 5.32 3.87 37.43
C GLU A 647 6.59 3.17 36.90
N ALA A 648 6.47 2.06 36.16
CA ALA A 648 7.65 1.45 35.51
C ALA A 648 7.33 0.58 34.29
N ALA A 649 7.55 1.08 33.07
CA ALA A 649 7.94 0.27 31.90
C ALA A 649 8.63 1.10 30.79
N PRO A 650 9.60 0.55 30.02
CA PRO A 650 10.62 1.33 29.30
C PRO A 650 10.39 1.45 27.77
N LYS A 651 10.86 2.58 27.21
CA LYS A 651 10.89 3.04 25.80
C LYS A 651 11.51 2.13 24.72
N VAL A 652 11.76 0.83 24.97
CA VAL A 652 12.69 0.02 24.14
C VAL A 652 12.01 -0.75 22.99
N LEU A 653 10.68 -0.80 22.91
CA LEU A 653 9.98 -1.66 21.92
C LEU A 653 9.67 -1.00 20.56
N LEU A 654 9.80 0.33 20.42
CA LEU A 654 9.40 1.10 19.22
C LEU A 654 10.50 1.23 18.15
N GLN A 655 11.78 1.05 18.50
CA GLN A 655 12.89 1.33 17.58
C GLN A 655 13.03 0.29 16.45
N GLY A 656 12.69 -0.98 16.70
CA GLY A 656 12.95 -2.07 15.73
C GLY A 656 11.98 -2.15 14.54
N ILE A 657 10.91 -1.36 14.53
CA ILE A 657 9.91 -1.33 13.44
C ILE A 657 10.28 -0.26 12.41
N PHE A 658 10.87 0.86 12.83
CA PHE A 658 11.30 1.94 11.94
C PHE A 658 12.57 1.59 11.14
N ASP A 659 13.51 0.86 11.74
CA ASP A 659 14.75 0.44 11.08
C ASP A 659 14.50 -0.52 9.89
N ALA A 660 13.36 -1.22 9.86
CA ALA A 660 12.97 -2.10 8.77
C ALA A 660 12.33 -1.35 7.58
N ILE A 661 11.77 -0.17 7.82
CA ILE A 661 11.11 0.68 6.81
C ILE A 661 12.16 1.54 6.07
N ASP A 662 13.18 2.03 6.78
CA ASP A 662 14.25 2.84 6.19
C ASP A 662 15.17 2.03 5.27
N GLY A 663 15.45 0.76 5.59
CA GLY A 663 16.24 -0.14 4.71
C GLY A 663 15.54 -0.48 3.39
N LEU A 664 14.22 -0.27 3.32
CA LEU A 664 13.44 -0.48 2.11
C LEU A 664 13.62 0.73 1.15
N LEU A 665 13.60 1.98 1.62
CA LEU A 665 13.47 3.18 0.76
C LEU A 665 14.75 3.62 0.04
N ASP A 666 15.91 3.10 0.44
CA ASP A 666 17.22 3.60 0.01
C ASP A 666 17.76 3.10 -1.35
N THR A 667 17.08 2.21 -2.07
CA THR A 667 17.70 1.61 -3.27
C THR A 667 17.34 2.23 -4.63
N LEU A 668 16.36 3.12 -4.82
CA LEU A 668 15.90 3.45 -6.20
C LEU A 668 15.51 4.92 -6.52
N PRO A 669 16.46 5.79 -6.89
CA PRO A 669 16.13 7.14 -7.37
C PRO A 669 16.16 7.32 -8.89
N ALA A 670 16.88 6.49 -9.64
CA ALA A 670 17.21 6.82 -11.04
C ALA A 670 16.08 6.59 -12.04
N ALA A 671 15.11 5.73 -11.72
CA ALA A 671 14.11 5.32 -12.70
C ALA A 671 12.76 6.05 -12.57
N VAL A 672 12.50 6.68 -11.41
CA VAL A 672 11.26 7.43 -11.12
C VAL A 672 11.17 8.72 -11.95
N ALA A 673 12.30 9.30 -12.34
CA ALA A 673 12.34 10.55 -13.10
C ALA A 673 11.97 10.37 -14.59
N ILE A 674 12.43 9.31 -15.26
CA ILE A 674 12.13 9.09 -16.69
C ILE A 674 10.70 8.55 -16.88
N PHE A 675 10.11 7.96 -15.83
CA PHE A 675 8.71 7.54 -15.78
C PHE A 675 7.73 8.71 -15.95
N LYS A 676 8.11 9.94 -15.52
CA LYS A 676 7.24 11.13 -15.62
C LYS A 676 7.20 11.78 -17.01
N GLU A 677 8.25 11.67 -17.82
CA GLU A 677 8.36 12.48 -19.05
C GLU A 677 7.90 11.79 -20.35
N ARG A 678 7.92 10.44 -20.45
CA ARG A 678 7.66 9.76 -21.74
C ARG A 678 6.25 9.17 -21.96
N ASN A 679 5.47 8.85 -20.92
CA ASN A 679 4.27 8.00 -21.09
C ASN A 679 2.98 8.43 -20.35
N LEU A 680 3.01 9.46 -19.49
CA LEU A 680 1.85 9.86 -18.68
C LEU A 680 0.90 10.86 -19.36
N ARG A 681 1.26 11.45 -20.50
CA ARG A 681 0.43 12.47 -21.16
C ARG A 681 -0.81 11.93 -21.92
N PRO A 682 -0.85 10.69 -22.45
CA PRO A 682 -2.07 10.15 -23.07
C PRO A 682 -3.07 9.51 -22.07
N TYR A 683 -2.66 9.20 -20.84
CA TYR A 683 -3.49 8.49 -19.86
C TYR A 683 -4.19 9.38 -18.83
N VAL A 684 -3.81 10.66 -18.74
CA VAL A 684 -4.30 11.60 -17.71
C VAL A 684 -5.61 12.29 -18.08
N GLU A 685 -6.16 12.10 -19.29
CA GLU A 685 -7.42 12.76 -19.69
C GLU A 685 -8.71 11.99 -19.31
N HIS A 686 -8.65 10.74 -18.83
CA HIS A 686 -9.87 9.92 -18.56
C HIS A 686 -9.91 9.18 -17.21
N VAL A 687 -9.14 9.58 -16.19
CA VAL A 687 -9.24 8.97 -14.84
C VAL A 687 -9.82 9.97 -13.84
N ASP A 688 -11.02 9.64 -13.34
CA ASP A 688 -11.74 10.30 -12.26
C ASP A 688 -11.03 9.96 -10.93
N LEU A 689 -10.38 10.94 -10.29
CA LEU A 689 -9.59 10.74 -9.05
C LEU A 689 -10.47 10.76 -7.78
N ALA A 690 -11.61 10.08 -7.84
CA ALA A 690 -12.42 9.73 -6.69
C ALA A 690 -12.28 8.22 -6.41
N GLY A 691 -11.15 7.83 -5.81
CA GLY A 691 -10.93 6.49 -5.24
C GLY A 691 -10.99 6.53 -3.70
N PRO A 692 -11.51 5.49 -3.01
CA PRO A 692 -11.60 5.46 -1.56
C PRO A 692 -10.22 5.33 -0.90
N ALA A 693 -10.16 5.74 0.36
CA ALA A 693 -9.04 5.55 1.28
C ALA A 693 -8.50 4.11 1.28
N ASP A 694 -7.28 3.91 0.79
CA ASP A 694 -6.41 2.78 1.15
C ASP A 694 -4.95 3.18 0.82
N SER A 695 -4.37 4.05 1.66
CA SER A 695 -2.92 4.28 1.68
C SER A 695 -2.29 3.34 2.71
N GLY A 696 -1.25 2.60 2.29
CA GLY A 696 -0.69 1.39 2.92
C GLY A 696 -0.02 1.51 4.29
N LEU A 697 -0.35 2.50 5.12
CA LEU A 697 0.08 2.58 6.52
C LEU A 697 -0.96 1.97 7.50
N HIS A 698 -2.24 1.95 7.13
CA HIS A 698 -3.30 1.35 7.96
C HIS A 698 -3.31 -0.19 7.95
N SER A 699 -2.61 -0.85 7.01
CA SER A 699 -2.49 -2.30 6.92
C SER A 699 -1.53 -2.94 7.93
N LEU A 700 -0.86 -2.14 8.77
CA LEU A 700 0.15 -2.59 9.74
C LEU A 700 -0.40 -2.86 11.15
N ILE A 701 -1.66 -2.48 11.42
CA ILE A 701 -2.32 -2.68 12.72
C ILE A 701 -3.53 -3.57 12.51
N PRO A 702 -3.62 -4.75 13.16
CA PRO A 702 -4.78 -5.60 13.02
C PRO A 702 -6.05 -4.87 13.50
N PRO A 703 -7.16 -4.89 12.74
CA PRO A 703 -8.41 -4.24 13.14
C PRO A 703 -8.94 -4.73 14.50
N GLU A 704 -8.60 -5.97 14.92
CA GLU A 704 -8.95 -6.52 16.22
C GLU A 704 -8.35 -5.75 17.41
N VAL A 705 -7.25 -5.02 17.22
CA VAL A 705 -6.58 -4.29 18.32
C VAL A 705 -7.52 -3.25 18.94
N SER A 706 -8.42 -2.65 18.15
CA SER A 706 -9.39 -1.66 18.67
C SER A 706 -10.44 -2.26 19.60
N LEU A 707 -10.61 -3.58 19.63
CA LEU A 707 -11.57 -4.28 20.49
C LEU A 707 -10.99 -4.65 21.86
N VAL A 708 -9.66 -4.63 22.00
CA VAL A 708 -8.97 -5.10 23.21
C VAL A 708 -9.24 -4.20 24.42
N VAL A 709 -9.17 -2.88 24.22
CA VAL A 709 -9.39 -1.91 25.30
C VAL A 709 -10.86 -1.95 25.79
N PRO A 710 -11.89 -1.88 24.94
CA PRO A 710 -13.29 -2.02 25.38
C PRO A 710 -13.59 -3.35 26.10
N ALA A 711 -13.07 -4.48 25.61
CA ALA A 711 -13.32 -5.80 26.21
C ALA A 711 -12.64 -5.98 27.58
N LEU A 712 -11.39 -5.52 27.72
CA LEU A 712 -10.69 -5.52 29.01
C LEU A 712 -11.35 -4.59 30.02
N MET A 713 -11.84 -3.44 29.58
CA MET A 713 -12.65 -2.57 30.44
C MET A 713 -13.86 -3.34 30.95
N ARG A 714 -14.67 -4.02 30.14
CA ARG A 714 -15.78 -4.85 30.66
C ARG A 714 -15.37 -5.87 31.72
N LYS A 715 -14.22 -6.53 31.57
CA LYS A 715 -13.70 -7.53 32.53
C LYS A 715 -13.25 -6.92 33.85
N VAL A 716 -12.61 -5.75 33.79
CA VAL A 716 -12.16 -5.02 34.97
C VAL A 716 -13.46 -4.60 35.74
N GLN A 717 -14.58 -4.29 35.04
CA GLN A 717 -15.87 -3.87 35.64
C GLN A 717 -16.60 -4.95 36.39
N THR A 718 -16.47 -6.19 35.93
CA THR A 718 -17.02 -7.35 36.62
C THR A 718 -16.10 -7.87 37.73
N GLY A 719 -14.95 -7.22 37.97
CA GLY A 719 -13.98 -7.58 39.01
C GLY A 719 -13.19 -8.86 38.70
N GLN A 720 -13.14 -9.28 37.43
CA GLN A 720 -12.57 -10.56 36.99
C GLN A 720 -11.19 -10.42 36.31
N ALA A 721 -10.68 -9.20 36.16
CA ALA A 721 -9.42 -8.96 35.48
C ALA A 721 -8.20 -9.10 36.39
N SER A 722 -7.14 -9.72 35.86
CA SER A 722 -5.85 -9.84 36.52
C SER A 722 -5.00 -8.56 36.39
N PRO A 723 -4.02 -8.34 37.29
CA PRO A 723 -3.08 -7.21 37.19
C PRO A 723 -2.31 -7.15 35.87
N ASN A 724 -1.98 -8.31 35.29
CA ASN A 724 -1.29 -8.40 34.00
C ASN A 724 -2.19 -7.98 32.83
N GLU A 725 -3.50 -8.30 32.88
CA GLU A 725 -4.48 -7.86 31.87
C GLU A 725 -4.71 -6.34 31.92
N MET A 726 -4.74 -5.74 33.12
CA MET A 726 -4.85 -4.28 33.28
C MET A 726 -3.63 -3.53 32.74
N PHE A 727 -2.42 -4.04 33.01
CA PHE A 727 -1.19 -3.45 32.47
C PHE A 727 -1.14 -3.57 30.94
N ALA A 728 -1.54 -4.71 30.40
CA ALA A 728 -1.53 -4.93 28.97
C ALA A 728 -2.57 -4.06 28.22
N ALA A 729 -3.73 -3.79 28.86
CA ALA A 729 -4.71 -2.82 28.37
C ALA A 729 -4.14 -1.39 28.28
N ALA A 730 -3.40 -0.96 29.31
CA ALA A 730 -2.77 0.36 29.34
C ALA A 730 -1.70 0.52 28.25
N VAL A 731 -0.85 -0.50 28.05
CA VAL A 731 0.18 -0.50 27.00
C VAL A 731 -0.43 -0.51 25.60
N ILE A 732 -1.48 -1.30 25.36
CA ILE A 732 -2.17 -1.28 24.05
C ILE A 732 -2.87 0.05 23.82
N LYS A 733 -3.52 0.62 24.84
CA LYS A 733 -4.14 1.94 24.76
C LYS A 733 -3.11 3.01 24.39
N ASP A 734 -1.96 3.05 25.07
CA ASP A 734 -0.88 3.99 24.72
C ASP A 734 -0.34 3.77 23.30
N ILE A 735 -0.21 2.52 22.83
CA ILE A 735 0.22 2.19 21.45
C ILE A 735 -0.83 2.64 20.43
N LEU A 736 -2.12 2.41 20.70
CA LEU A 736 -3.23 2.88 19.87
C LEU A 736 -3.28 4.41 19.85
N ASP A 737 -3.17 5.08 20.99
CA ASP A 737 -3.16 6.54 21.11
C ASP A 737 -1.94 7.16 20.40
N THR A 738 -0.79 6.48 20.43
CA THR A 738 0.45 6.86 19.73
C THR A 738 0.38 6.63 18.21
N LEU A 739 -0.18 5.51 17.76
CA LEU A 739 -0.28 5.15 16.33
C LEU A 739 -1.46 5.80 15.63
N GLN A 740 -2.57 6.03 16.34
CA GLN A 740 -3.72 6.80 15.86
C GLN A 740 -3.49 8.30 15.96
N GLY A 741 -2.39 8.73 16.59
CA GLY A 741 -1.99 10.11 16.76
C GLY A 741 -3.15 10.93 17.33
N ASN A 742 -3.45 10.76 18.62
CA ASN A 742 -4.50 11.50 19.33
C ASN A 742 -5.74 11.76 18.45
N LYS A 743 -6.45 10.68 18.10
CA LYS A 743 -7.85 10.78 17.69
C LYS A 743 -8.70 10.52 18.93
N GLU A 744 -9.18 11.58 19.58
CA GLU A 744 -10.41 11.47 20.35
C GLU A 744 -11.61 11.50 19.38
N ASP A 745 -12.23 10.34 19.29
CA ASP A 745 -13.51 9.92 18.73
C ASP A 745 -14.39 10.96 18.00
N VAL A 746 -14.33 10.88 16.67
CA VAL A 746 -15.50 11.12 15.81
C VAL A 746 -16.31 9.82 15.75
N GLN A 747 -17.37 9.71 16.56
CA GLN A 747 -18.44 8.76 16.29
C GLN A 747 -19.21 9.20 15.04
N GLN A 748 -19.18 8.33 14.02
CA GLN A 748 -19.96 8.44 12.81
C GLN A 748 -21.44 8.22 13.15
N LYS A 749 -22.24 9.29 13.00
CA LYS A 749 -23.71 9.25 13.02
C LYS A 749 -24.24 8.22 12.02
N THR A 750 -24.95 7.20 12.51
CA THR A 750 -25.95 6.46 11.74
C THR A 750 -27.24 7.28 11.62
N GLN A 751 -27.98 7.08 10.52
CA GLN A 751 -29.12 7.86 10.04
C GLN A 751 -30.20 8.18 11.09
N GLU A 752 -30.74 9.40 11.04
CA GLU A 752 -31.85 9.88 11.88
C GLU A 752 -33.21 9.42 11.31
N ASP A 753 -33.96 8.61 12.06
CA ASP A 753 -35.38 8.33 11.81
C ASP A 753 -36.26 9.39 12.50
N TYR A 754 -37.29 9.89 11.80
CA TYR A 754 -38.22 10.91 12.32
C TYR A 754 -39.60 10.31 12.61
N TYR A 755 -40.15 10.59 13.81
CA TYR A 755 -41.45 10.09 14.26
C TYR A 755 -42.48 11.22 14.44
N ALA A 756 -43.74 10.96 14.11
CA ALA A 756 -44.87 11.84 14.38
C ALA A 756 -45.99 11.04 15.06
N VAL A 757 -46.46 11.51 16.22
CA VAL A 757 -47.47 10.81 17.03
C VAL A 757 -48.83 11.48 16.86
N LEU A 758 -49.83 10.70 16.47
CA LEU A 758 -51.22 11.17 16.43
C LEU A 758 -51.80 11.04 17.84
N THR A 759 -52.12 12.19 18.44
CA THR A 759 -52.57 12.27 19.84
C THR A 759 -54.03 11.87 20.03
N GLN A 760 -54.75 11.52 18.96
CA GLN A 760 -56.14 11.06 19.01
C GLN A 760 -56.39 9.81 18.14
N PRO A 761 -57.34 8.93 18.53
CA PRO A 761 -57.64 7.70 17.78
C PRO A 761 -58.21 8.02 16.39
N VAL A 762 -57.66 7.40 15.34
CA VAL A 762 -58.18 7.55 13.98
C VAL A 762 -59.17 6.41 13.66
N PRO A 763 -60.43 6.70 13.28
CA PRO A 763 -61.42 5.68 12.97
C PRO A 763 -61.02 4.81 11.77
N ALA A 764 -61.40 3.52 11.80
CA ALA A 764 -61.11 2.58 10.72
C ALA A 764 -61.76 2.99 9.38
N GLY A 765 -61.01 2.90 8.29
CA GLY A 765 -61.45 3.29 6.94
C GLY A 765 -61.22 4.77 6.58
N THR A 766 -60.66 5.57 7.49
CA THR A 766 -60.39 6.98 7.25
C THR A 766 -59.16 7.16 6.34
N THR A 767 -59.29 7.93 5.26
CA THR A 767 -58.15 8.27 4.39
C THR A 767 -57.39 9.44 4.99
N ILE A 768 -56.14 9.21 5.41
CA ILE A 768 -55.26 10.25 5.96
C ILE A 768 -54.38 10.78 4.83
N ARG A 769 -54.43 12.09 4.57
CA ARG A 769 -53.58 12.75 3.57
C ARG A 769 -52.47 13.52 4.27
N PHE A 770 -51.22 13.11 4.06
CA PHE A 770 -50.04 13.85 4.51
C PHE A 770 -49.61 14.85 3.43
N GLN A 771 -49.41 16.11 3.81
CA GLN A 771 -48.90 17.14 2.92
C GLN A 771 -47.63 17.73 3.56
N LEU A 772 -46.47 17.40 2.99
CA LEU A 772 -45.19 17.91 3.45
C LEU A 772 -44.88 19.21 2.69
N GLY A 773 -45.05 20.35 3.34
CA GLY A 773 -44.60 21.64 2.84
C GLY A 773 -43.26 21.99 3.47
N VAL A 774 -42.18 22.01 2.68
CA VAL A 774 -40.89 22.51 3.13
C VAL A 774 -40.86 24.01 2.86
N ALA A 775 -40.89 24.83 3.92
CA ALA A 775 -40.66 26.26 3.81
C ALA A 775 -39.14 26.52 3.66
N SER A 776 -38.60 26.20 2.48
CA SER A 776 -37.28 26.69 2.10
C SER A 776 -37.45 28.10 1.52
N PRO A 777 -36.64 29.10 1.92
CA PRO A 777 -36.51 30.29 1.08
C PRO A 777 -36.05 29.85 -0.33
N PRO A 778 -36.40 30.60 -1.38
CA PRO A 778 -36.04 30.24 -2.75
C PRO A 778 -34.51 30.14 -2.86
N LEU A 779 -34.02 28.92 -3.08
CA LEU A 779 -32.60 28.63 -3.33
C LEU A 779 -32.37 28.67 -4.84
N ALA A 780 -31.31 29.36 -5.27
CA ALA A 780 -31.06 29.66 -6.67
C ALA A 780 -30.80 28.40 -7.53
N GLU A 781 -30.28 27.31 -6.94
CA GLU A 781 -30.13 26.02 -7.62
C GLU A 781 -30.38 24.83 -6.69
N LYS A 782 -30.73 23.71 -7.30
CA LYS A 782 -31.19 22.49 -6.63
C LYS A 782 -30.00 21.62 -6.21
N VAL A 783 -29.67 21.64 -4.92
CA VAL A 783 -28.45 21.01 -4.37
C VAL A 783 -28.65 19.54 -3.95
N MET A 784 -29.88 19.10 -3.67
CA MET A 784 -30.16 17.69 -3.34
C MET A 784 -31.62 17.30 -3.58
N ASN A 785 -31.85 16.01 -3.87
CA ASN A 785 -33.18 15.40 -3.88
C ASN A 785 -33.38 14.58 -2.62
N TRP A 786 -34.51 14.79 -1.94
CA TRP A 786 -34.93 13.97 -0.80
C TRP A 786 -35.82 12.84 -1.30
N TYR A 787 -35.46 11.61 -0.94
CA TYR A 787 -36.23 10.41 -1.30
C TYR A 787 -36.68 9.70 -0.03
N PHE A 788 -37.98 9.73 0.24
CA PHE A 788 -38.58 8.90 1.29
C PHE A 788 -38.93 7.54 0.69
N ARG A 789 -38.30 6.45 1.17
CA ARG A 789 -38.57 5.10 0.66
C ARG A 789 -39.87 4.52 1.21
N THR A 790 -40.20 4.76 2.48
CA THR A 790 -41.36 4.17 3.16
C THR A 790 -41.77 4.99 4.38
N TRP A 791 -43.05 4.98 4.74
CA TRP A 791 -43.55 5.47 6.03
C TRP A 791 -44.29 4.33 6.75
N ARG A 792 -44.25 4.31 8.09
CA ARG A 792 -44.96 3.34 8.93
C ARG A 792 -45.63 4.05 10.10
N VAL A 793 -46.86 3.65 10.42
CA VAL A 793 -47.58 4.09 11.62
C VAL A 793 -47.47 2.94 12.62
N ASN A 794 -46.76 3.17 13.71
CA ASN A 794 -46.54 2.17 14.75
C ASN A 794 -47.51 2.42 15.92
N PRO A 795 -48.16 1.39 16.47
CA PRO A 795 -48.95 1.52 17.68
C PRO A 795 -48.06 1.80 18.89
N LEU A 796 -48.54 2.59 19.84
CA LEU A 796 -47.81 2.88 21.08
C LEU A 796 -47.75 1.60 21.93
N VAL A 797 -46.55 1.19 22.29
CA VAL A 797 -46.25 -0.05 23.04
C VAL A 797 -45.44 0.30 24.29
N ASP A 798 -45.67 -0.39 25.40
CA ASP A 798 -44.89 -0.23 26.64
C ASP A 798 -43.57 -1.00 26.61
N GLU A 799 -42.81 -0.96 27.72
CA GLU A 799 -41.47 -1.56 27.85
C GLU A 799 -41.47 -3.08 27.63
N ASP A 800 -42.62 -3.75 27.77
CA ASP A 800 -42.79 -5.18 27.52
C ASP A 800 -43.37 -5.48 26.11
N GLY A 801 -43.56 -4.44 25.28
CA GLY A 801 -44.02 -4.54 23.91
C GLY A 801 -45.54 -4.72 23.75
N ALA A 802 -46.34 -4.49 24.80
CA ALA A 802 -47.79 -4.58 24.74
C ALA A 802 -48.40 -3.25 24.23
N VAL A 803 -49.36 -3.32 23.29
CA VAL A 803 -50.04 -2.12 22.77
C VAL A 803 -50.82 -1.48 23.91
N VAL A 804 -50.41 -0.28 24.32
CA VAL A 804 -50.91 0.38 25.53
C VAL A 804 -52.30 0.96 25.26
N ASP A 805 -53.31 0.53 26.02
CA ASP A 805 -54.60 1.23 26.09
C ASP A 805 -54.48 2.43 27.06
N ALA A 806 -54.32 3.60 26.43
CA ALA A 806 -54.69 4.98 26.81
C ALA A 806 -54.53 5.55 28.23
N SER A 807 -54.08 4.86 29.29
CA SER A 807 -54.15 5.47 30.63
C SER A 807 -52.96 6.31 31.11
N MET A 808 -51.79 6.29 30.47
CA MET A 808 -50.70 7.30 30.53
C MET A 808 -49.36 6.64 30.12
N PRO A 809 -48.56 7.23 29.20
CA PRO A 809 -47.23 6.71 28.92
C PRO A 809 -46.26 7.06 30.06
N ILE A 810 -45.55 6.05 30.56
CA ILE A 810 -44.40 6.21 31.45
C ILE A 810 -43.24 6.70 30.57
N TYR A 811 -42.86 7.96 30.79
CA TYR A 811 -41.71 8.61 30.17
C TYR A 811 -40.44 8.16 30.93
N PRO A 812 -39.34 7.73 30.27
CA PRO A 812 -38.27 6.94 30.91
C PRO A 812 -37.29 7.75 31.80
N TRP A 813 -37.69 8.88 32.38
CA TRP A 813 -36.73 9.83 32.99
C TRP A 813 -37.01 10.28 34.42
N LEU A 814 -37.82 9.57 35.20
CA LEU A 814 -38.03 9.88 36.62
C LEU A 814 -37.25 8.89 37.50
N GLY A 815 -36.10 9.34 38.05
CA GLY A 815 -35.38 8.59 39.10
C GLY A 815 -33.88 8.83 39.24
N ARG A 816 -33.22 9.51 38.31
CA ARG A 816 -31.79 9.87 38.45
C ARG A 816 -31.65 11.31 38.94
N THR A 817 -30.80 11.53 39.94
CA THR A 817 -30.31 12.86 40.29
C THR A 817 -29.41 13.33 39.15
N ILE A 818 -29.86 14.33 38.42
CA ILE A 818 -29.25 14.78 37.17
C ILE A 818 -28.15 15.79 37.45
N THR A 819 -26.93 15.46 37.03
CA THR A 819 -25.89 16.45 36.75
C THR A 819 -26.13 16.98 35.34
N ALA A 820 -26.52 18.25 35.25
CA ALA A 820 -26.89 18.89 33.99
C ALA A 820 -25.70 19.00 33.03
N THR A 821 -25.68 18.15 32.00
CA THR A 821 -24.84 18.33 30.82
C THR A 821 -25.70 18.92 29.72
N GLY A 822 -25.21 19.99 29.12
CA GLY A 822 -26.02 20.87 28.34
C GLY A 822 -26.50 20.33 26.98
N THR A 823 -27.48 19.44 26.91
CA THR A 823 -27.97 18.96 25.60
C THR A 823 -29.46 19.26 25.41
N SER A 824 -29.82 19.67 24.19
CA SER A 824 -31.17 20.15 23.81
C SER A 824 -32.22 19.04 23.68
N ASP A 825 -31.87 17.80 23.99
CA ASP A 825 -32.72 16.65 23.66
C ASP A 825 -33.99 16.61 24.52
N GLY A 826 -34.07 17.45 25.56
CA GLY A 826 -35.27 17.65 26.37
C GLY A 826 -35.81 16.35 26.97
N ALA A 827 -34.97 15.32 27.00
CA ALA A 827 -35.45 13.99 27.26
C ALA A 827 -35.65 13.82 28.77
N PHE A 828 -34.80 14.40 29.63
CA PHE A 828 -34.79 14.12 31.07
C PHE A 828 -35.19 15.31 31.98
N SER A 829 -35.88 15.05 33.11
CA SER A 829 -36.28 16.10 34.08
C SER A 829 -35.17 16.52 35.04
N GLY A 830 -34.40 17.54 34.68
CA GLY A 830 -33.24 18.05 35.43
C GLY A 830 -32.12 18.58 34.52
N PHE A 831 -32.27 18.40 33.21
CA PHE A 831 -31.42 18.99 32.19
C PHE A 831 -32.00 20.36 31.81
N LEU A 832 -31.17 21.39 31.83
CA LEU A 832 -31.51 22.64 31.18
C LEU A 832 -31.55 22.36 29.68
N LEU A 833 -32.68 22.68 29.03
CA LEU A 833 -32.80 22.68 27.58
C LEU A 833 -31.71 23.58 27.02
N VAL A 834 -30.65 22.96 26.51
CA VAL A 834 -29.56 23.73 25.93
C VAL A 834 -29.95 24.16 24.57
N GLY A 835 -30.25 25.45 24.44
CA GLY A 835 -30.59 26.03 23.16
C GLY A 835 -29.43 25.86 22.18
N GLN A 836 -29.73 25.78 20.89
CA GLN A 836 -28.68 25.85 19.90
C GLN A 836 -28.15 27.28 19.81
N VAL A 837 -26.87 27.39 19.46
CA VAL A 837 -26.21 28.62 19.06
C VAL A 837 -25.67 28.35 17.65
N PRO A 838 -26.55 28.22 16.64
CA PRO A 838 -26.12 27.94 15.29
C PRO A 838 -25.14 29.02 14.87
N PHE A 839 -24.00 28.59 14.36
CA PHE A 839 -22.92 29.49 14.00
C PHE A 839 -22.21 29.01 12.74
N THR A 840 -21.57 29.96 12.08
CA THR A 840 -20.68 29.73 10.96
C THR A 840 -19.32 30.28 11.31
N VAL A 841 -18.28 29.56 10.92
CA VAL A 841 -16.90 29.98 11.08
C VAL A 841 -16.38 30.41 9.71
N THR A 842 -16.12 31.71 9.57
CA THR A 842 -15.62 32.29 8.33
C THR A 842 -14.25 32.88 8.59
N PRO A 843 -13.17 32.25 8.09
CA PRO A 843 -11.85 32.85 8.21
C PRO A 843 -11.72 34.02 7.25
N SER A 844 -10.98 35.06 7.65
CA SER A 844 -10.52 36.07 6.71
C SER A 844 -9.50 35.51 5.72
N LEU A 845 -8.71 34.50 6.13
CA LEU A 845 -7.70 33.82 5.34
C LEU A 845 -7.53 32.36 5.77
N GLN A 846 -7.24 31.47 4.82
CA GLN A 846 -7.03 30.04 5.08
C GLN A 846 -5.54 29.66 5.15
N THR A 847 -4.67 30.66 5.24
CA THR A 847 -3.21 30.48 5.14
C THR A 847 -2.63 29.65 6.29
N PRO A 848 -1.71 28.69 6.01
CA PRO A 848 -0.93 27.98 7.01
C PRO A 848 -0.17 28.91 7.95
N GLY A 849 -0.36 28.76 9.26
CA GLY A 849 0.36 29.53 10.28
C GLY A 849 0.00 31.01 10.39
N ALA A 850 -0.95 31.52 9.59
CA ALA A 850 -1.36 32.92 9.68
C ALA A 850 -2.20 33.18 10.93
N GLU A 851 -1.88 34.27 11.64
CA GLU A 851 -2.84 34.90 12.54
C GLU A 851 -3.91 35.60 11.67
N ILE A 852 -5.14 35.16 11.81
CA ILE A 852 -6.27 35.61 11.01
C ILE A 852 -7.36 36.20 11.89
N LYS A 853 -8.24 36.95 11.23
CA LYS A 853 -9.54 37.29 11.79
C LYS A 853 -10.50 36.15 11.49
N LEU A 854 -10.88 35.41 12.52
CA LEU A 854 -11.90 34.39 12.45
C LEU A 854 -13.25 35.00 12.81
N THR A 855 -14.11 35.17 11.83
CA THR A 855 -15.45 35.69 12.05
C THR A 855 -16.37 34.53 12.42
N ILE A 856 -16.90 34.58 13.64
CA ILE A 856 -17.96 33.69 14.09
C ILE A 856 -19.25 34.48 14.06
N ASN A 857 -20.10 34.15 13.09
CA ASN A 857 -21.47 34.65 13.05
C ASN A 857 -22.37 33.60 13.70
N PHE A 858 -23.11 34.00 14.73
CA PHE A 858 -23.96 33.10 15.49
C PHE A 858 -25.27 33.75 15.91
N GLY A 859 -26.30 32.92 16.03
CA GLY A 859 -27.64 33.35 16.41
C GLY A 859 -28.04 32.88 17.81
N VAL A 860 -28.63 33.79 18.57
CA VAL A 860 -29.27 33.56 19.88
C VAL A 860 -30.64 34.26 19.90
N ALA A 861 -31.58 33.76 19.09
CA ALA A 861 -32.86 34.43 18.83
C ALA A 861 -33.74 34.64 20.08
N ASP A 862 -33.81 33.66 20.98
CA ASP A 862 -34.60 33.77 22.22
C ASP A 862 -33.86 34.55 23.32
N GLY A 863 -32.54 34.73 23.14
CA GLY A 863 -31.64 35.36 24.10
C GLY A 863 -31.22 34.43 25.25
N VAL A 864 -30.15 34.84 25.93
CA VAL A 864 -29.65 34.29 27.20
C VAL A 864 -29.49 35.47 28.16
N GLU A 865 -30.04 35.36 29.36
CA GLU A 865 -30.01 36.40 30.39
C GLU A 865 -29.38 35.77 31.65
N ALA A 866 -28.43 36.46 32.27
CA ALA A 866 -27.63 36.04 33.42
C ALA A 866 -27.69 37.14 34.51
N ASP A 867 -27.13 36.93 35.69
CA ASP A 867 -27.16 37.96 36.74
C ASP A 867 -26.01 38.97 36.59
N GLU A 868 -24.81 38.49 36.23
CA GLU A 868 -23.61 39.30 36.02
C GLU A 868 -23.22 39.37 34.54
N SER A 869 -23.00 38.24 33.89
CA SER A 869 -22.55 38.18 32.50
C SER A 869 -22.79 36.82 31.84
N VAL A 870 -22.83 36.79 30.51
CA VAL A 870 -22.85 35.54 29.73
C VAL A 870 -21.44 35.28 29.22
N ARG A 871 -20.93 34.08 29.46
CA ARG A 871 -19.60 33.63 29.02
C ARG A 871 -19.75 32.74 27.79
N MET A 872 -18.95 32.95 26.76
CA MET A 872 -18.95 32.17 25.52
C MET A 872 -17.59 31.50 25.35
N GLU A 873 -17.55 30.18 25.19
CA GLU A 873 -16.34 29.45 24.83
C GLU A 873 -16.41 29.03 23.37
N VAL A 874 -15.33 29.29 22.64
CA VAL A 874 -15.12 28.87 21.26
C VAL A 874 -13.91 27.93 21.25
N THR A 875 -14.10 26.69 20.85
CA THR A 875 -13.02 25.69 20.76
C THR A 875 -12.76 25.33 19.31
N ALA A 876 -11.53 25.49 18.86
CA ALA A 876 -11.05 25.18 17.51
C ALA A 876 -10.42 23.77 17.46
N PRO A 877 -10.23 23.20 16.26
CA PRO A 877 -9.45 21.97 16.09
C PRO A 877 -8.01 22.08 16.60
N ASP A 878 -7.37 20.94 16.82
CA ASP A 878 -5.97 20.90 17.25
C ASP A 878 -5.04 21.62 16.26
N GLY A 879 -4.13 22.42 16.81
CA GLY A 879 -3.17 23.22 16.06
C GLY A 879 -3.60 24.66 15.75
N PHE A 880 -4.88 25.02 15.97
CA PHE A 880 -5.28 26.43 16.04
C PHE A 880 -4.83 27.05 17.37
N VAL A 881 -4.40 28.31 17.35
CA VAL A 881 -3.96 29.01 18.57
C VAL A 881 -4.62 30.39 18.67
N PHE A 882 -5.54 30.58 19.61
CA PHE A 882 -6.14 31.88 19.91
C PHE A 882 -5.18 32.77 20.68
N ALA A 883 -5.16 34.06 20.34
CA ALA A 883 -4.31 35.04 21.04
C ALA A 883 -4.82 35.28 22.47
N ASP A 884 -3.92 35.55 23.42
CA ASP A 884 -4.23 35.85 24.83
C ASP A 884 -5.35 36.90 24.97
N SER A 885 -5.34 37.93 24.11
CA SER A 885 -6.48 38.83 23.90
C SER A 885 -7.10 38.53 22.55
N CYS A 886 -8.02 37.55 22.53
CA CYS A 886 -8.56 36.99 21.30
C CYS A 886 -9.56 37.88 20.56
N ARG A 887 -9.84 39.10 21.03
CA ARG A 887 -10.85 39.98 20.40
C ARG A 887 -10.25 40.77 19.25
N TYR A 888 -10.81 40.63 18.06
CA TYR A 888 -10.43 41.42 16.91
C TYR A 888 -11.33 42.67 16.84
N GLY A 889 -10.83 43.82 17.31
CA GLY A 889 -11.58 45.08 17.36
C GLY A 889 -12.49 45.23 18.59
N GLY A 890 -13.40 46.22 18.54
CA GLY A 890 -14.34 46.52 19.62
C GLY A 890 -15.74 45.99 19.33
N SER A 891 -16.08 44.80 19.82
CA SER A 891 -17.48 44.36 19.84
C SER A 891 -18.21 45.03 21.01
N PRO A 892 -19.34 45.72 20.81
CA PRO A 892 -20.09 46.37 21.89
C PRO A 892 -20.78 45.35 22.81
N ILE A 893 -20.80 44.07 22.42
CA ILE A 893 -21.50 43.00 23.11
C ILE A 893 -20.58 42.28 24.11
N PHE A 894 -19.31 42.06 23.77
CA PHE A 894 -18.34 41.34 24.61
C PHE A 894 -17.31 42.30 25.21
N SER A 895 -17.22 42.33 26.54
CA SER A 895 -16.30 43.20 27.27
C SER A 895 -14.88 42.66 27.31
N LYS A 896 -14.71 41.32 27.36
CA LYS A 896 -13.41 40.62 27.45
C LYS A 896 -13.37 39.37 26.55
N CYS A 897 -12.18 38.99 26.10
CA CYS A 897 -11.87 37.77 25.34
C CYS A 897 -10.50 37.27 25.79
N THR A 898 -10.40 36.03 26.24
CA THR A 898 -9.13 35.38 26.63
C THR A 898 -8.91 34.12 25.81
N GLY A 899 -7.80 34.05 25.07
CA GLY A 899 -7.41 32.86 24.33
C GLY A 899 -6.42 32.01 25.10
N PHE A 900 -6.53 30.69 24.95
CA PHE A 900 -5.54 29.72 25.42
C PHE A 900 -5.53 28.51 24.49
N LEU A 901 -4.38 28.27 23.84
CA LEU A 901 -4.26 27.22 22.82
C LEU A 901 -5.41 27.30 21.81
N ASN A 902 -6.12 26.21 21.57
CA ASN A 902 -7.24 26.13 20.64
C ASN A 902 -8.57 26.61 21.24
N GLN A 903 -8.61 27.28 22.39
CA GLN A 903 -9.85 27.80 22.97
C GLN A 903 -9.85 29.33 23.16
N ALA A 904 -10.98 29.98 22.92
CA ALA A 904 -11.23 31.40 23.21
C ALA A 904 -12.47 31.56 24.10
N THR A 905 -12.32 32.32 25.19
CA THR A 905 -13.36 32.56 26.19
C THR A 905 -13.75 34.03 26.21
N LEU A 906 -14.98 34.36 25.85
CA LEU A 906 -15.53 35.71 25.83
C LEU A 906 -16.53 35.94 26.95
N VAL A 907 -16.65 37.18 27.41
CA VAL A 907 -17.62 37.58 28.44
C VAL A 907 -18.40 38.80 27.98
N THR A 908 -19.73 38.78 28.10
CA THR A 908 -20.57 39.90 27.66
C THR A 908 -20.37 41.16 28.51
N ALA A 909 -20.63 42.33 27.93
CA ALA A 909 -20.58 43.62 28.63
C ALA A 909 -21.86 43.91 29.44
N ARG A 910 -22.95 43.20 29.12
CA ARG A 910 -24.23 43.26 29.83
C ARG A 910 -24.68 41.84 30.16
N PRO A 911 -25.46 41.64 31.23
CA PRO A 911 -25.98 40.34 31.65
C PRO A 911 -26.99 39.70 30.68
N ARG A 912 -27.04 40.12 29.40
CA ARG A 912 -27.98 39.59 28.43
C ARG A 912 -27.38 39.56 27.03
N LEU A 913 -27.54 38.44 26.34
CA LEU A 913 -27.09 38.19 24.97
C LEU A 913 -28.26 37.73 24.11
N ARG A 914 -28.69 38.54 23.12
CA ARG A 914 -29.80 38.20 22.22
C ARG A 914 -29.60 38.82 20.84
N GLY A 915 -29.95 38.09 19.79
CA GLY A 915 -29.87 38.55 18.40
C GLY A 915 -29.73 37.38 17.44
N SER A 916 -30.16 37.51 16.20
CA SER A 916 -30.11 36.44 15.19
C SER A 916 -28.79 36.37 14.43
N ASP A 917 -28.08 37.50 14.31
CA ASP A 917 -26.89 37.65 13.46
C ASP A 917 -25.76 38.33 14.25
N ILE A 918 -25.41 37.76 15.39
CA ILE A 918 -24.36 38.30 16.25
C ILE A 918 -23.03 37.88 15.66
N THR A 919 -22.20 38.86 15.31
CA THR A 919 -20.87 38.61 14.76
C THR A 919 -19.81 38.91 15.80
N VAL A 920 -18.92 37.95 16.04
CA VAL A 920 -17.70 38.16 16.80
C VAL A 920 -16.49 37.81 15.94
N ASP A 921 -15.57 38.77 15.87
CA ASP A 921 -14.31 38.58 15.18
C ASP A 921 -13.24 38.21 16.21
N LEU A 922 -12.67 37.02 16.06
CA LEU A 922 -11.63 36.48 16.92
C LEU A 922 -10.27 36.50 16.23
N ARG A 923 -9.22 36.63 17.02
CA ARG A 923 -7.83 36.52 16.57
C ARG A 923 -7.32 35.10 16.85
N VAL A 924 -7.07 34.34 15.79
CA VAL A 924 -6.63 32.94 15.86
C VAL A 924 -5.50 32.70 14.87
N SER A 925 -4.53 31.88 15.23
CA SER A 925 -3.50 31.39 14.33
C SER A 925 -3.91 30.06 13.73
N ASN A 926 -3.86 29.95 12.41
CA ASN A 926 -4.11 28.71 11.69
C ASN A 926 -3.00 27.69 11.94
N PRO A 927 -3.30 26.37 11.92
CA PRO A 927 -2.29 25.34 11.90
C PRO A 927 -1.51 25.34 10.58
N GLY A 928 -0.40 24.59 10.52
CA GLY A 928 0.41 24.48 9.30
C GLY A 928 -0.21 23.60 8.21
N LEU A 929 -1.13 22.72 8.58
CA LEU A 929 -1.87 21.81 7.71
C LEU A 929 -3.28 21.67 8.26
N THR A 930 -4.22 21.21 7.42
CA THR A 930 -5.61 20.97 7.85
C THR A 930 -5.66 19.85 8.90
N PRO A 931 -6.17 20.09 10.11
CA PRO A 931 -6.27 19.08 11.17
C PRO A 931 -7.29 17.99 10.81
N SER A 932 -7.12 16.80 11.36
CA SER A 932 -8.12 15.72 11.27
C SER A 932 -8.34 15.13 12.67
N PRO A 933 -9.47 15.42 13.35
CA PRO A 933 -10.71 16.00 12.81
C PRO A 933 -10.73 17.55 12.73
N ASN A 934 -11.56 18.12 11.83
CA ASN A 934 -11.59 19.56 11.52
C ASN A 934 -12.93 20.25 11.91
N TYR A 935 -13.27 20.33 13.21
CA TYR A 935 -14.50 20.95 13.71
C TYR A 935 -14.27 22.07 14.75
N PHE A 936 -15.09 23.13 14.69
CA PHE A 936 -15.21 24.15 15.74
C PHE A 936 -16.43 23.88 16.62
N TYR A 937 -16.34 24.33 17.88
CA TYR A 937 -17.40 24.23 18.88
C TYR A 937 -17.66 25.59 19.52
N VAL A 938 -18.92 25.92 19.78
CA VAL A 938 -19.32 27.13 20.52
C VAL A 938 -20.27 26.75 21.65
N ALA A 939 -19.96 27.22 22.86
CA ALA A 939 -20.77 27.02 24.07
C ALA A 939 -21.04 28.36 24.77
N LEU A 940 -22.24 28.56 25.32
CA LEU A 940 -22.60 29.73 26.15
C LEU A 940 -22.93 29.29 27.57
N PHE A 941 -22.42 30.00 28.57
CA PHE A 941 -22.59 29.78 29.99
C PHE A 941 -23.16 31.05 30.63
N GLN A 942 -24.01 30.90 31.66
CA GLN A 942 -24.46 32.01 32.49
C GLN A 942 -23.48 32.18 33.66
N ASP A 943 -23.00 33.39 33.88
CA ASP A 943 -22.11 33.77 34.98
C ASP A 943 -20.88 32.86 35.08
N GLU A 944 -20.46 32.44 36.28
CA GLU A 944 -19.35 31.50 36.49
C GLU A 944 -19.76 30.02 36.42
N SER A 945 -20.91 29.71 35.81
CA SER A 945 -21.35 28.32 35.64
C SER A 945 -20.33 27.51 34.84
N THR A 946 -20.09 26.27 35.29
CA THR A 946 -19.36 25.24 34.55
C THR A 946 -20.25 24.48 33.56
N GLN A 947 -21.57 24.73 33.59
CA GLN A 947 -22.55 24.14 32.67
C GLN A 947 -23.00 25.17 31.65
N TYR A 948 -22.90 24.80 30.38
CA TYR A 948 -23.36 25.63 29.28
C TYR A 948 -24.87 25.51 29.10
N VAL A 949 -25.50 26.62 28.75
CA VAL A 949 -26.93 26.77 28.48
C VAL A 949 -27.24 26.83 26.99
N ARG A 950 -26.23 27.03 26.13
CA ARG A 950 -26.33 26.84 24.66
C ARG A 950 -25.08 26.20 24.07
N TRP A 951 -25.21 25.36 23.04
CA TRP A 951 -24.07 24.73 22.36
C TRP A 951 -24.35 24.41 20.88
N SER A 952 -23.32 24.43 20.04
CA SER A 952 -23.35 23.94 18.66
C SER A 952 -21.95 23.54 18.19
N GLN A 953 -21.89 22.76 17.11
CA GLN A 953 -20.66 22.45 16.36
C GLN A 953 -20.81 22.84 14.88
N ALA A 954 -19.70 23.19 14.24
CA ALA A 954 -19.66 23.47 12.80
C ALA A 954 -18.35 22.94 12.19
N LEU A 955 -18.43 22.44 10.96
CA LEU A 955 -17.24 22.06 10.19
C LEU A 955 -16.36 23.31 10.03
N SER A 956 -15.06 23.12 10.25
CA SER A 956 -14.05 24.14 10.00
C SER A 956 -13.80 24.29 8.48
N TYR A 957 -12.79 25.05 8.11
CA TYR A 957 -12.33 25.24 6.74
C TYR A 957 -11.00 24.54 6.50
N GLU A 958 -10.69 24.30 5.23
CA GLU A 958 -9.41 23.76 4.81
C GLU A 958 -8.30 24.82 4.95
N ILE A 959 -7.14 24.41 5.45
CA ILE A 959 -5.95 25.25 5.44
C ILE A 959 -5.34 25.18 4.04
N MET A 960 -5.51 26.27 3.30
CA MET A 960 -5.02 26.45 1.94
C MET A 960 -3.93 27.51 1.93
N GLY A 961 -2.71 27.12 1.58
CA GLY A 961 -1.59 28.04 1.39
C GLY A 961 -1.01 27.94 -0.01
N MET A 962 -0.45 29.04 -0.51
CA MET A 962 0.40 28.95 -1.69
C MET A 962 1.57 27.98 -1.44
N GLY A 963 1.90 27.19 -2.45
CA GLY A 963 3.11 26.38 -2.44
C GLY A 963 4.31 27.30 -2.47
N VAL A 964 5.21 27.18 -1.50
CA VAL A 964 6.42 27.99 -1.40
C VAL A 964 7.61 27.11 -1.07
N VAL A 965 8.71 27.33 -1.78
CA VAL A 965 9.99 26.67 -1.54
C VAL A 965 11.04 27.74 -1.27
N TYR A 966 11.68 27.66 -0.10
CA TYR A 966 12.84 28.47 0.24
C TYR A 966 14.14 27.74 -0.13
N LYS A 967 15.03 28.43 -0.84
CA LYS A 967 16.37 27.95 -1.22
C LYS A 967 17.40 29.03 -0.87
N GLY A 968 18.58 28.67 -0.39
CA GLY A 968 19.56 29.68 0.01
C GLY A 968 20.87 29.10 0.52
N ASN A 969 21.56 29.85 1.36
CA ASN A 969 22.80 29.41 2.00
C ASN A 969 22.52 28.85 3.40
N ASN A 970 23.14 27.72 3.75
CA ASN A 970 22.96 27.11 5.07
C ASN A 970 24.11 27.39 6.06
N GLN A 971 24.94 28.41 5.84
CA GLN A 971 26.08 28.65 6.72
C GLN A 971 25.75 29.59 7.86
N LEU A 972 26.21 29.24 9.05
CA LEU A 972 26.08 30.08 10.24
C LEU A 972 26.81 31.42 10.07
N GLY A 973 26.14 32.51 10.42
CA GLY A 973 26.68 33.87 10.39
C GLY A 973 26.96 34.45 9.00
N GLU A 974 26.62 33.74 7.92
CA GLU A 974 26.90 34.18 6.56
C GLU A 974 25.74 34.98 5.96
N ALA A 975 26.08 36.02 5.18
CA ALA A 975 25.12 36.80 4.42
C ALA A 975 25.17 36.43 2.93
N ALA A 976 24.12 35.77 2.43
CA ALA A 976 24.02 35.29 1.05
C ALA A 976 22.62 35.51 0.47
N SER A 977 22.44 35.26 -0.82
CA SER A 977 21.12 35.32 -1.47
C SER A 977 20.24 34.15 -1.02
N GLY A 978 19.01 34.45 -0.64
CA GLY A 978 17.94 33.50 -0.37
C GLY A 978 16.79 33.74 -1.34
N PHE A 979 16.25 32.67 -1.90
CA PHE A 979 15.23 32.68 -2.95
C PHE A 979 13.97 32.02 -2.45
N PHE A 980 12.84 32.69 -2.69
CA PHE A 980 11.51 32.20 -2.41
C PHE A 980 10.79 32.01 -3.73
N THR A 981 10.54 30.75 -4.09
CA THR A 981 9.72 30.41 -5.26
C THR A 981 8.33 30.07 -4.76
N PHE A 982 7.33 30.80 -5.21
CA PHE A 982 5.96 30.66 -4.75
C PHE A 982 4.97 30.61 -5.91
N THR A 983 3.89 29.86 -5.72
CA THR A 983 2.81 29.71 -6.72
C THR A 983 1.49 30.16 -6.09
N PRO A 984 0.99 31.37 -6.40
CA PRO A 984 -0.25 31.89 -5.84
C PRO A 984 -1.42 30.97 -6.17
N VAL A 985 -2.31 30.75 -5.21
CA VAL A 985 -3.60 30.08 -5.42
C VAL A 985 -4.64 31.07 -5.95
N ARG A 986 -4.49 32.36 -5.62
CA ARG A 986 -5.36 33.45 -6.06
C ARG A 986 -4.61 34.48 -6.90
N PRO A 987 -5.22 35.04 -7.95
CA PRO A 987 -4.61 36.10 -8.73
C PRO A 987 -4.55 37.41 -7.92
N SER A 988 -3.61 38.29 -8.26
CA SER A 988 -3.49 39.61 -7.63
C SER A 988 -4.74 40.47 -7.89
N PRO A 989 -5.36 41.07 -6.86
CA PRO A 989 -6.55 41.92 -7.03
C PRO A 989 -6.21 43.31 -7.60
N SER A 990 -4.96 43.73 -7.55
CA SER A 990 -4.48 45.03 -8.06
C SER A 990 -3.13 44.90 -8.78
N PRO A 991 -2.83 45.81 -9.73
CA PRO A 991 -1.51 45.87 -10.38
C PRO A 991 -0.39 46.36 -9.45
N VAL A 992 -0.72 46.92 -8.28
CA VAL A 992 0.25 47.16 -7.22
C VAL A 992 0.21 45.98 -6.25
N VAL A 993 1.34 45.32 -6.03
CA VAL A 993 1.47 44.13 -5.18
C VAL A 993 2.65 44.31 -4.23
N HIS A 994 2.49 43.93 -2.98
CA HIS A 994 3.58 43.81 -2.01
C HIS A 994 3.86 42.34 -1.71
N ILE A 995 5.12 41.95 -1.74
CA ILE A 995 5.60 40.63 -1.32
C ILE A 995 6.36 40.83 -0.02
N VAL A 996 5.87 40.26 1.07
CA VAL A 996 6.47 40.38 2.40
C VAL A 996 7.13 39.04 2.76
N VAL A 997 8.43 39.08 3.02
CA VAL A 997 9.23 37.93 3.47
C VAL A 997 9.47 38.08 4.97
N THR A 998 8.97 37.13 5.75
CA THR A 998 9.07 37.10 7.21
C THR A 998 10.11 36.06 7.63
N PRO A 999 11.20 36.45 8.32
CA PRO A 999 12.18 35.50 8.82
C PRO A 999 11.64 34.69 10.01
N PRO A 1000 12.27 33.55 10.33
CA PRO A 1000 11.96 32.78 11.53
C PRO A 1000 12.00 33.64 12.80
N PRO A 1001 10.96 33.60 13.66
CA PRO A 1001 10.86 34.45 14.82
C PRO A 1001 11.94 34.11 15.86
N ASP A 1002 12.50 35.15 16.48
CA ASP A 1002 13.50 35.06 17.55
C ASP A 1002 14.76 34.24 17.23
N ALA A 1003 14.99 33.94 15.95
CA ALA A 1003 16.06 33.07 15.49
C ALA A 1003 17.34 33.82 15.11
N GLY A 1004 17.30 35.15 15.00
CA GLY A 1004 18.46 36.00 14.72
C GLY A 1004 18.78 36.19 13.24
N PHE A 1005 17.82 35.91 12.35
CA PHE A 1005 17.97 36.16 10.91
C PHE A 1005 17.82 37.65 10.60
N ARG A 1006 18.47 38.13 9.53
CA ARG A 1006 18.23 39.48 9.01
C ARG A 1006 18.09 39.45 7.50
N VAL A 1007 16.99 39.96 6.98
CA VAL A 1007 16.73 40.06 5.53
C VAL A 1007 17.05 41.49 5.08
N LEU A 1008 17.77 41.64 3.98
CA LEU A 1008 18.34 42.92 3.52
C LEU A 1008 17.88 43.26 2.11
N CYS A 1009 17.61 44.55 1.86
CA CYS A 1009 17.29 45.07 0.52
C CYS A 1009 18.48 45.12 -0.46
N THR A 1010 19.68 44.73 -0.03
CA THR A 1010 20.84 44.63 -0.91
C THR A 1010 20.78 43.32 -1.69
N GLY A 1011 21.03 43.34 -3.01
CA GLY A 1011 21.07 42.12 -3.83
C GLY A 1011 19.70 41.51 -4.18
N ILE A 1012 18.66 42.32 -4.31
CA ILE A 1012 17.32 41.86 -4.72
C ILE A 1012 17.37 41.32 -6.15
N SER A 1013 16.75 40.16 -6.36
CA SER A 1013 16.72 39.45 -7.64
C SER A 1013 15.28 39.02 -7.98
N PRO A 1014 14.49 39.85 -8.69
CA PRO A 1014 13.08 39.58 -8.93
C PRO A 1014 12.91 38.68 -10.17
N LEU A 1015 13.38 37.43 -10.06
CA LEU A 1015 13.39 36.46 -11.15
C LEU A 1015 11.95 36.13 -11.60
N GLY A 1016 11.68 36.29 -12.89
CA GLY A 1016 10.32 36.13 -13.42
C GLY A 1016 9.42 37.36 -13.29
N PHE A 1017 9.95 38.51 -12.84
CA PHE A 1017 9.30 39.82 -12.92
C PHE A 1017 10.02 40.74 -13.91
N VAL A 1018 9.26 41.62 -14.55
CA VAL A 1018 9.78 42.57 -15.55
C VAL A 1018 10.40 43.82 -14.90
N PHE A 1019 9.95 44.19 -13.70
CA PHE A 1019 10.34 45.45 -13.03
C PHE A 1019 10.97 45.19 -11.66
N MET A 1020 11.97 46.01 -11.30
CA MET A 1020 12.57 45.99 -9.96
C MET A 1020 11.58 46.53 -8.91
N PRO A 1021 11.43 45.86 -7.76
CA PRO A 1021 10.59 46.35 -6.68
C PRO A 1021 11.28 47.42 -5.84
N ASN A 1022 10.49 48.28 -5.21
CA ASN A 1022 10.96 49.09 -4.10
C ASN A 1022 11.00 48.23 -2.83
N CYS A 1023 12.14 48.22 -2.12
CA CYS A 1023 12.32 47.35 -0.97
C CYS A 1023 12.46 48.14 0.33
N GLU A 1024 11.79 47.64 1.36
CA GLU A 1024 11.88 48.13 2.74
C GLU A 1024 12.26 46.95 3.64
N SER A 1025 13.37 47.04 4.39
CA SER A 1025 13.84 46.01 5.32
C SER A 1025 14.09 46.59 6.72
N GLY A 1026 13.74 45.84 7.78
CA GLY A 1026 13.92 46.27 9.16
C GLY A 1026 15.21 45.80 9.85
N ALA A 1027 15.16 45.76 11.19
CA ALA A 1027 16.19 45.23 12.08
C ALA A 1027 16.27 43.69 12.04
N VAL A 1028 16.99 43.07 12.98
CA VAL A 1028 17.07 41.61 13.10
C VAL A 1028 15.68 41.04 13.41
N ASN A 1029 15.32 39.95 12.76
CA ASN A 1029 14.00 39.30 12.78
C ASN A 1029 12.85 40.11 12.16
N ASP A 1030 13.08 41.33 11.68
CA ASP A 1030 12.03 42.10 11.02
C ASP A 1030 11.76 41.58 9.60
N PRO A 1031 10.49 41.61 9.16
CA PRO A 1031 10.13 41.26 7.79
C PRO A 1031 10.69 42.25 6.77
N LEU A 1032 10.87 41.79 5.53
CA LEU A 1032 11.24 42.60 4.38
C LEU A 1032 10.05 42.70 3.43
N THR A 1033 9.75 43.91 2.96
CA THR A 1033 8.65 44.18 2.03
C THR A 1033 9.17 44.60 0.67
N LEU A 1034 8.74 43.93 -0.40
CA LEU A 1034 9.01 44.26 -1.80
C LEU A 1034 7.73 44.80 -2.45
N ARG A 1035 7.74 46.05 -2.91
CA ARG A 1035 6.61 46.70 -3.57
C ARG A 1035 6.80 46.77 -5.08
N PHE A 1036 5.87 46.18 -5.83
CA PHE A 1036 5.79 46.25 -7.28
C PHE A 1036 4.65 47.18 -7.68
N SER A 1037 4.93 48.19 -8.52
CA SER A 1037 3.93 49.21 -8.92
C SER A 1037 3.06 48.80 -10.12
N ASN A 1038 3.46 47.77 -10.87
CA ASN A 1038 2.75 47.29 -12.05
C ASN A 1038 3.05 45.79 -12.30
N ALA A 1039 2.66 44.95 -11.35
CA ALA A 1039 2.76 43.51 -11.44
C ALA A 1039 1.38 42.88 -11.22
N SER A 1040 1.00 41.94 -12.08
CA SER A 1040 -0.17 41.10 -11.86
C SER A 1040 0.29 39.66 -11.65
N LEU A 1041 -0.07 39.08 -10.51
CA LEU A 1041 0.21 37.69 -10.19
C LEU A 1041 -0.97 36.84 -10.67
N GLU A 1042 -0.68 35.79 -11.42
CA GLU A 1042 -1.68 34.83 -11.91
C GLU A 1042 -1.75 33.63 -10.96
N ALA A 1043 -2.95 33.10 -10.74
CA ALA A 1043 -3.12 31.86 -9.98
C ALA A 1043 -2.51 30.67 -10.73
N GLY A 1044 -1.81 29.79 -10.01
CA GLY A 1044 -1.16 28.59 -10.57
C GLY A 1044 0.16 28.85 -11.30
N LYS A 1045 0.64 30.10 -11.37
CA LYS A 1045 1.92 30.47 -12.01
C LYS A 1045 3.02 30.69 -10.97
N ALA A 1046 4.20 30.11 -11.19
CA ALA A 1046 5.32 30.25 -10.27
C ALA A 1046 6.09 31.57 -10.48
N TYR A 1047 6.44 32.22 -9.37
CA TYR A 1047 7.25 33.43 -9.32
C TYR A 1047 8.38 33.26 -8.31
N THR A 1048 9.54 33.89 -8.56
CA THR A 1048 10.72 33.75 -7.70
C THR A 1048 11.26 35.11 -7.29
N VAL A 1049 11.46 35.34 -5.99
CA VAL A 1049 12.13 36.54 -5.50
C VAL A 1049 13.37 36.16 -4.69
N GLY A 1050 14.50 36.74 -5.05
CA GLY A 1050 15.76 36.67 -4.31
C GLY A 1050 15.93 37.90 -3.41
N VAL A 1051 16.29 37.68 -2.16
CA VAL A 1051 16.64 38.69 -1.16
C VAL A 1051 17.92 38.27 -0.45
N ARG A 1052 18.70 39.21 0.07
CA ARG A 1052 19.89 38.84 0.85
C ARG A 1052 19.48 38.48 2.27
N VAL A 1053 19.87 37.30 2.72
CA VAL A 1053 19.63 36.75 4.05
C VAL A 1053 20.96 36.65 4.79
N LEU A 1054 21.04 37.30 5.95
CA LEU A 1054 22.08 37.07 6.95
C LEU A 1054 21.58 36.01 7.93
N ASN A 1055 22.24 34.87 7.92
CA ASN A 1055 21.97 33.77 8.83
C ASN A 1055 22.48 34.09 10.25
N PRO A 1056 21.81 33.58 11.30
CA PRO A 1056 22.29 33.73 12.67
C PRO A 1056 23.62 33.00 12.91
N GLY A 1057 24.36 33.44 13.93
CA GLY A 1057 25.62 32.80 14.34
C GLY A 1057 25.42 31.47 15.09
N GLY A 1058 24.22 31.20 15.60
CA GLY A 1058 23.82 29.95 16.25
C GLY A 1058 22.69 29.25 15.50
N ARG A 1059 22.52 27.95 15.74
CA ARG A 1059 21.43 27.17 15.12
C ARG A 1059 20.07 27.55 15.74
N PRO A 1060 19.06 27.88 14.93
CA PRO A 1060 17.71 28.16 15.43
C PRO A 1060 17.05 26.88 15.97
N PRO A 1061 16.17 26.97 16.99
CA PRO A 1061 15.35 25.85 17.44
C PRO A 1061 14.45 25.32 16.31
N GLU A 1062 14.36 24.01 16.17
CA GLU A 1062 13.59 23.36 15.09
C GLU A 1062 12.10 23.75 15.11
N ALA A 1063 11.52 23.92 16.30
CA ALA A 1063 10.12 24.32 16.47
C ALA A 1063 9.80 25.73 15.94
N THR A 1064 10.80 26.61 15.81
CA THR A 1064 10.61 28.01 15.37
C THR A 1064 11.28 28.33 14.03
N ASN A 1065 11.99 27.38 13.41
CA ASN A 1065 12.73 27.58 12.16
C ASN A 1065 11.81 27.57 10.91
N TYR A 1066 10.83 28.47 10.87
CA TYR A 1066 9.89 28.61 9.75
C TYR A 1066 9.91 30.03 9.18
N TRP A 1067 10.13 30.12 7.89
CA TRP A 1067 9.96 31.35 7.10
C TRP A 1067 8.49 31.57 6.78
N GLY A 1068 8.14 32.82 6.53
CA GLY A 1068 6.86 33.19 5.96
C GLY A 1068 6.98 34.05 4.71
N ILE A 1069 6.03 33.89 3.81
CA ILE A 1069 5.83 34.81 2.69
C ILE A 1069 4.34 35.16 2.58
N SER A 1070 4.07 36.44 2.38
CA SER A 1070 2.71 36.97 2.21
C SER A 1070 2.63 37.87 0.99
N LEU A 1071 1.59 37.69 0.19
CA LEU A 1071 1.24 38.52 -0.96
C LEU A 1071 0.13 39.48 -0.53
N GLN A 1072 0.38 40.77 -0.66
CA GLN A 1072 -0.53 41.83 -0.28
C GLN A 1072 -0.88 42.73 -1.46
N ASP A 1073 -2.07 43.29 -1.45
CA ASP A 1073 -2.54 44.20 -2.48
C ASP A 1073 -2.02 45.65 -2.28
N HIS A 1074 -2.58 46.60 -3.03
CA HIS A 1074 -2.24 48.02 -2.90
C HIS A 1074 -2.55 48.63 -1.53
N ASN A 1075 -3.51 48.07 -0.78
CA ASN A 1075 -3.91 48.50 0.56
C ASN A 1075 -3.11 47.79 1.67
N ARG A 1076 -2.17 46.91 1.31
CA ARG A 1076 -1.43 46.01 2.21
C ARG A 1076 -2.31 44.91 2.83
N ASP A 1077 -3.45 44.61 2.23
CA ASP A 1077 -4.28 43.49 2.64
C ASP A 1077 -3.71 42.20 2.06
N THR A 1078 -3.46 41.21 2.91
CA THR A 1078 -2.93 39.90 2.49
C THR A 1078 -4.01 39.13 1.75
N PHE A 1079 -3.76 38.77 0.49
CA PHE A 1079 -4.70 37.97 -0.30
C PHE A 1079 -4.23 36.53 -0.50
N ASP A 1080 -2.95 36.22 -0.29
CA ASP A 1080 -2.43 34.85 -0.27
C ASP A 1080 -1.13 34.81 0.55
N ALA A 1081 -0.85 33.72 1.26
CA ALA A 1081 0.30 33.62 2.15
C ALA A 1081 0.63 32.16 2.50
N ASN A 1082 1.85 31.93 2.97
CA ASN A 1082 2.27 30.71 3.66
C ASN A 1082 3.33 31.08 4.70
N LEU A 1083 3.03 30.87 5.99
CA LEU A 1083 3.90 31.25 7.11
C LEU A 1083 4.59 30.05 7.79
N ARG A 1084 4.51 28.85 7.18
CA ARG A 1084 5.09 27.61 7.72
C ARG A 1084 6.08 26.98 6.74
N ILE A 1085 6.94 27.80 6.14
CA ILE A 1085 7.95 27.35 5.17
C ILE A 1085 9.19 26.90 5.94
N PRO A 1086 9.61 25.62 5.89
CA PRO A 1086 10.76 25.15 6.64
C PRO A 1086 12.05 25.92 6.29
N GLY A 1087 12.80 26.33 7.30
CA GLY A 1087 14.15 26.88 7.15
C GLY A 1087 15.20 25.80 6.87
N LEU A 1088 16.38 26.23 6.42
CA LEU A 1088 17.52 25.33 6.21
C LEU A 1088 18.16 24.94 7.55
N ASP A 1089 18.70 23.72 7.65
CA ASP A 1089 19.57 23.32 8.75
C ASP A 1089 20.93 24.04 8.64
N LEU A 1090 21.22 24.93 9.60
CA LEU A 1090 22.40 25.79 9.55
C LEU A 1090 23.66 25.07 10.08
N LYS A 1091 24.70 25.05 9.26
CA LYS A 1091 25.95 24.33 9.52
C LYS A 1091 27.17 25.26 9.49
N SER A 1092 28.25 24.82 10.14
CA SER A 1092 29.57 25.46 10.05
C SER A 1092 30.44 24.63 9.12
N ILE A 1093 30.76 25.18 7.95
CA ILE A 1093 31.62 24.54 6.95
C ILE A 1093 32.48 25.61 6.27
N PRO A 1094 33.79 25.42 6.09
CA PRO A 1094 34.71 26.50 5.72
C PRO A 1094 34.74 26.72 4.19
N ILE A 1095 33.57 26.86 3.57
CA ILE A 1095 33.41 27.06 2.13
C ILE A 1095 32.77 28.43 1.87
N ARG A 1096 33.15 29.13 0.81
CA ARG A 1096 32.48 30.35 0.32
C ARG A 1096 32.27 30.26 -1.17
N CYS A 1097 31.08 30.60 -1.65
CA CYS A 1097 30.82 30.81 -3.07
C CYS A 1097 31.06 32.29 -3.37
N ASN A 1098 31.88 32.58 -4.38
CA ASN A 1098 32.22 33.94 -4.77
C ASN A 1098 31.45 34.42 -6.01
N GLY A 1099 30.56 33.59 -6.55
CA GLY A 1099 29.71 33.89 -7.69
C GLY A 1099 29.94 32.99 -8.90
N ILE A 1100 29.14 33.27 -9.94
CA ILE A 1100 29.17 32.57 -11.23
C ILE A 1100 29.56 33.53 -12.36
N GLY A 1101 30.23 33.01 -13.39
CA GLY A 1101 30.52 33.74 -14.64
C GLY A 1101 30.13 32.93 -15.86
N TRP A 1102 29.93 33.60 -16.99
CA TRP A 1102 29.58 32.98 -18.27
C TRP A 1102 30.26 33.69 -19.45
N THR A 1103 30.31 33.00 -20.59
CA THR A 1103 30.91 33.53 -21.84
C THR A 1103 29.88 34.17 -22.77
N ASN A 1104 28.69 33.59 -22.89
CA ASN A 1104 27.54 34.14 -23.58
C ASN A 1104 26.24 33.62 -22.95
N ALA A 1105 25.13 34.29 -23.20
CA ALA A 1105 23.81 33.92 -22.73
C ALA A 1105 22.83 33.71 -23.91
N ASP A 1106 23.37 33.49 -25.11
CA ASP A 1106 22.57 33.42 -26.33
C ASP A 1106 21.85 32.06 -26.38
N PRO A 1107 20.57 32.02 -26.77
CA PRO A 1107 19.80 30.79 -26.81
C PRO A 1107 20.38 29.82 -27.85
N ARG A 1108 20.45 28.53 -27.49
CA ARG A 1108 20.98 27.44 -28.36
C ARG A 1108 22.44 27.62 -28.81
N VAL A 1109 23.19 28.52 -28.20
CA VAL A 1109 24.64 28.62 -28.35
C VAL A 1109 25.29 27.99 -27.12
N LEU A 1110 26.38 27.24 -27.34
CA LEU A 1110 27.15 26.68 -26.23
C LEU A 1110 27.85 27.81 -25.48
N ALA A 1111 27.71 27.81 -24.16
CA ALA A 1111 28.32 28.77 -23.25
C ALA A 1111 29.18 28.03 -22.23
N TYR A 1112 30.37 28.55 -21.96
CA TYR A 1112 31.10 28.17 -20.75
C TYR A 1112 30.55 28.94 -19.56
N VAL A 1113 30.31 28.20 -18.47
CA VAL A 1113 29.97 28.71 -17.15
C VAL A 1113 31.11 28.37 -16.18
N LEU A 1114 31.40 29.29 -15.28
CA LEU A 1114 32.41 29.16 -14.23
C LEU A 1114 31.76 29.42 -12.88
N ILE A 1115 31.92 28.49 -11.93
CA ILE A 1115 31.51 28.67 -10.53
C ILE A 1115 32.78 28.77 -9.69
N GLN A 1116 32.91 29.86 -8.93
CA GLN A 1116 34.06 30.08 -8.07
C GLN A 1116 33.75 29.72 -6.62
N ILE A 1117 34.46 28.74 -6.08
CA ILE A 1117 34.36 28.30 -4.69
C ILE A 1117 35.70 28.55 -3.99
N ARG A 1118 35.67 29.11 -2.78
CA ARG A 1118 36.84 29.31 -1.94
C ARG A 1118 36.73 28.48 -0.67
N VAL A 1119 37.73 27.65 -0.42
CA VAL A 1119 37.89 26.90 0.82
C VAL A 1119 38.77 27.72 1.77
N LEU A 1120 38.24 28.06 2.94
CA LEU A 1120 38.85 28.97 3.92
C LEU A 1120 39.83 28.24 4.87
N HIS A 1121 39.50 27.00 5.23
CA HIS A 1121 40.30 26.11 6.08
C HIS A 1121 40.32 24.72 5.45
N GLU A 1122 41.38 23.96 5.70
CA GLU A 1122 41.49 22.59 5.19
C GLU A 1122 40.29 21.74 5.64
N ILE A 1123 39.69 21.04 4.69
CA ILE A 1123 38.57 20.13 4.96
C ILE A 1123 39.16 18.72 5.06
N PRO A 1124 39.03 18.05 6.21
CA PRO A 1124 39.59 16.71 6.39
C PRO A 1124 39.02 15.68 5.42
N ALA A 1125 39.85 14.68 5.11
CA ALA A 1125 39.47 13.51 4.33
C ALA A 1125 38.18 12.87 4.89
N GLY A 1126 37.23 12.51 4.03
CA GLY A 1126 35.94 11.90 4.39
C GLY A 1126 34.90 12.85 5.03
N THR A 1127 35.19 14.15 5.15
CA THR A 1127 34.17 15.14 5.57
C THR A 1127 33.18 15.45 4.47
N LEU A 1128 33.65 15.45 3.21
CA LEU A 1128 32.84 15.64 2.01
C LEU A 1128 33.14 14.52 1.02
N GLN A 1129 32.10 14.04 0.34
CA GLN A 1129 32.22 13.00 -0.69
C GLN A 1129 32.04 13.57 -2.10
N ARG A 1130 31.23 14.62 -2.27
CA ARG A 1130 31.05 15.25 -3.58
C ARG A 1130 30.60 16.71 -3.49
N PHE A 1131 31.01 17.49 -4.48
CA PHE A 1131 30.36 18.75 -4.84
C PHE A 1131 29.34 18.49 -5.94
N THR A 1132 28.16 19.10 -5.85
CA THR A 1132 27.14 19.00 -6.91
C THR A 1132 26.64 20.39 -7.27
N VAL A 1133 26.58 20.67 -8.56
CA VAL A 1133 26.03 21.89 -9.14
C VAL A 1133 24.73 21.52 -9.84
N ARG A 1134 23.65 22.23 -9.51
CA ARG A 1134 22.36 22.12 -10.18
C ARG A 1134 22.11 23.34 -11.05
N ALA A 1135 21.84 23.11 -12.33
CA ALA A 1135 21.47 24.15 -13.27
C ALA A 1135 19.96 24.48 -13.16
N PRO A 1136 19.56 25.71 -13.51
CA PRO A 1136 18.16 26.07 -13.73
C PRO A 1136 17.49 25.21 -14.80
N GLU A 1137 16.16 25.09 -14.73
CA GLU A 1137 15.37 24.36 -15.72
C GLU A 1137 15.65 24.86 -17.16
N GLY A 1138 15.89 23.92 -18.07
CA GLY A 1138 16.19 24.21 -19.48
C GLY A 1138 17.64 24.56 -19.80
N ILE A 1139 18.51 24.81 -18.80
CA ILE A 1139 19.96 24.86 -19.00
C ILE A 1139 20.50 23.44 -18.86
N MET A 1140 21.09 22.93 -19.94
CA MET A 1140 21.62 21.56 -19.98
C MET A 1140 23.15 21.57 -19.96
N PHE A 1141 23.75 20.76 -19.09
CA PHE A 1141 25.19 20.52 -19.12
C PHE A 1141 25.60 19.73 -20.37
N ASN A 1142 26.80 19.99 -20.88
CA ASN A 1142 27.42 19.09 -21.84
C ASN A 1142 27.72 17.75 -21.15
N GLU A 1143 27.27 16.65 -21.76
CA GLU A 1143 27.40 15.30 -21.21
C GLU A 1143 28.85 14.80 -21.18
N ASP A 1144 29.78 15.43 -21.92
CA ASP A 1144 31.20 15.09 -21.91
C ASP A 1144 31.89 15.57 -20.61
N PRO A 1145 32.25 14.66 -19.68
CA PRO A 1145 32.89 15.04 -18.42
C PRO A 1145 34.27 15.68 -18.61
N ALA A 1146 34.93 15.45 -19.76
CA ALA A 1146 36.22 16.06 -20.07
C ALA A 1146 36.13 17.58 -20.31
N LYS A 1147 34.92 18.12 -20.48
CA LYS A 1147 34.67 19.57 -20.57
C LYS A 1147 34.63 20.25 -19.21
N VAL A 1148 34.60 19.49 -18.13
CA VAL A 1148 34.64 20.01 -16.77
C VAL A 1148 36.08 20.16 -16.32
N THR A 1149 36.47 21.37 -15.92
CA THR A 1149 37.84 21.70 -15.51
C THR A 1149 37.82 22.47 -14.20
N VAL A 1150 38.76 22.18 -13.31
CA VAL A 1150 38.92 22.89 -12.04
C VAL A 1150 40.29 23.55 -12.01
N LEU A 1151 40.31 24.89 -12.03
CA LEU A 1151 41.53 25.70 -12.13
C LEU A 1151 41.56 26.81 -11.06
N PRO A 1152 42.73 27.35 -10.68
CA PRO A 1152 44.07 26.86 -11.03
C PRO A 1152 44.53 25.68 -10.15
N LYS A 1153 43.85 25.43 -9.04
CA LYS A 1153 44.10 24.27 -8.18
C LYS A 1153 43.16 23.11 -8.54
N PRO A 1154 43.66 21.87 -8.67
CA PRO A 1154 42.80 20.71 -8.83
C PRO A 1154 42.09 20.39 -7.50
N LEU A 1155 40.82 19.97 -7.57
CA LEU A 1155 40.17 19.28 -6.45
C LEU A 1155 40.70 17.85 -6.36
N PRO A 1156 40.77 17.24 -5.16
CA PRO A 1156 41.13 15.82 -5.02
C PRO A 1156 39.97 14.95 -5.50
N LEU A 1157 39.90 14.70 -6.81
CA LEU A 1157 38.82 13.91 -7.41
C LEU A 1157 39.17 12.42 -7.45
N ARG A 1158 38.15 11.54 -7.35
CA ARG A 1158 38.34 10.08 -7.48
C ARG A 1158 38.84 9.70 -8.87
N LEU A 1159 39.80 8.78 -8.94
CA LEU A 1159 40.37 8.31 -10.22
C LEU A 1159 39.35 7.57 -11.11
N ALA A 1160 38.46 6.78 -10.51
CA ALA A 1160 37.55 5.93 -11.28
C ALA A 1160 36.42 6.72 -11.96
N ILE A 1161 35.82 7.67 -11.22
CA ILE A 1161 34.69 8.48 -11.68
C ILE A 1161 34.83 9.89 -11.07
N PRO A 1162 35.69 10.76 -11.64
CA PRO A 1162 35.97 12.08 -11.06
C PRO A 1162 34.80 13.06 -11.22
N THR A 1163 33.98 12.88 -12.27
CA THR A 1163 32.90 13.80 -12.64
C THR A 1163 31.76 13.03 -13.29
N GLN A 1164 30.53 13.40 -12.98
CA GLN A 1164 29.32 12.86 -13.58
C GLN A 1164 28.35 13.98 -13.91
N VAL A 1165 27.72 13.89 -15.08
CA VAL A 1165 26.60 14.74 -15.48
C VAL A 1165 25.35 13.87 -15.55
N ALA A 1166 24.26 14.31 -14.93
CA ALA A 1166 22.97 13.62 -14.94
C ALA A 1166 21.85 14.66 -15.03
N GLY A 1167 21.41 14.95 -16.27
CA GLY A 1167 20.38 15.97 -16.52
C GLY A 1167 20.84 17.37 -16.12
N ASP A 1168 20.15 17.96 -15.14
CA ASP A 1168 20.41 19.28 -14.56
C ASP A 1168 21.42 19.24 -13.39
N LEU A 1169 22.12 18.12 -13.18
CA LEU A 1169 23.12 17.96 -12.12
C LEU A 1169 24.51 17.66 -12.67
N LEU A 1170 25.51 18.39 -12.18
CA LEU A 1170 26.94 18.14 -12.36
C LEU A 1170 27.55 17.78 -11.00
N SER A 1171 28.03 16.56 -10.84
CA SER A 1171 28.67 16.08 -9.61
C SER A 1171 30.18 15.86 -9.80
N LEU A 1172 30.98 16.39 -8.88
CA LEU A 1172 32.41 16.18 -8.74
C LEU A 1172 32.67 15.30 -7.51
N TYR A 1173 33.13 14.07 -7.72
CA TYR A 1173 33.35 13.10 -6.64
C TYR A 1173 34.75 13.25 -6.05
N LEU A 1174 34.82 13.54 -4.76
CA LEU A 1174 36.06 13.72 -4.02
C LEU A 1174 36.65 12.36 -3.60
N ASP A 1175 37.97 12.27 -3.62
CA ASP A 1175 38.73 11.19 -3.00
C ASP A 1175 38.63 11.32 -1.48
N GLU A 1176 37.93 10.39 -0.86
CA GLU A 1176 37.69 10.38 0.58
C GLU A 1176 38.94 10.15 1.41
N MET A 1177 40.04 9.70 0.79
CA MET A 1177 41.34 9.53 1.46
C MET A 1177 42.20 10.81 1.41
N ALA A 1178 41.78 11.82 0.66
CA ALA A 1178 42.51 13.07 0.48
C ALA A 1178 41.76 14.26 1.13
N LEU A 1179 42.52 15.20 1.71
CA LEU A 1179 41.97 16.45 2.24
C LEU A 1179 41.74 17.47 1.11
N VAL A 1180 40.79 18.40 1.30
CA VAL A 1180 40.62 19.55 0.40
C VAL A 1180 41.40 20.74 0.95
N GLU A 1181 42.41 21.19 0.20
CA GLU A 1181 43.29 22.29 0.60
C GLU A 1181 42.58 23.65 0.61
N VAL A 1182 43.13 24.58 1.40
CA VAL A 1182 42.80 26.01 1.33
C VAL A 1182 43.13 26.56 -0.05
N GLY A 1183 42.17 27.26 -0.65
CA GLY A 1183 42.35 27.86 -1.98
C GLY A 1183 41.05 28.23 -2.67
N THR A 1184 41.19 28.83 -3.85
CA THR A 1184 40.08 29.14 -4.76
C THR A 1184 40.06 28.11 -5.89
N TYR A 1185 38.90 27.49 -6.09
CA TYR A 1185 38.59 26.50 -7.11
C TYR A 1185 37.58 27.10 -8.08
N ASN A 1186 37.97 27.24 -9.36
CA ASN A 1186 37.06 27.65 -10.42
C ASN A 1186 36.62 26.41 -11.18
N ILE A 1187 35.38 25.99 -10.96
CA ILE A 1187 34.76 24.87 -11.64
C ILE A 1187 34.16 25.42 -12.94
N ARG A 1188 34.78 25.10 -14.07
CA ARG A 1188 34.36 25.54 -15.40
C ARG A 1188 33.81 24.37 -16.20
N PHE A 1189 32.64 24.54 -16.79
CA PHE A 1189 31.93 23.55 -17.59
C PHE A 1189 31.17 24.23 -18.73
N GLU A 1190 30.68 23.43 -19.68
CA GLU A 1190 29.95 23.90 -20.86
C GLU A 1190 28.47 23.57 -20.73
N VAL A 1191 27.60 24.49 -21.15
CA VAL A 1191 26.15 24.35 -21.11
C VAL A 1191 25.49 24.86 -22.39
N SER A 1192 24.28 24.40 -22.68
CA SER A 1192 23.40 25.00 -23.67
C SER A 1192 22.27 25.80 -23.02
N ASN A 1193 22.06 27.03 -23.47
CA ASN A 1193 21.01 27.92 -22.96
C ASN A 1193 19.64 27.65 -23.60
N PRO A 1194 18.53 27.74 -22.83
CA PRO A 1194 17.17 27.60 -23.35
C PRO A 1194 16.77 28.80 -24.21
N THR A 1195 15.74 28.64 -25.05
CA THR A 1195 15.15 29.76 -25.81
C THR A 1195 14.33 30.71 -24.95
N VAL A 1196 13.81 30.21 -23.83
CA VAL A 1196 13.08 31.00 -22.83
C VAL A 1196 13.60 30.56 -21.48
N TYR A 1197 14.18 31.50 -20.72
CA TYR A 1197 14.66 31.21 -19.37
C TYR A 1197 13.47 30.98 -18.42
N PRO A 1198 13.59 30.04 -17.46
CA PRO A 1198 12.55 29.79 -16.48
C PRO A 1198 12.35 30.99 -15.55
N HIS A 1199 11.17 31.08 -14.93
CA HIS A 1199 10.89 32.08 -13.90
C HIS A 1199 11.80 31.88 -12.67
N ASP A 1200 12.12 30.63 -12.31
CA ASP A 1200 13.16 30.28 -11.31
C ASP A 1200 14.50 30.02 -12.01
N ASN A 1201 15.23 31.09 -12.32
CA ASN A 1201 16.58 31.02 -12.92
C ASN A 1201 17.67 31.03 -11.82
N THR A 1202 17.73 29.98 -10.99
CA THR A 1202 18.71 29.87 -9.89
C THR A 1202 19.64 28.65 -10.02
N TRP A 1203 20.92 28.85 -9.72
CA TRP A 1203 21.92 27.80 -9.67
C TRP A 1203 22.13 27.35 -8.24
N SER A 1204 22.08 26.05 -7.96
CA SER A 1204 22.32 25.53 -6.61
C SER A 1204 23.64 24.76 -6.53
N ILE A 1205 24.44 25.05 -5.52
CA ILE A 1205 25.74 24.43 -5.28
C ILE A 1205 25.65 23.71 -3.93
N PHE A 1206 25.92 22.41 -3.94
CA PHE A 1206 25.86 21.55 -2.77
C PHE A 1206 27.23 20.90 -2.51
N ALA A 1207 27.56 20.68 -1.25
CA ALA A 1207 28.56 19.69 -0.85
C ALA A 1207 27.89 18.65 0.06
N MET A 1208 28.09 17.37 -0.26
CA MET A 1208 27.37 16.27 0.37
C MET A 1208 28.32 15.29 1.05
N LYS A 1209 27.81 14.65 2.10
CA LYS A 1209 28.37 13.45 2.73
C LYS A 1209 27.25 12.40 2.77
N ASP A 1210 27.41 11.28 2.08
CA ASP A 1210 26.36 10.29 1.88
C ASP A 1210 25.09 10.95 1.28
N ILE A 1211 23.98 10.92 2.02
CA ILE A 1211 22.71 11.58 1.66
C ILE A 1211 22.52 12.94 2.33
N THR A 1212 23.41 13.36 3.24
CA THR A 1212 23.29 14.63 3.97
C THR A 1212 23.93 15.79 3.22
N VAL A 1213 23.23 16.92 3.17
CA VAL A 1213 23.76 18.18 2.63
C VAL A 1213 24.57 18.87 3.72
N GLU A 1214 25.88 18.96 3.55
CA GLU A 1214 26.78 19.64 4.50
C GLU A 1214 26.93 21.13 4.18
N PHE A 1215 26.87 21.49 2.90
CA PHE A 1215 26.88 22.86 2.41
C PHE A 1215 25.84 23.01 1.30
N VAL A 1216 25.06 24.08 1.33
CA VAL A 1216 24.26 24.55 0.20
C VAL A 1216 24.45 26.05 0.03
N HIS A 1217 24.51 26.48 -1.22
CA HIS A 1217 24.52 27.88 -1.61
C HIS A 1217 23.79 28.03 -2.94
N VAL A 1218 23.06 29.13 -3.12
CA VAL A 1218 22.25 29.37 -4.31
C VAL A 1218 22.62 30.72 -4.91
N GLU A 1219 22.84 30.75 -6.22
CA GLU A 1219 23.22 31.94 -6.97
C GLU A 1219 22.15 32.26 -8.03
N THR A 1220 21.99 33.55 -8.34
CA THR A 1220 21.21 33.98 -9.49
C THR A 1220 21.84 33.50 -10.79
N GLY A 1221 21.01 33.01 -11.71
CA GLY A 1221 21.39 32.74 -13.09
C GLY A 1221 21.53 34.02 -13.93
N TYR A 1222 21.75 33.82 -15.22
CA TYR A 1222 21.98 34.89 -16.19
C TYR A 1222 20.93 34.88 -17.30
N TYR A 1223 20.78 36.01 -17.98
CA TYR A 1223 19.83 36.22 -19.09
C TYR A 1223 20.55 36.72 -20.34
N GLU A 1224 19.89 36.56 -21.50
CA GLU A 1224 20.37 37.07 -22.78
C GLU A 1224 20.71 38.56 -22.70
N GLY A 1225 21.90 38.93 -23.20
CA GLY A 1225 22.42 40.30 -23.19
C GLY A 1225 23.07 40.78 -21.88
N GLN A 1226 23.10 39.96 -20.82
CA GLN A 1226 23.80 40.31 -19.58
C GLN A 1226 25.31 40.08 -19.66
N ILE A 1227 26.08 41.04 -19.10
CA ILE A 1227 27.54 40.95 -19.00
C ILE A 1227 27.89 40.09 -17.78
N SER A 1228 28.74 39.08 -17.98
CA SER A 1228 29.23 38.23 -16.90
C SER A 1228 30.03 39.02 -15.87
N PRO A 1229 29.78 38.85 -14.55
CA PRO A 1229 30.52 39.53 -13.50
C PRO A 1229 31.94 38.97 -13.32
N ILE A 1230 32.20 37.76 -13.81
CA ILE A 1230 33.52 37.13 -13.83
C ILE A 1230 33.93 36.94 -15.29
N GLU A 1231 35.02 37.58 -15.72
CA GLU A 1231 35.56 37.39 -17.06
C GLU A 1231 36.13 35.97 -17.22
N ILE A 1232 35.56 35.20 -18.15
CA ILE A 1232 36.10 33.91 -18.56
C ILE A 1232 37.07 34.17 -19.71
N ASN A 1233 38.36 34.20 -19.41
CA ASN A 1233 39.40 34.50 -20.40
C ASN A 1233 39.58 33.32 -21.38
N ILE A 1234 38.94 33.39 -22.55
CA ILE A 1234 38.92 32.30 -23.57
C ILE A 1234 40.30 32.12 -24.25
N ALA A 1235 41.22 33.08 -24.09
CA ALA A 1235 42.51 33.11 -24.79
C ALA A 1235 43.56 32.06 -24.34
N GLN A 1236 43.40 31.41 -23.18
CA GLN A 1236 44.38 30.42 -22.68
C GLN A 1236 44.07 28.96 -23.06
N ALA A 1237 42.93 28.68 -23.69
CA ALA A 1237 42.56 27.30 -24.08
C ALA A 1237 43.12 26.87 -25.45
N ARG A 1238 43.66 27.80 -26.25
CA ARG A 1238 44.24 27.50 -27.58
C ARG A 1238 45.75 27.20 -27.56
N THR A 1239 46.43 27.36 -26.42
CA THR A 1239 47.91 27.24 -26.36
C THR A 1239 48.43 25.93 -25.75
N ASN A 1240 47.60 25.14 -25.05
CA ASN A 1240 48.08 23.89 -24.43
C ASN A 1240 47.82 22.61 -25.25
N ALA A 1241 47.18 22.74 -26.43
CA ALA A 1241 47.04 21.64 -27.39
C ALA A 1241 48.24 21.49 -28.33
N ALA A 1242 49.25 22.37 -28.24
CA ALA A 1242 50.38 22.42 -29.16
C ALA A 1242 51.67 21.75 -28.64
N ASP A 1243 51.73 21.24 -27.40
CA ASP A 1243 53.01 20.81 -26.81
C ASP A 1243 53.08 19.35 -26.31
N HIS A 1244 52.06 18.53 -26.58
CA HIS A 1244 52.12 17.06 -26.37
C HIS A 1244 51.96 16.26 -27.67
N GLY A 1245 52.02 16.94 -28.82
CA GLY A 1245 52.05 16.36 -30.17
C GLY A 1245 53.42 15.80 -30.60
N ALA A 1246 54.39 15.66 -29.70
CA ALA A 1246 55.73 15.22 -30.04
C ALA A 1246 56.33 14.28 -28.97
N LYS A 1247 55.77 13.06 -28.82
CA LYS A 1247 56.56 11.87 -28.40
C LYS A 1247 55.88 10.49 -28.37
N CYS A 1248 54.63 10.30 -28.81
CA CYS A 1248 54.04 8.96 -28.96
C CYS A 1248 53.69 8.56 -30.41
N SER A 1249 54.34 9.18 -31.39
CA SER A 1249 54.18 8.93 -32.83
C SER A 1249 55.25 7.98 -33.39
N LEU A 1250 55.46 6.80 -32.78
CA LEU A 1250 56.40 5.81 -33.36
C LEU A 1250 56.01 4.33 -33.26
N LEU A 1251 54.90 3.95 -32.62
CA LEU A 1251 54.51 2.52 -32.54
C LEU A 1251 53.20 2.14 -33.25
N LEU A 1252 52.32 3.09 -33.62
CA LEU A 1252 51.03 2.77 -34.24
C LEU A 1252 50.99 2.91 -35.77
N ILE A 1253 51.98 3.60 -36.36
CA ILE A 1253 52.09 3.82 -37.82
C ILE A 1253 52.47 2.53 -38.58
N VAL A 1254 52.97 1.50 -37.88
CA VAL A 1254 53.34 0.21 -38.50
C VAL A 1254 52.14 -0.74 -38.66
N LEU A 1255 51.03 -0.54 -37.96
CA LEU A 1255 49.91 -1.51 -37.95
C LEU A 1255 48.69 -1.12 -38.82
N ILE A 1256 48.52 0.15 -39.20
CA ILE A 1256 47.37 0.60 -40.02
C ILE A 1256 47.76 0.90 -41.48
N ALA A 1257 49.04 0.74 -41.84
CA ALA A 1257 49.47 0.73 -43.25
C ALA A 1257 49.08 -0.55 -44.00
N MET A 1258 48.45 -1.55 -43.36
CA MET A 1258 48.20 -2.85 -44.02
C MET A 1258 46.74 -3.19 -44.37
N LEU A 1259 45.71 -2.47 -43.92
CA LEU A 1259 44.33 -2.93 -44.19
C LEU A 1259 43.33 -1.79 -44.39
N SER A 1260 43.31 -1.19 -45.59
CA SER A 1260 42.10 -1.07 -46.43
C SER A 1260 42.30 -0.10 -47.61
N VAL A 1261 42.69 -0.67 -48.74
CA VAL A 1261 42.44 -0.13 -50.08
C VAL A 1261 41.02 -0.54 -50.50
N GLY A 1262 40.22 0.45 -50.92
CA GLY A 1262 39.13 0.34 -51.92
C GLY A 1262 37.87 -0.42 -51.50
N VAL A 1263 36.65 -0.13 -51.98
CA VAL A 1263 36.18 0.46 -53.25
C VAL A 1263 34.70 0.84 -52.98
N SER A 1264 34.35 2.12 -52.82
CA SER A 1264 33.88 3.12 -53.80
C SER A 1264 32.49 2.90 -54.41
N ASP A 1265 31.61 3.90 -54.17
CA ASP A 1265 30.46 4.27 -54.98
C ASP A 1265 30.83 4.48 -56.45
N VAL A 1266 29.97 4.01 -57.37
CA VAL A 1266 29.77 4.62 -58.69
C VAL A 1266 28.29 4.47 -59.11
N TRP A 1267 27.58 5.61 -59.03
CA TRP A 1267 26.54 6.14 -59.93
C TRP A 1267 25.06 5.73 -59.76
N THR A 1268 24.25 6.73 -59.39
CA THR A 1268 22.94 6.96 -59.98
C THR A 1268 22.90 8.31 -60.70
N LEU A 1269 22.32 8.24 -61.89
CA LEU A 1269 22.02 9.32 -62.82
C LEU A 1269 20.50 9.59 -62.72
N LYS A 1270 20.14 10.87 -62.80
CA LYS A 1270 18.81 11.49 -63.01
C LYS A 1270 18.01 11.96 -61.77
N ARG A 1271 18.12 13.29 -61.65
CA ARG A 1271 17.14 14.35 -61.31
C ARG A 1271 16.42 14.29 -59.98
#